data_AF-A0A2U2RY88-F1
#
_entry.id   AF-A0A2U2RY88-F1
#
_cell.length_a   1.000
_cell.length_b   1.000
_cell.length_c   1.000
_cell.angle_alpha   90.00
_cell.angle_beta   90.00
_cell.angle_gamma   90.00
#
_symmetry.space_group_name_H-M   'P 1'
#
loop_
_entity.id
_entity.type
_entity.pdbx_description
1 polymer ?
#
loop_
_entity_poly.entity_id
_entity_poly.type
_entity_poly.pdbx_seq_one_letter_code
_entity_poly.pdbx_strand_id
1 'polypeptide(L)'
;MGNYNVYCHKKPFIILVIFLSLFINIALSQNKWIKVEIPSQNLNSFIEYDENYFIMPQDLFRKGASKKGDMIIEISLPNEMGEEEVFQITPVPLLTEKLSKKYPRIKTFKGKSKVRKDVEVRLSTQQAGINAWIQFENGPDLFLQPVKGNKNLHFSYLKIKNHNSSNLFCKTEIRGDMEKPIQPKFKKQKFPQGIRTFRIAIATTAEYTNYWGDNNQNNGTNKEDAFAAIVSTLNRINSIFERDLNIRLELVSDESLIYEDVNQDPFTGNFSSELQRTLDDVLGDENYDIGHLFDYGEPNGDAGCIGCVCSKGEKGQGFSTHPFRDTYGGEYRNDYFDLDYAGHEIGHQFGAFHTYSFETEGTGVNAEPGSGSTIMGYAGITGPDDIQQHGDPYFHYYSIQNILSTVESINCGSTEILSSETLSVDAGQDYIIPIGTPYELKVDLSTNLETENYTYCWEQLDSAEITSSNFGPYNPIGSMARSLPPNRSSQRTIPNIRRILENELTEQNPSIGDDWETVPLIGRKMKWGLTVRKQTPSVSLVSQDSIEITSYVNAGPFKINSQNELGLSLKGGSLENIIWDVAKTDQNPIDASHVNITLSTDGGESFPIELANGIKNNGFSRVIIPNEINTDQARLMIKPTNNIFFAINSTDFKIESRDLILNLDTFVKENCGSDVQRFTFEIKKYNNFKEPFTLQLNPQPPNIDVKFSKASFIESDSLGYFEFSGLSSLDTGDYNFTLEAVFSSGSEQFPFILEQRNDEIETADILAPENNSNNVSLNPVLSWDIDSNIDNSRIQIATDPDFQSIVIDTTLATSQFQLGKLKSETNYYWRIQSQNNCEIGNFSEVFSFQTNSISCEDINSDDLPNDIEDATENEDGETLSSIEVDFNSTIIDLDVLVDLEHTYTDDLTLYLETPNGERILLSRALGDEGDNYTQTTFNQEATLNISQSQPPFTGSFVPLQDLSILYGTSSYGTWKLIVLDQYKNDTGTLLQFQLNFCVEGNIENNSDNDSFSDSQDNCPFVTNEDQSDIDNNGVGDICDLFSTQNISIIKNDATCPDEDNGTLFFNARADFIYTTEINGPNGFYKTFEFSILGEVLENLKPGRYNVCVRVNNYPDFQYCYETQINAPEKLSVQAEYNPFLSVLNIDLSGGKYYDIILNDKSYKVSNQNNIQLPVNEKINRIEIRTDKDCQGIFEKWLNLTEKARVYPNPVSDLIKIVLPKDSTPDIYLFSGNGDLFWSQKSVNSFYGLVEIPMQFLPAGIYILKIDYNDHIENHKLIKK
;
A
#
# COMPACT_ATOMS: atom_id res chain seq x y z
N MET A 1 101.94 -1.64 10.21
CA MET A 1 103.36 -1.20 10.30
C MET A 1 103.39 0.30 9.99
N GLY A 2 104.05 1.14 10.80
CA GLY A 2 104.09 2.61 10.65
C GLY A 2 102.80 3.31 11.16
N ASN A 3 102.78 4.42 11.93
CA ASN A 3 103.62 5.65 12.10
C ASN A 3 103.27 6.76 11.09
N TYR A 4 103.11 8.07 11.41
CA TYR A 4 103.17 8.95 12.62
C TYR A 4 102.42 10.27 12.27
N ASN A 5 102.04 11.28 13.10
CA ASN A 5 102.00 11.57 14.55
C ASN A 5 100.95 12.72 14.77
N VAL A 6 100.15 12.78 15.84
CA VAL A 6 100.40 13.35 17.20
C VAL A 6 100.79 14.84 17.26
N TYR A 7 99.91 15.69 17.83
CA TYR A 7 100.21 16.57 19.01
C TYR A 7 98.92 17.14 19.68
N CYS A 8 99.05 17.75 20.87
CA CYS A 8 98.03 17.82 21.93
C CYS A 8 97.07 19.04 21.95
N HIS A 9 95.85 18.85 22.51
CA HIS A 9 95.46 19.54 23.75
C HIS A 9 94.22 18.97 24.51
N LYS A 10 94.34 18.86 25.85
CA LYS A 10 93.32 18.86 26.94
C LYS A 10 92.07 17.91 26.89
N LYS A 11 92.23 16.73 27.52
CA LYS A 11 91.43 16.10 28.63
C LYS A 11 89.87 16.13 28.65
N PRO A 12 89.21 15.11 29.26
CA PRO A 12 89.59 13.67 29.42
C PRO A 12 88.44 12.62 29.26
N PHE A 13 88.80 11.34 29.00
CA PHE A 13 88.06 10.07 29.27
C PHE A 13 86.51 10.09 29.24
N ILE A 14 85.76 9.46 28.33
CA ILE A 14 85.94 8.20 27.56
C ILE A 14 86.02 6.92 28.42
N ILE A 15 84.85 6.32 28.63
CA ILE A 15 84.60 4.88 28.41
C ILE A 15 83.46 4.82 27.39
N LEU A 16 83.74 4.42 26.14
CA LEU A 16 82.77 4.47 25.04
C LEU A 16 83.09 3.44 23.92
N VAL A 17 82.77 2.17 24.15
CA VAL A 17 82.43 1.16 23.11
C VAL A 17 81.52 0.11 23.77
N ILE A 18 80.37 -0.19 23.15
CA ILE A 18 79.50 -1.39 23.25
C ILE A 18 78.01 -1.02 23.06
N PHE A 19 77.57 0.15 23.56
CA PHE A 19 76.15 0.58 23.49
C PHE A 19 75.84 1.61 22.38
N LEU A 20 76.54 1.54 21.24
CA LEU A 20 76.41 2.52 20.15
C LEU A 20 76.23 1.89 18.76
N SER A 21 75.47 0.79 18.67
CA SER A 21 75.22 0.05 17.42
C SER A 21 73.75 -0.37 17.24
N LEU A 22 72.80 0.35 17.86
CA LEU A 22 71.37 -0.01 17.89
C LEU A 22 70.40 1.18 17.71
N PHE A 23 70.93 2.37 17.39
CA PHE A 23 70.14 3.59 17.13
C PHE A 23 70.59 4.34 15.85
N ILE A 24 71.19 3.63 14.89
CA ILE A 24 71.47 4.12 13.54
C ILE A 24 71.03 3.03 12.55
N ASN A 25 69.72 2.90 12.33
CA ASN A 25 69.11 2.22 11.16
C ASN A 25 67.56 2.29 11.10
N ILE A 26 66.91 3.34 11.63
CA ILE A 26 65.50 3.66 11.33
C ILE A 26 65.40 5.15 10.97
N ALA A 27 65.87 5.48 9.77
CA ALA A 27 65.75 6.81 9.17
C ALA A 27 65.78 6.73 7.62
N LEU A 28 65.18 5.68 7.05
CA LEU A 28 64.79 5.68 5.65
C LEU A 28 63.49 6.48 5.52
N SER A 29 63.48 7.49 4.65
CA SER A 29 62.28 8.25 4.30
C SER A 29 61.18 7.30 3.83
N GLN A 30 59.99 7.38 4.43
CA GLN A 30 58.82 6.70 3.91
C GLN A 30 58.25 7.54 2.76
N ASN A 31 58.65 7.22 1.53
CA ASN A 31 58.07 7.83 0.33
C ASN A 31 56.65 7.28 0.10
N LYS A 32 55.70 7.80 0.88
CA LYS A 32 54.27 7.50 0.87
C LYS A 32 53.46 8.81 0.88
N TRP A 33 52.20 8.73 0.46
CA TRP A 33 51.21 9.77 0.76
C TRP A 33 51.00 9.89 2.28
N ILE A 34 50.78 11.11 2.77
CA ILE A 34 50.55 11.38 4.20
C ILE A 34 49.20 12.10 4.33
N LYS A 35 48.20 11.44 4.92
CA LYS A 35 46.91 12.06 5.30
C LYS A 35 47.15 13.10 6.39
N VAL A 36 46.52 14.27 6.28
CA VAL A 36 46.68 15.39 7.21
C VAL A 36 45.33 15.98 7.63
N GLU A 37 45.31 16.66 8.78
CA GLU A 37 44.18 17.48 9.22
C GLU A 37 44.15 18.81 8.44
N ILE A 38 42.96 19.43 8.37
CA ILE A 38 42.64 20.55 7.48
C ILE A 38 43.55 21.77 7.72
N PRO A 39 44.08 22.42 6.65
CA PRO A 39 44.79 23.69 6.79
C PRO A 39 43.85 24.78 7.30
N SER A 40 44.12 25.35 8.49
CA SER A 40 43.19 26.25 9.16
C SER A 40 43.05 27.64 8.52
N GLN A 41 42.12 27.76 7.57
CA GLN A 41 41.56 29.03 7.09
C GLN A 41 40.02 28.97 7.02
N ASN A 42 39.38 30.14 6.85
CA ASN A 42 37.93 30.30 6.97
C ASN A 42 37.15 29.68 5.79
N LEU A 43 36.92 28.38 5.85
CA LEU A 43 35.80 27.72 5.16
C LEU A 43 34.69 27.49 6.19
N ASN A 44 33.50 27.99 5.90
CA ASN A 44 32.29 27.81 6.73
C ASN A 44 31.45 26.61 6.26
N SER A 45 31.99 25.75 5.39
CA SER A 45 31.35 24.51 4.97
C SER A 45 31.18 23.56 6.15
N PHE A 46 30.07 22.82 6.15
CA PHE A 46 30.00 21.59 6.93
C PHE A 46 30.99 20.62 6.29
N ILE A 47 31.91 20.06 7.10
CA ILE A 47 32.78 18.99 6.65
C ILE A 47 31.91 17.73 6.60
N GLU A 48 31.48 17.33 5.41
CA GLU A 48 30.81 16.05 5.22
C GLU A 48 31.78 14.88 5.45
N TYR A 49 31.20 13.70 5.62
CA TYR A 49 31.97 12.48 5.77
C TYR A 49 32.73 12.17 4.47
N ASP A 50 33.87 11.49 4.60
CA ASP A 50 34.72 11.01 3.50
C ASP A 50 35.53 12.05 2.69
N GLU A 51 35.53 13.32 3.08
CA GLU A 51 36.53 14.29 2.59
C GLU A 51 37.92 14.12 3.23
N ASN A 52 38.98 14.24 2.42
CA ASN A 52 40.35 13.92 2.84
C ASN A 52 41.42 14.85 2.24
N TYR A 53 42.47 15.14 3.03
CA TYR A 53 43.63 15.93 2.60
C TYR A 53 44.93 15.11 2.69
N PHE A 54 45.76 15.16 1.64
CA PHE A 54 47.00 14.37 1.53
C PHE A 54 48.20 15.18 1.04
N ILE A 55 49.37 14.95 1.64
CA ILE A 55 50.66 15.45 1.13
C ILE A 55 51.27 14.40 0.19
N MET A 56 51.60 14.83 -1.03
CA MET A 56 52.19 14.01 -2.09
C MET A 56 53.68 13.69 -1.84
N PRO A 57 54.13 12.43 -2.03
CA PRO A 57 55.53 12.05 -1.92
C PRO A 57 56.39 12.59 -3.08
N GLN A 58 57.70 12.74 -2.87
CA GLN A 58 58.62 13.28 -3.89
C GLN A 58 58.84 12.33 -5.09
N ASP A 59 58.79 11.01 -4.88
CA ASP A 59 58.95 9.99 -5.92
C ASP A 59 57.62 9.25 -6.16
N LEU A 60 56.74 9.82 -6.98
CA LEU A 60 55.42 9.25 -7.26
C LEU A 60 55.44 8.12 -8.30
N PHE A 61 56.32 8.21 -9.30
CA PHE A 61 56.39 7.28 -10.43
C PHE A 61 57.45 6.19 -10.22
N ARG A 62 57.01 4.93 -10.17
CA ARG A 62 57.87 3.74 -10.08
C ARG A 62 58.09 3.18 -11.50
N LYS A 63 59.34 2.85 -11.84
CA LYS A 63 59.70 2.30 -13.16
C LYS A 63 59.87 0.78 -13.10
N GLY A 64 58.94 0.04 -13.73
CA GLY A 64 58.97 -1.40 -13.83
C GLY A 64 59.80 -1.89 -15.02
N ALA A 65 60.57 -2.97 -14.83
CA ALA A 65 61.33 -3.62 -15.90
C ALA A 65 60.49 -4.71 -16.59
N SER A 66 59.96 -4.43 -17.79
CA SER A 66 59.21 -5.40 -18.59
C SER A 66 60.10 -6.47 -19.22
N LYS A 67 59.58 -7.69 -19.36
CA LYS A 67 60.21 -8.77 -20.14
C LYS A 67 60.10 -8.57 -21.67
N LYS A 68 59.33 -7.59 -22.16
CA LYS A 68 59.13 -7.31 -23.60
C LYS A 68 59.83 -6.05 -24.13
N GLY A 69 60.39 -5.21 -23.26
CA GLY A 69 61.12 -3.98 -23.64
C GLY A 69 60.36 -2.68 -23.40
N ASP A 70 59.03 -2.72 -23.31
CA ASP A 70 58.20 -1.56 -22.98
C ASP A 70 58.44 -1.07 -21.54
N MET A 71 58.55 0.24 -21.34
CA MET A 71 58.80 0.81 -20.02
C MET A 71 57.49 0.96 -19.24
N ILE A 72 57.18 0.00 -18.37
CA ILE A 72 55.98 0.04 -17.53
C ILE A 72 56.13 1.17 -16.50
N ILE A 73 55.16 2.08 -16.50
CA ILE A 73 55.04 3.16 -15.52
C ILE A 73 54.00 2.74 -14.49
N GLU A 74 54.39 2.73 -13.22
CA GLU A 74 53.50 2.49 -12.09
C GLU A 74 53.41 3.77 -11.24
N ILE A 75 52.24 4.03 -10.67
CA ILE A 75 51.95 5.21 -9.84
C ILE A 75 51.22 4.75 -8.56
N SER A 76 51.52 5.38 -7.43
CA SER A 76 50.76 5.17 -6.19
C SER A 76 49.81 6.34 -5.95
N LEU A 77 48.55 6.05 -5.64
CA LEU A 77 47.51 7.02 -5.30
C LEU A 77 46.84 6.62 -3.97
N PRO A 78 46.27 7.56 -3.19
CA PRO A 78 45.29 7.22 -2.16
C PRO A 78 44.03 6.64 -2.81
N ASN A 79 43.42 5.63 -2.18
CA ASN A 79 42.11 5.10 -2.54
C ASN A 79 41.01 5.68 -1.63
N GLU A 80 39.78 5.17 -1.75
CA GLU A 80 38.59 5.63 -1.01
C GLU A 80 38.72 5.46 0.52
N MET A 81 39.50 4.48 0.99
CA MET A 81 39.84 4.30 2.41
C MET A 81 41.05 5.15 2.86
N GLY A 82 41.67 5.89 1.94
CA GLY A 82 42.91 6.65 2.15
C GLY A 82 44.17 5.80 2.20
N GLU A 83 44.11 4.54 1.76
CA GLU A 83 45.26 3.63 1.66
C GLU A 83 46.00 3.75 0.32
N GLU A 84 47.24 3.27 0.24
CA GLU A 84 48.08 3.40 -0.96
C GLU A 84 47.82 2.28 -1.99
N GLU A 85 47.06 2.58 -3.04
CA GLU A 85 46.83 1.68 -4.17
C GLU A 85 47.80 1.97 -5.34
N VAL A 86 48.22 0.92 -6.05
CA VAL A 86 49.21 1.01 -7.14
C VAL A 86 48.56 0.72 -8.49
N PHE A 87 48.58 1.73 -9.37
CA PHE A 87 48.03 1.67 -10.71
C PHE A 87 49.14 1.45 -11.75
N GLN A 88 48.85 0.63 -12.76
CA GLN A 88 49.67 0.52 -13.96
C GLN A 88 49.10 1.47 -15.02
N ILE A 89 49.91 2.46 -15.43
CA ILE A 89 49.45 3.56 -16.30
C ILE A 89 50.18 3.62 -17.64
N THR A 90 49.49 4.21 -18.62
CA THR A 90 49.94 4.43 -19.99
C THR A 90 49.66 5.89 -20.39
N PRO A 91 50.58 6.59 -21.09
CA PRO A 91 50.30 7.92 -21.60
C PRO A 91 49.16 7.91 -22.62
N VAL A 92 48.29 8.92 -22.59
CA VAL A 92 47.26 9.14 -23.62
C VAL A 92 47.50 10.47 -24.34
N PRO A 93 47.34 10.55 -25.67
CA PRO A 93 47.52 11.79 -26.40
C PRO A 93 46.37 12.78 -26.14
N LEU A 94 46.73 14.04 -25.96
CA LEU A 94 45.84 15.20 -25.84
C LEU A 94 46.57 16.46 -26.33
N LEU A 95 47.84 16.62 -25.96
CA LEU A 95 48.69 17.71 -26.43
C LEU A 95 49.36 17.36 -27.75
N THR A 96 49.32 18.27 -28.73
CA THR A 96 50.19 18.16 -29.93
C THR A 96 51.67 18.02 -29.55
N GLU A 97 52.47 17.45 -30.47
CA GLU A 97 53.91 17.28 -30.27
C GLU A 97 54.65 18.61 -29.98
N LYS A 98 54.12 19.75 -30.47
CA LYS A 98 54.59 21.11 -30.16
C LYS A 98 54.37 21.45 -28.67
N LEU A 99 53.15 21.27 -28.17
CA LEU A 99 52.78 21.63 -26.80
C LEU A 99 53.39 20.69 -25.76
N SER A 100 53.42 19.38 -26.04
CA SER A 100 54.05 18.39 -25.15
C SER A 100 55.56 18.65 -24.94
N LYS A 101 56.25 19.21 -25.95
CA LYS A 101 57.64 19.70 -25.83
C LYS A 101 57.76 21.03 -25.09
N LYS A 102 56.76 21.91 -25.19
CA LYS A 102 56.72 23.23 -24.51
C LYS A 102 56.47 23.09 -23.01
N TYR A 103 55.53 22.23 -22.62
CA TYR A 103 55.10 22.04 -21.23
C TYR A 103 55.42 20.62 -20.71
N PRO A 104 56.69 20.21 -20.58
CA PRO A 104 57.09 18.81 -20.33
C PRO A 104 56.72 18.24 -18.94
N ARG A 105 56.12 19.06 -18.06
CA ARG A 105 55.54 18.66 -16.78
C ARG A 105 54.06 18.29 -16.88
N ILE A 106 53.37 18.79 -17.91
CA ILE A 106 51.94 18.60 -18.14
C ILE A 106 51.75 17.39 -19.06
N LYS A 107 51.13 16.33 -18.52
CA LYS A 107 50.98 15.03 -19.19
C LYS A 107 49.70 14.33 -18.74
N THR A 108 49.16 13.52 -19.63
CA THR A 108 47.90 12.80 -19.50
C THR A 108 48.11 11.29 -19.56
N PHE A 109 47.42 10.55 -18.70
CA PHE A 109 47.54 9.09 -18.59
C PHE A 109 46.19 8.43 -18.33
N LYS A 110 46.06 7.16 -18.76
CA LYS A 110 45.03 6.21 -18.31
C LYS A 110 45.66 4.96 -17.71
N GLY A 111 45.00 4.28 -16.80
CA GLY A 111 45.48 3.01 -16.24
C GLY A 111 44.44 2.26 -15.41
N LYS A 112 44.84 1.12 -14.85
CA LYS A 112 44.02 0.30 -13.94
C LYS A 112 44.80 -0.06 -12.69
N SER A 113 44.11 -0.36 -11.58
CA SER A 113 44.76 -0.88 -10.38
C SER A 113 45.40 -2.25 -10.66
N LYS A 114 46.53 -2.51 -9.99
CA LYS A 114 47.24 -3.81 -10.05
C LYS A 114 46.63 -4.86 -9.11
N VAL A 115 45.65 -4.48 -8.30
CA VAL A 115 44.96 -5.34 -7.32
C VAL A 115 43.50 -5.52 -7.73
N ARG A 116 42.80 -4.40 -7.98
CA ARG A 116 41.42 -4.35 -8.44
C ARG A 116 41.39 -4.16 -9.96
N LYS A 117 40.99 -5.19 -10.72
CA LYS A 117 40.99 -5.15 -12.22
C LYS A 117 39.92 -4.20 -12.79
N ASP A 118 38.88 -4.03 -11.99
CA ASP A 118 37.67 -3.24 -12.13
C ASP A 118 37.93 -1.73 -11.95
N VAL A 119 38.86 -1.35 -11.07
CA VAL A 119 39.14 0.06 -10.77
C VAL A 119 40.09 0.68 -11.82
N GLU A 120 39.58 1.69 -12.51
CA GLU A 120 40.31 2.44 -13.56
C GLU A 120 40.69 3.84 -13.06
N VAL A 121 41.67 4.47 -13.73
CA VAL A 121 42.08 5.85 -13.43
C VAL A 121 42.41 6.63 -14.69
N ARG A 122 41.86 7.86 -14.77
CA ARG A 122 42.24 8.89 -15.74
C ARG A 122 42.91 10.03 -14.97
N LEU A 123 44.15 10.38 -15.31
CA LEU A 123 44.92 11.37 -14.54
C LEU A 123 45.78 12.31 -15.38
N SER A 124 46.00 13.52 -14.86
CA SER A 124 46.91 14.53 -15.39
C SER A 124 47.99 14.89 -14.36
N THR A 125 49.20 15.20 -14.83
CA THR A 125 50.29 15.75 -13.99
C THR A 125 50.43 17.24 -14.22
N GLN A 126 50.71 18.02 -13.18
CA GLN A 126 50.93 19.46 -13.28
C GLN A 126 52.00 19.97 -12.29
N GLN A 127 52.25 21.28 -12.30
CA GLN A 127 53.34 21.92 -11.57
C GLN A 127 53.13 21.92 -10.04
N ALA A 128 51.87 21.91 -9.60
CA ALA A 128 51.47 21.86 -8.19
C ALA A 128 51.31 20.42 -7.64
N GLY A 129 51.04 19.43 -8.51
CA GLY A 129 50.61 18.09 -8.10
C GLY A 129 50.07 17.24 -9.26
N ILE A 130 49.04 16.45 -8.98
CA ILE A 130 48.29 15.64 -9.95
C ILE A 130 46.79 15.90 -9.81
N ASN A 131 46.04 15.79 -10.91
CA ASN A 131 44.60 15.52 -10.84
C ASN A 131 44.38 14.06 -11.24
N ALA A 132 43.56 13.33 -10.50
CA ALA A 132 43.15 11.97 -10.83
C ALA A 132 41.66 11.77 -10.58
N TRP A 133 41.02 11.10 -11.53
CA TRP A 133 39.66 10.59 -11.44
C TRP A 133 39.76 9.07 -11.42
N ILE A 134 39.41 8.46 -10.29
CA ILE A 134 39.44 7.02 -10.04
C ILE A 134 38.00 6.52 -10.10
N GLN A 135 37.76 5.55 -10.97
CA GLN A 135 36.45 5.03 -11.29
C GLN A 135 36.25 3.63 -10.70
N PHE A 136 35.10 3.40 -10.10
CA PHE A 136 34.71 2.10 -9.53
C PHE A 136 33.56 1.50 -10.35
N GLU A 137 33.50 0.18 -10.39
CA GLU A 137 32.43 -0.54 -11.09
C GLU A 137 31.10 -0.54 -10.32
N ASN A 138 31.18 -0.50 -8.98
CA ASN A 138 30.04 -0.41 -8.07
C ASN A 138 30.38 0.56 -6.92
N GLY A 139 30.15 1.86 -7.12
CA GLY A 139 30.38 2.90 -6.09
C GLY A 139 30.54 4.31 -6.68
N PRO A 140 30.54 5.36 -5.83
CA PRO A 140 30.76 6.73 -6.26
C PRO A 140 32.22 6.96 -6.69
N ASP A 141 32.43 7.68 -7.80
CA ASP A 141 33.76 8.05 -8.30
C ASP A 141 34.59 8.83 -7.26
N LEU A 142 35.89 8.55 -7.19
CA LEU A 142 36.85 9.24 -6.31
C LEU A 142 37.69 10.24 -7.09
N PHE A 143 37.68 11.49 -6.63
CA PHE A 143 38.49 12.57 -7.19
C PHE A 143 39.65 12.89 -6.27
N LEU A 144 40.81 13.24 -6.86
CA LEU A 144 42.01 13.69 -6.17
C LEU A 144 42.62 14.85 -6.97
N GLN A 145 42.74 16.03 -6.37
CA GLN A 145 43.17 17.26 -7.05
C GLN A 145 44.08 18.11 -6.13
N PRO A 146 44.98 18.97 -6.67
CA PRO A 146 45.85 19.79 -5.83
C PRO A 146 45.07 20.93 -5.16
N VAL A 147 45.36 21.21 -3.89
CA VAL A 147 44.78 22.35 -3.16
C VAL A 147 45.36 23.66 -3.67
N LYS A 148 44.50 24.63 -3.99
CA LYS A 148 44.90 25.92 -4.55
C LYS A 148 45.91 26.65 -3.64
N GLY A 149 46.97 27.20 -4.23
CA GLY A 149 48.06 27.87 -3.50
C GLY A 149 48.99 26.95 -2.70
N ASN A 150 48.74 25.63 -2.64
CA ASN A 150 49.45 24.72 -1.73
C ASN A 150 50.15 23.58 -2.49
N LYS A 151 51.41 23.82 -2.85
CA LYS A 151 52.26 22.84 -3.55
C LYS A 151 52.35 21.49 -2.82
N ASN A 152 52.11 20.40 -3.55
CA ASN A 152 52.06 19.01 -3.09
C ASN A 152 50.90 18.65 -2.15
N LEU A 153 50.07 19.59 -1.68
CA LEU A 153 48.86 19.27 -0.92
C LEU A 153 47.73 18.94 -1.90
N HIS A 154 47.00 17.87 -1.64
CA HIS A 154 45.87 17.43 -2.45
C HIS A 154 44.63 17.25 -1.57
N PHE A 155 43.47 17.51 -2.17
CA PHE A 155 42.14 17.29 -1.65
C PHE A 155 41.51 16.13 -2.43
N SER A 156 40.74 15.29 -1.75
CA SER A 156 40.00 14.19 -2.36
C SER A 156 38.64 13.99 -1.71
N TYR A 157 37.66 13.68 -2.55
CA TYR A 157 36.25 13.51 -2.21
C TYR A 157 35.65 12.42 -3.11
N LEU A 158 34.60 11.77 -2.61
CA LEU A 158 33.71 10.93 -3.40
C LEU A 158 32.62 11.80 -4.03
N LYS A 159 32.18 11.49 -5.25
CA LYS A 159 30.98 12.11 -5.84
C LYS A 159 29.72 11.44 -5.27
N ILE A 160 29.28 11.91 -4.10
CA ILE A 160 28.06 11.41 -3.40
C ILE A 160 26.82 12.23 -3.77
N LYS A 161 25.63 11.63 -3.63
CA LYS A 161 24.33 12.21 -4.05
C LYS A 161 23.97 13.57 -3.43
N ASN A 162 24.59 13.96 -2.30
CA ASN A 162 24.15 15.08 -1.46
C ASN A 162 24.86 16.42 -1.71
N HIS A 163 25.94 16.45 -2.50
CA HIS A 163 26.62 17.72 -2.74
C HIS A 163 25.81 18.59 -3.71
N ASN A 164 25.27 19.72 -3.24
CA ASN A 164 24.51 20.61 -4.11
C ASN A 164 25.43 21.34 -5.11
N SER A 165 25.12 21.17 -6.40
CA SER A 165 25.74 21.91 -7.50
C SER A 165 25.24 23.36 -7.52
N SER A 166 25.73 24.17 -8.47
CA SER A 166 25.12 25.45 -8.84
C SER A 166 24.47 25.29 -10.22
N ASN A 167 23.27 25.86 -10.42
CA ASN A 167 22.50 25.69 -11.65
C ASN A 167 23.26 26.11 -12.91
N LEU A 168 23.50 25.18 -13.83
CA LEU A 168 23.80 25.49 -15.22
C LEU A 168 22.61 26.24 -15.83
N PHE A 169 22.89 27.14 -16.77
CA PHE A 169 21.89 27.64 -17.71
C PHE A 169 22.51 27.54 -19.12
N CYS A 170 22.15 26.49 -19.87
CA CYS A 170 22.49 26.37 -21.29
C CYS A 170 21.67 27.37 -22.11
N LYS A 171 22.27 27.96 -23.15
CA LYS A 171 21.65 28.94 -24.06
C LYS A 171 21.79 28.58 -25.53
N THR A 172 22.11 27.31 -25.81
CA THR A 172 22.29 26.78 -27.15
C THR A 172 20.95 26.74 -27.91
N GLU A 173 20.68 27.75 -28.75
CA GLU A 173 19.45 27.78 -29.54
C GLU A 173 19.39 26.68 -30.62
N ILE A 174 18.29 25.92 -30.64
CA ILE A 174 17.93 25.05 -31.77
C ILE A 174 17.54 25.93 -32.98
N ARG A 175 18.15 25.69 -34.14
CA ARG A 175 17.89 26.49 -35.36
C ARG A 175 16.46 26.28 -35.88
N GLY A 176 15.61 27.28 -35.73
CA GLY A 176 14.19 27.32 -36.11
C GLY A 176 13.84 27.19 -37.60
N ASP A 177 14.70 26.61 -38.45
CA ASP A 177 14.36 26.16 -39.80
C ASP A 177 13.70 24.74 -39.79
N MET A 178 13.55 24.11 -38.61
CA MET A 178 12.89 22.81 -38.45
C MET A 178 11.38 22.95 -38.20
N GLU A 179 10.61 23.44 -39.18
CA GLU A 179 9.15 23.63 -39.12
C GLU A 179 8.28 22.35 -38.90
N LYS A 180 8.89 21.19 -38.58
CA LYS A 180 8.18 19.93 -38.22
C LYS A 180 9.03 19.07 -37.28
N PRO A 181 8.43 18.30 -36.35
CA PRO A 181 9.13 17.29 -35.57
C PRO A 181 9.72 16.23 -36.51
N ILE A 182 11.06 16.25 -36.67
CA ILE A 182 11.76 15.28 -37.51
C ILE A 182 11.98 14.01 -36.70
N GLN A 183 10.92 13.19 -36.55
CA GLN A 183 10.98 11.78 -36.16
C GLN A 183 12.23 11.12 -36.79
N PRO A 184 13.33 10.91 -36.04
CA PRO A 184 14.62 10.76 -36.69
C PRO A 184 14.71 9.39 -37.36
N LYS A 185 14.76 9.38 -38.70
CA LYS A 185 14.91 8.13 -39.48
C LYS A 185 16.36 7.65 -39.43
N PHE A 186 16.75 7.18 -38.25
CA PHE A 186 18.03 6.53 -37.97
C PHE A 186 18.25 5.40 -38.99
N LYS A 187 19.18 5.63 -39.91
CA LYS A 187 19.78 4.56 -40.72
C LYS A 187 20.65 3.73 -39.78
N LYS A 188 20.91 2.45 -40.09
CA LYS A 188 21.89 1.65 -39.31
C LYS A 188 23.24 2.39 -39.24
N GLN A 189 23.54 2.94 -38.06
CA GLN A 189 24.70 3.78 -37.76
C GLN A 189 26.00 3.01 -38.01
N LYS A 190 27.04 3.67 -38.54
CA LYS A 190 28.34 3.01 -38.74
C LYS A 190 29.31 3.34 -37.62
N PHE A 191 29.29 2.49 -36.60
CA PHE A 191 30.26 2.59 -35.50
C PHE A 191 31.70 2.51 -36.02
N PRO A 192 32.56 3.49 -35.68
CA PRO A 192 33.90 3.60 -36.24
C PRO A 192 34.88 2.59 -35.61
N GLN A 193 35.69 1.94 -36.46
CA GLN A 193 36.70 0.91 -36.09
C GLN A 193 38.04 1.52 -35.61
N GLY A 194 38.02 2.78 -35.19
CA GLY A 194 39.22 3.59 -34.95
C GLY A 194 38.87 4.97 -34.42
N ILE A 195 39.85 5.66 -33.87
CA ILE A 195 39.64 6.95 -33.20
C ILE A 195 39.77 8.08 -34.20
N ARG A 196 38.79 8.99 -34.22
CA ARG A 196 38.84 10.23 -35.00
C ARG A 196 39.28 11.38 -34.11
N THR A 197 40.45 11.94 -34.42
CA THR A 197 41.06 13.03 -33.67
C THR A 197 40.70 14.38 -34.30
N PHE A 198 40.13 15.29 -33.52
CA PHE A 198 39.78 16.66 -33.89
C PHE A 198 40.61 17.65 -33.09
N ARG A 199 41.07 18.72 -33.73
CA ARG A 199 41.90 19.77 -33.12
C ARG A 199 41.02 20.75 -32.35
N ILE A 200 41.11 20.75 -31.02
CA ILE A 200 40.39 21.71 -30.17
C ILE A 200 41.27 22.92 -29.83
N ALA A 201 40.72 24.11 -30.00
CA ALA A 201 41.32 25.36 -29.57
C ALA A 201 40.55 25.92 -28.37
N ILE A 202 41.15 25.83 -27.17
CA ILE A 202 40.61 26.47 -25.96
C ILE A 202 41.22 27.86 -25.80
N ALA A 203 40.37 28.85 -25.53
CA ALA A 203 40.76 30.13 -24.96
C ALA A 203 40.27 30.25 -23.51
N THR A 204 40.82 31.18 -22.73
CA THR A 204 40.37 31.45 -21.35
C THR A 204 40.35 32.93 -21.04
N THR A 205 39.33 33.38 -20.30
CA THR A 205 39.26 34.75 -19.77
C THR A 205 40.37 35.01 -18.76
N ALA A 206 40.67 36.29 -18.55
CA ALA A 206 41.55 36.76 -17.49
C ALA A 206 41.04 36.30 -16.11
N GLU A 207 39.73 36.28 -15.91
CA GLU A 207 39.05 35.77 -14.71
C GLU A 207 39.39 34.29 -14.47
N TYR A 208 39.21 33.41 -15.46
CA TYR A 208 39.56 31.98 -15.36
C TYR A 208 41.06 31.77 -15.06
N THR A 209 41.93 32.52 -15.74
CA THR A 209 43.39 32.38 -15.57
C THR A 209 43.88 32.90 -14.23
N ASN A 210 43.38 34.05 -13.76
CA ASN A 210 43.67 34.58 -12.43
C ASN A 210 43.04 33.71 -11.33
N TYR A 211 41.97 32.99 -11.64
CA TYR A 211 41.38 32.01 -10.75
C TYR A 211 42.25 30.73 -10.63
N TRP A 212 42.76 30.15 -11.71
CA TRP A 212 43.62 28.95 -11.59
C TRP A 212 45.07 29.25 -11.20
N GLY A 213 45.57 30.46 -11.47
CA GLY A 213 46.92 30.88 -11.12
C GLY A 213 47.17 31.01 -9.61
N ASP A 214 48.24 30.39 -9.12
CA ASP A 214 48.63 30.45 -7.70
C ASP A 214 49.63 31.59 -7.39
N ASN A 215 50.02 32.36 -8.40
CA ASN A 215 51.01 33.43 -8.36
C ASN A 215 52.43 33.01 -7.91
N ASN A 216 52.74 31.71 -7.91
CA ASN A 216 54.00 31.16 -7.41
C ASN A 216 54.93 30.71 -8.54
N GLN A 217 55.76 31.66 -9.01
CA GLN A 217 56.80 31.47 -10.04
C GLN A 217 57.84 30.36 -9.76
N ASN A 218 57.77 29.68 -8.61
CA ASN A 218 58.59 28.51 -8.25
C ASN A 218 57.93 27.15 -8.63
N ASN A 219 56.66 27.13 -9.03
CA ASN A 219 56.02 26.00 -9.71
C ASN A 219 55.69 26.34 -11.16
N GLY A 220 54.85 27.33 -11.42
CA GLY A 220 54.39 27.69 -12.77
C GLY A 220 54.30 29.20 -12.98
N THR A 221 53.73 29.61 -14.11
CA THR A 221 53.07 30.92 -14.23
C THR A 221 51.56 30.71 -14.15
N ASN A 222 50.80 31.75 -13.82
CA ASN A 222 49.33 31.66 -13.76
C ASN A 222 48.74 31.07 -15.07
N LYS A 223 49.32 31.42 -16.23
CA LYS A 223 48.96 30.83 -17.53
C LYS A 223 49.32 29.36 -17.69
N GLU A 224 50.45 28.91 -17.13
CA GLU A 224 50.81 27.48 -17.13
C GLU A 224 49.89 26.66 -16.21
N ASP A 225 49.47 27.21 -15.07
CA ASP A 225 48.57 26.54 -14.13
C ASP A 225 47.14 26.48 -14.70
N ALA A 226 46.66 27.55 -15.34
CA ALA A 226 45.40 27.55 -16.10
C ALA A 226 45.44 26.58 -17.30
N PHE A 227 46.55 26.52 -18.04
CA PHE A 227 46.73 25.52 -19.11
C PHE A 227 46.71 24.08 -18.58
N ALA A 228 47.19 23.85 -17.34
CA ALA A 228 47.09 22.55 -16.69
C ALA A 228 45.65 22.19 -16.31
N ALA A 229 44.84 23.16 -15.86
CA ALA A 229 43.40 22.97 -15.62
C ALA A 229 42.66 22.57 -16.90
N ILE A 230 42.83 23.33 -17.99
CA ILE A 230 42.29 23.01 -19.34
C ILE A 230 42.65 21.57 -19.75
N VAL A 231 43.92 21.19 -19.56
CA VAL A 231 44.40 19.84 -19.87
C VAL A 231 43.76 18.76 -18.99
N SER A 232 43.43 19.07 -17.74
CA SER A 232 42.73 18.14 -16.86
C SER A 232 41.29 17.92 -17.34
N THR A 233 40.55 19.00 -17.60
CA THR A 233 39.18 18.97 -18.14
C THR A 233 39.09 18.17 -19.44
N LEU A 234 39.88 18.54 -20.45
CA LEU A 234 39.88 17.84 -21.74
C LEU A 234 40.34 16.38 -21.64
N ASN A 235 41.17 16.02 -20.65
CA ASN A 235 41.56 14.63 -20.41
C ASN A 235 40.43 13.78 -19.83
N ARG A 236 39.54 14.37 -19.01
CA ARG A 236 38.33 13.72 -18.49
C ARG A 236 37.28 13.56 -19.61
N ILE A 237 36.98 14.64 -20.33
CA ILE A 237 36.09 14.63 -21.52
C ILE A 237 36.56 13.58 -22.54
N ASN A 238 37.85 13.59 -22.91
CA ASN A 238 38.40 12.57 -23.82
C ASN A 238 38.21 11.14 -23.31
N SER A 239 38.15 10.88 -22.01
CA SER A 239 37.96 9.51 -21.52
C SER A 239 36.57 8.95 -21.83
N ILE A 240 35.56 9.82 -21.98
CA ILE A 240 34.19 9.43 -22.34
C ILE A 240 34.02 9.47 -23.86
N PHE A 241 34.55 10.50 -24.52
CA PHE A 241 34.53 10.61 -25.99
C PHE A 241 35.31 9.45 -26.67
N GLU A 242 36.43 8.99 -26.08
CA GLU A 242 37.17 7.80 -26.54
C GLU A 242 36.44 6.47 -26.23
N ARG A 243 35.47 6.46 -25.30
CA ARG A 243 34.73 5.26 -24.85
C ARG A 243 33.41 5.06 -25.59
N ASP A 244 32.66 6.15 -25.79
CA ASP A 244 31.28 6.11 -26.30
C ASP A 244 31.18 6.52 -27.77
N LEU A 245 32.12 7.36 -28.25
CA LEU A 245 32.05 7.99 -29.57
C LEU A 245 33.26 7.66 -30.47
N ASN A 246 34.34 7.09 -29.91
CA ASN A 246 35.67 6.99 -30.53
C ASN A 246 36.19 8.34 -31.08
N ILE A 247 35.83 9.44 -30.40
CA ILE A 247 36.32 10.77 -30.69
C ILE A 247 37.48 11.09 -29.74
N ARG A 248 38.49 11.81 -30.24
CA ARG A 248 39.56 12.39 -29.43
C ARG A 248 39.73 13.86 -29.76
N LEU A 249 39.83 14.68 -28.73
CA LEU A 249 40.22 16.08 -28.83
C LEU A 249 41.76 16.17 -28.70
N GLU A 250 42.41 16.87 -29.63
CA GLU A 250 43.82 17.25 -29.54
C GLU A 250 43.92 18.77 -29.36
N LEU A 251 44.43 19.22 -28.21
CA LEU A 251 44.59 20.64 -27.90
C LEU A 251 45.67 21.27 -28.78
N VAL A 252 45.30 22.34 -29.51
CA VAL A 252 46.21 23.09 -30.41
C VAL A 252 46.57 24.50 -29.92
N SER A 253 45.79 25.09 -29.01
CA SER A 253 46.09 26.41 -28.43
C SER A 253 47.24 26.38 -27.41
N ASP A 254 47.85 27.54 -27.15
CA ASP A 254 48.83 27.74 -26.06
C ASP A 254 48.59 29.06 -25.33
N GLU A 255 49.52 29.48 -24.46
CA GLU A 255 49.44 30.71 -23.64
C GLU A 255 49.15 32.03 -24.39
N SER A 256 49.11 32.00 -25.73
CA SER A 256 48.64 33.10 -26.59
C SER A 256 47.12 33.31 -26.58
N LEU A 257 46.34 32.29 -26.19
CA LEU A 257 44.88 32.34 -26.04
C LEU A 257 44.41 32.27 -24.57
N ILE A 258 45.36 32.34 -23.62
CA ILE A 258 45.09 32.35 -22.19
C ILE A 258 45.35 33.78 -21.70
N TYR A 259 44.31 34.55 -21.40
CA TYR A 259 44.44 35.95 -20.99
C TYR A 259 44.66 36.04 -19.48
N GLU A 260 45.30 37.11 -18.98
CA GLU A 260 45.70 37.24 -17.55
C GLU A 260 45.54 38.71 -17.09
N ASP A 261 45.85 39.65 -17.97
CA ASP A 261 45.49 41.05 -17.82
C ASP A 261 44.13 41.30 -18.47
N VAL A 262 43.13 41.70 -17.68
CA VAL A 262 41.76 42.07 -18.12
C VAL A 262 41.77 43.17 -19.19
N ASN A 263 42.84 43.99 -19.28
CA ASN A 263 42.98 45.02 -20.31
C ASN A 263 43.54 44.49 -21.66
N GLN A 264 43.95 43.22 -21.71
CA GLN A 264 44.43 42.51 -22.89
C GLN A 264 43.48 41.35 -23.29
N ASP A 265 42.44 41.13 -22.51
CA ASP A 265 41.38 40.17 -22.78
C ASP A 265 40.49 40.66 -23.95
N PRO A 266 40.20 39.83 -24.96
CA PRO A 266 39.33 40.18 -26.08
C PRO A 266 37.83 39.96 -25.82
N PHE A 267 37.47 39.41 -24.66
CA PHE A 267 36.10 39.04 -24.28
C PHE A 267 35.45 40.16 -23.46
N THR A 268 34.28 40.63 -23.90
CA THR A 268 33.51 41.71 -23.25
C THR A 268 32.08 41.29 -22.88
N GLY A 269 31.75 40.01 -23.05
CA GLY A 269 30.46 39.41 -22.73
C GLY A 269 29.64 38.95 -23.94
N ASN A 270 30.17 39.09 -25.16
CA ASN A 270 29.63 38.44 -26.37
C ASN A 270 30.56 37.28 -26.76
N PHE A 271 30.75 36.36 -25.81
CA PHE A 271 31.76 35.31 -25.86
C PHE A 271 31.75 34.54 -27.18
N SER A 272 30.57 34.16 -27.68
CA SER A 272 30.42 33.34 -28.88
C SER A 272 31.02 34.00 -30.13
N SER A 273 30.70 35.28 -30.41
CA SER A 273 31.26 35.98 -31.58
C SER A 273 32.69 36.51 -31.33
N GLU A 274 33.03 36.84 -30.09
CA GLU A 274 34.37 37.31 -29.71
C GLU A 274 35.40 36.18 -29.77
N LEU A 275 35.03 34.95 -29.41
CA LEU A 275 35.86 33.76 -29.51
C LEU A 275 36.13 33.38 -30.97
N GLN A 276 35.11 33.29 -31.82
CA GLN A 276 35.29 32.91 -33.21
C GLN A 276 36.30 33.84 -33.92
N ARG A 277 36.16 35.15 -33.70
CA ARG A 277 37.14 36.16 -34.17
C ARG A 277 38.53 35.93 -33.59
N THR A 278 38.63 35.72 -32.27
CA THR A 278 39.92 35.58 -31.57
C THR A 278 40.68 34.33 -32.01
N LEU A 279 40.00 33.20 -32.20
CA LEU A 279 40.61 31.97 -32.72
C LEU A 279 41.05 32.12 -34.18
N ASP A 280 40.25 32.79 -35.02
CA ASP A 280 40.59 33.08 -36.41
C ASP A 280 41.77 34.07 -36.54
N ASP A 281 41.88 35.08 -35.67
CA ASP A 281 42.98 36.06 -35.70
C ASP A 281 44.29 35.50 -35.12
N VAL A 282 44.23 34.62 -34.10
CA VAL A 282 45.42 34.09 -33.39
C VAL A 282 45.93 32.76 -33.97
N LEU A 283 45.03 31.82 -34.29
CA LEU A 283 45.39 30.52 -34.88
C LEU A 283 45.09 30.45 -36.37
N GLY A 284 43.98 31.04 -36.82
CA GLY A 284 43.45 30.92 -38.17
C GLY A 284 42.59 29.67 -38.34
N ASP A 285 41.37 29.86 -38.83
CA ASP A 285 40.35 28.87 -39.22
C ASP A 285 40.90 27.45 -39.54
N GLU A 286 41.75 27.31 -40.54
CA GLU A 286 42.27 26.02 -41.02
C GLU A 286 43.05 25.20 -39.96
N ASN A 287 43.53 25.84 -38.88
CA ASN A 287 44.39 25.23 -37.87
C ASN A 287 43.63 24.57 -36.69
N TYR A 288 42.32 24.77 -36.58
CA TYR A 288 41.47 24.13 -35.56
C TYR A 288 40.18 23.56 -36.17
N ASP A 289 39.63 22.52 -35.53
CA ASP A 289 38.41 21.82 -35.97
C ASP A 289 37.20 22.20 -35.10
N ILE A 290 37.44 22.47 -33.81
CA ILE A 290 36.46 22.93 -32.81
C ILE A 290 37.12 23.96 -31.89
N GLY A 291 36.39 24.99 -31.48
CA GLY A 291 36.87 26.08 -30.63
C GLY A 291 35.91 26.36 -29.49
N HIS A 292 36.46 26.60 -28.30
CA HIS A 292 35.67 26.75 -27.08
C HIS A 292 36.35 27.71 -26.07
N LEU A 293 35.58 28.45 -25.27
CA LEU A 293 36.06 29.36 -24.21
C LEU A 293 35.75 28.78 -22.82
N PHE A 294 36.72 28.74 -21.92
CA PHE A 294 36.47 28.52 -20.49
C PHE A 294 36.58 29.84 -19.71
N ASP A 295 35.59 30.11 -18.86
CA ASP A 295 35.47 31.35 -18.09
C ASP A 295 35.20 31.05 -16.59
N TYR A 296 35.47 32.05 -15.73
CA TYR A 296 35.13 32.04 -14.31
C TYR A 296 34.08 33.13 -14.05
N GLY A 297 32.85 32.71 -13.80
CA GLY A 297 31.71 33.61 -13.70
C GLY A 297 30.48 32.93 -13.11
N GLU A 298 29.31 33.54 -13.32
CA GLU A 298 28.02 32.93 -12.97
C GLU A 298 27.76 31.71 -13.89
N PRO A 299 27.26 30.58 -13.35
CA PRO A 299 27.16 29.32 -14.09
C PRO A 299 26.24 29.43 -15.31
N ASN A 300 26.77 29.12 -16.50
CA ASN A 300 26.11 29.37 -17.79
C ASN A 300 26.92 28.72 -18.95
N GLY A 301 26.24 28.39 -20.05
CA GLY A 301 26.86 27.76 -21.23
C GLY A 301 26.14 28.08 -22.55
N ASP A 302 26.85 27.91 -23.66
CA ASP A 302 26.34 28.03 -25.04
C ASP A 302 27.35 27.34 -25.97
N ALA A 303 26.90 26.40 -26.79
CA ALA A 303 27.72 25.75 -27.81
C ALA A 303 27.99 26.64 -29.05
N GLY A 304 27.21 27.72 -29.18
CA GLY A 304 27.05 28.58 -30.36
C GLY A 304 26.20 27.95 -31.46
N CYS A 305 26.19 26.62 -31.54
CA CYS A 305 25.43 25.84 -32.51
C CYS A 305 25.51 24.32 -32.24
N ILE A 306 24.41 23.62 -32.46
CA ILE A 306 24.40 22.14 -32.46
C ILE A 306 25.03 21.62 -33.76
N GLY A 307 25.99 20.70 -33.63
CA GLY A 307 26.59 19.94 -34.73
C GLY A 307 27.55 20.72 -35.64
N CYS A 308 28.01 21.90 -35.22
CA CYS A 308 28.80 22.81 -36.05
C CYS A 308 30.33 22.63 -35.99
N VAL A 309 30.83 21.51 -35.44
CA VAL A 309 32.26 21.13 -35.58
C VAL A 309 32.70 21.24 -37.05
N CYS A 310 33.78 21.99 -37.27
CA CYS A 310 34.35 22.33 -38.57
C CYS A 310 33.52 23.24 -39.49
N SER A 311 32.36 23.74 -39.07
CA SER A 311 31.64 24.80 -39.80
C SER A 311 32.38 26.14 -39.69
N LYS A 312 32.82 26.68 -40.84
CA LYS A 312 33.59 27.92 -40.91
C LYS A 312 32.78 29.12 -40.38
N GLY A 313 33.32 29.81 -39.38
CA GLY A 313 32.67 30.95 -38.74
C GLY A 313 31.67 30.58 -37.63
N GLU A 314 31.49 29.29 -37.34
CA GLU A 314 30.52 28.77 -36.36
C GLU A 314 31.20 27.86 -35.32
N LYS A 315 32.12 26.98 -35.77
CA LYS A 315 32.83 25.97 -34.97
C LYS A 315 33.62 26.48 -33.75
N GLY A 316 33.82 27.80 -33.65
CA GLY A 316 34.57 28.47 -32.58
C GLY A 316 33.71 29.44 -31.78
N GLN A 317 32.41 29.18 -31.65
CA GLN A 317 31.46 30.02 -30.90
C GLN A 317 31.10 29.47 -29.50
N GLY A 318 31.54 28.28 -29.11
CA GLY A 318 31.13 27.68 -27.83
C GLY A 318 31.84 28.25 -26.60
N PHE A 319 31.16 28.29 -25.46
CA PHE A 319 31.74 28.62 -24.16
C PHE A 319 31.08 27.87 -22.99
N SER A 320 31.81 27.79 -21.88
CA SER A 320 31.30 27.34 -20.58
C SER A 320 31.89 28.20 -19.47
N THR A 321 31.05 28.66 -18.54
CA THR A 321 31.44 29.47 -17.38
C THR A 321 30.85 28.91 -16.09
N HIS A 322 31.63 28.95 -15.00
CA HIS A 322 31.30 28.31 -13.73
C HIS A 322 32.13 28.90 -12.56
N PRO A 323 31.61 28.95 -11.32
CA PRO A 323 32.35 29.47 -10.16
C PRO A 323 33.27 28.45 -9.45
N PHE A 324 33.26 27.18 -9.87
CA PHE A 324 34.06 26.05 -9.32
C PHE A 324 33.84 25.76 -7.82
N ARG A 325 32.71 26.18 -7.26
CA ARG A 325 32.32 25.93 -5.86
C ARG A 325 31.02 25.16 -5.78
N ASP A 326 30.87 24.36 -4.73
CA ASP A 326 29.57 23.89 -4.29
C ASP A 326 28.74 25.02 -3.64
N THR A 327 27.43 24.79 -3.53
CA THR A 327 26.48 25.74 -2.94
C THR A 327 26.71 26.01 -1.44
N TYR A 328 27.59 25.24 -0.78
CA TYR A 328 27.99 25.42 0.62
C TYR A 328 29.32 26.16 0.81
N GLY A 329 30.04 26.47 -0.27
CA GLY A 329 31.27 27.26 -0.26
C GLY A 329 32.50 26.51 0.25
N GLY A 330 32.63 25.22 -0.07
CA GLY A 330 33.77 24.36 0.27
C GLY A 330 35.07 24.63 -0.51
N GLU A 331 35.99 23.66 -0.46
CA GLU A 331 37.16 23.62 -1.36
C GLU A 331 36.68 23.37 -2.80
N TYR A 332 37.35 23.98 -3.78
CA TYR A 332 36.86 24.02 -5.15
C TYR A 332 36.87 22.63 -5.80
N ARG A 333 35.83 22.30 -6.57
CA ARG A 333 35.69 20.97 -7.21
C ARG A 333 35.80 21.12 -8.73
N ASN A 334 36.81 20.49 -9.30
CA ASN A 334 37.08 20.57 -10.75
C ASN A 334 36.01 19.81 -11.55
N ASP A 335 35.51 18.72 -10.98
CA ASP A 335 34.72 17.72 -11.70
C ASP A 335 33.31 18.20 -12.06
N TYR A 336 32.79 19.22 -11.36
CA TYR A 336 31.52 19.88 -11.64
C TYR A 336 31.52 20.59 -12.99
N PHE A 337 32.66 21.19 -13.37
CA PHE A 337 32.79 21.90 -14.65
C PHE A 337 33.05 20.95 -15.81
N ASP A 338 33.85 19.89 -15.59
CA ASP A 338 34.43 19.13 -16.70
C ASP A 338 33.40 18.40 -17.58
N LEU A 339 32.26 18.00 -17.03
CA LEU A 339 31.23 17.23 -17.75
C LEU A 339 29.92 17.99 -17.86
N ASP A 340 29.31 18.31 -16.71
CA ASP A 340 28.00 18.93 -16.60
C ASP A 340 27.94 20.27 -17.37
N TYR A 341 29.08 20.96 -17.56
CA TYR A 341 29.21 22.17 -18.37
C TYR A 341 30.04 21.92 -19.65
N ALA A 342 31.36 21.74 -19.50
CA ALA A 342 32.27 21.70 -20.64
C ALA A 342 32.12 20.43 -21.51
N GLY A 343 31.67 19.31 -20.93
CA GLY A 343 31.38 18.09 -21.67
C GLY A 343 30.05 18.16 -22.43
N HIS A 344 29.05 18.75 -21.80
CA HIS A 344 27.70 19.01 -22.32
C HIS A 344 27.73 19.93 -23.55
N GLU A 345 28.31 21.13 -23.42
CA GLU A 345 28.38 22.10 -24.53
C GLU A 345 29.24 21.60 -25.69
N ILE A 346 30.33 20.90 -25.43
CA ILE A 346 31.12 20.23 -26.48
C ILE A 346 30.30 19.09 -27.11
N GLY A 347 29.45 18.39 -26.36
CA GLY A 347 28.47 17.42 -26.87
C GLY A 347 27.51 18.03 -27.89
N HIS A 348 26.93 19.20 -27.59
CA HIS A 348 26.15 19.98 -28.55
C HIS A 348 26.98 20.37 -29.78
N GLN A 349 28.19 20.92 -29.62
CA GLN A 349 29.05 21.27 -30.77
C GLN A 349 29.29 20.06 -31.70
N PHE A 350 29.40 18.85 -31.15
CA PHE A 350 29.50 17.58 -31.89
C PHE A 350 28.18 17.02 -32.44
N GLY A 351 27.02 17.57 -32.04
CA GLY A 351 25.71 17.29 -32.64
C GLY A 351 24.69 16.61 -31.74
N ALA A 352 24.88 16.54 -30.42
CA ALA A 352 23.85 16.07 -29.50
C ALA A 352 22.74 17.11 -29.27
N PHE A 353 21.51 16.63 -29.08
CA PHE A 353 20.41 17.37 -28.46
C PHE A 353 20.31 16.98 -26.98
N HIS A 354 19.45 17.66 -26.22
CA HIS A 354 19.13 17.24 -24.87
C HIS A 354 18.36 15.91 -24.87
N THR A 355 18.47 15.19 -23.75
CA THR A 355 17.76 13.91 -23.55
C THR A 355 16.90 13.88 -22.30
N TYR A 356 16.89 14.95 -21.49
CA TYR A 356 15.92 15.15 -20.40
C TYR A 356 14.48 15.22 -20.90
N SER A 357 13.50 15.15 -19.99
CA SER A 357 12.06 15.20 -20.32
C SER A 357 11.24 16.16 -19.47
N PHE A 358 11.80 16.91 -18.51
CA PHE A 358 11.02 17.85 -17.69
C PHE A 358 10.32 18.96 -18.51
N GLU A 359 10.83 19.24 -19.72
CA GLU A 359 10.19 20.03 -20.78
C GLU A 359 10.51 19.37 -22.14
N THR A 360 9.68 19.60 -23.16
CA THR A 360 9.93 19.11 -24.54
C THR A 360 10.66 20.12 -25.43
N GLU A 361 11.71 19.69 -26.14
CA GLU A 361 12.40 20.51 -27.15
C GLU A 361 11.84 20.33 -28.58
N GLY A 362 10.84 19.46 -28.77
CA GLY A 362 10.36 19.07 -30.11
C GLY A 362 11.36 18.26 -30.97
N THR A 363 12.50 17.88 -30.39
CA THR A 363 13.59 17.13 -31.06
C THR A 363 13.26 15.65 -31.27
N GLY A 364 12.31 15.12 -30.50
CA GLY A 364 11.91 13.71 -30.50
C GLY A 364 12.93 12.76 -29.84
N VAL A 365 13.81 13.29 -28.98
CA VAL A 365 14.80 12.51 -28.21
C VAL A 365 14.83 12.82 -26.69
N ASN A 366 13.94 13.69 -26.21
CA ASN A 366 13.62 13.91 -24.80
C ASN A 366 13.06 12.62 -24.19
N ALA A 367 13.90 11.77 -23.59
CA ALA A 367 13.56 10.35 -23.28
C ALA A 367 14.18 9.81 -21.98
N GLU A 368 14.96 10.60 -21.25
CA GLU A 368 15.28 10.38 -19.84
C GLU A 368 14.27 11.20 -19.00
N PRO A 369 13.55 10.62 -18.03
CA PRO A 369 12.51 11.34 -17.29
C PRO A 369 13.10 12.48 -16.44
N GLY A 370 12.26 13.46 -16.08
CA GLY A 370 12.66 14.63 -15.31
C GLY A 370 13.86 15.36 -15.91
N SER A 371 14.81 15.73 -15.05
CA SER A 371 16.11 16.33 -15.44
C SER A 371 16.99 15.43 -16.31
N GLY A 372 16.68 14.14 -16.43
CA GLY A 372 17.62 13.15 -16.93
C GLY A 372 18.85 12.96 -16.05
N SER A 373 19.80 12.15 -16.53
CA SER A 373 21.00 11.72 -15.78
C SER A 373 22.29 11.67 -16.60
N THR A 374 22.23 11.57 -17.93
CA THR A 374 23.43 11.56 -18.78
C THR A 374 24.05 12.95 -18.97
N ILE A 375 25.17 13.04 -19.69
CA ILE A 375 25.85 14.30 -20.03
C ILE A 375 24.92 15.31 -20.74
N MET A 376 23.87 14.85 -21.44
CA MET A 376 22.89 15.72 -22.13
C MET A 376 21.57 15.89 -21.34
N GLY A 377 21.57 15.54 -20.06
CA GLY A 377 20.55 15.93 -19.09
C GLY A 377 20.90 17.23 -18.36
N TYR A 378 19.96 17.71 -17.55
CA TYR A 378 20.03 18.89 -16.70
C TYR A 378 20.04 18.48 -15.20
N ALA A 379 20.79 17.44 -14.87
CA ALA A 379 20.80 16.85 -13.52
C ALA A 379 21.29 17.84 -12.44
N GLY A 380 20.38 18.26 -11.55
CA GLY A 380 20.64 19.10 -10.37
C GLY A 380 20.25 20.56 -10.55
N ILE A 381 19.48 20.89 -11.60
CA ILE A 381 19.17 22.28 -11.96
C ILE A 381 17.68 22.55 -12.22
N THR A 382 16.81 21.54 -12.27
CA THR A 382 15.38 21.70 -12.62
C THR A 382 14.45 21.81 -11.39
N GLY A 383 14.91 21.44 -10.20
CA GLY A 383 14.17 21.57 -8.95
C GLY A 383 13.37 20.30 -8.59
N PRO A 384 12.03 20.30 -8.62
CA PRO A 384 11.23 19.11 -8.29
C PRO A 384 11.56 17.90 -9.18
N ASP A 385 11.90 18.15 -10.45
CA ASP A 385 12.13 17.14 -11.47
C ASP A 385 13.57 16.60 -11.50
N ASP A 386 14.43 17.04 -10.57
CA ASP A 386 15.83 16.61 -10.52
C ASP A 386 15.94 15.14 -10.09
N ILE A 387 16.38 14.27 -11.00
CA ILE A 387 16.67 12.86 -10.68
C ILE A 387 17.86 12.75 -9.71
N GLN A 388 18.88 13.60 -9.89
CA GLN A 388 20.09 13.64 -9.08
C GLN A 388 20.85 14.97 -9.26
N GLN A 389 21.70 15.34 -8.31
CA GLN A 389 22.39 16.64 -8.25
C GLN A 389 23.44 16.92 -9.36
N HIS A 390 23.81 15.93 -10.17
CA HIS A 390 24.91 16.02 -11.12
C HIS A 390 24.82 14.97 -12.23
N GLY A 391 25.40 15.26 -13.40
CA GLY A 391 25.45 14.35 -14.55
C GLY A 391 26.36 13.13 -14.33
N ASP A 392 25.93 11.97 -14.84
CA ASP A 392 26.73 10.74 -14.88
C ASP A 392 27.66 10.72 -16.11
N PRO A 393 28.86 10.09 -16.02
CA PRO A 393 29.91 10.19 -17.04
C PRO A 393 29.68 9.27 -18.26
N TYR A 394 28.55 9.42 -18.96
CA TYR A 394 28.23 8.73 -20.22
C TYR A 394 27.23 9.51 -21.09
N PHE A 395 27.18 9.15 -22.37
CA PHE A 395 26.16 9.66 -23.30
C PHE A 395 24.99 8.67 -23.39
N HIS A 396 23.77 9.22 -23.46
CA HIS A 396 22.54 8.47 -23.71
C HIS A 396 22.55 7.87 -25.13
N TYR A 397 21.75 6.80 -25.32
CA TYR A 397 21.54 6.10 -26.59
C TYR A 397 21.39 7.07 -27.78
N TYR A 398 20.51 8.06 -27.64
CA TYR A 398 20.24 9.05 -28.70
C TYR A 398 21.43 9.98 -28.95
N SER A 399 22.05 10.55 -27.91
CA SER A 399 23.20 11.46 -28.06
C SER A 399 24.37 10.80 -28.83
N ILE A 400 24.59 9.49 -28.62
CA ILE A 400 25.56 8.69 -29.39
C ILE A 400 25.18 8.65 -30.88
N GLN A 401 23.92 8.37 -31.22
CA GLN A 401 23.44 8.40 -32.61
C GLN A 401 23.56 9.81 -33.22
N ASN A 402 23.14 10.86 -32.51
CA ASN A 402 23.16 12.22 -33.05
C ASN A 402 24.59 12.70 -33.36
N ILE A 403 25.53 12.48 -32.44
CA ILE A 403 26.94 12.83 -32.63
C ILE A 403 27.57 11.98 -33.74
N LEU A 404 27.39 10.65 -33.75
CA LEU A 404 28.00 9.79 -34.78
C LEU A 404 27.44 10.09 -36.18
N SER A 405 26.15 10.39 -36.30
CA SER A 405 25.52 10.83 -37.56
C SER A 405 26.10 12.16 -38.06
N THR A 406 26.28 13.14 -37.17
CA THR A 406 26.92 14.42 -37.46
C THR A 406 28.38 14.22 -37.91
N VAL A 407 29.13 13.40 -37.17
CA VAL A 407 30.53 13.05 -37.47
C VAL A 407 30.67 12.29 -38.79
N GLU A 408 29.73 11.40 -39.16
CA GLU A 408 29.70 10.76 -40.49
C GLU A 408 29.51 11.77 -41.64
N SER A 409 28.94 12.95 -41.39
CA SER A 409 28.66 13.98 -42.42
C SER A 409 29.83 14.93 -42.70
N ILE A 410 30.67 15.22 -41.70
CA ILE A 410 31.77 16.19 -41.79
C ILE A 410 33.09 15.55 -42.28
N ASN A 411 33.96 16.33 -42.91
CA ASN A 411 35.17 15.83 -43.61
C ASN A 411 36.51 16.16 -42.92
N CYS A 412 36.49 16.79 -41.74
CA CYS A 412 37.67 17.26 -41.01
C CYS A 412 38.20 16.27 -39.96
N GLY A 413 39.21 16.68 -39.18
CA GLY A 413 39.92 15.79 -38.24
C GLY A 413 40.73 14.70 -38.95
N SER A 414 41.24 13.73 -38.20
CA SER A 414 42.03 12.61 -38.73
C SER A 414 41.70 11.29 -38.05
N THR A 415 41.48 10.23 -38.83
CA THR A 415 41.06 8.91 -38.32
C THR A 415 42.23 7.93 -38.27
N GLU A 416 42.52 7.40 -37.10
CA GLU A 416 43.47 6.29 -36.89
C GLU A 416 42.69 4.98 -36.74
N ILE A 417 42.80 4.06 -37.71
CA ILE A 417 42.17 2.74 -37.61
C ILE A 417 42.99 1.87 -36.64
N LEU A 418 42.44 1.69 -35.44
CA LEU A 418 43.10 1.03 -34.32
C LEU A 418 42.66 -0.42 -34.10
N SER A 419 41.60 -0.86 -34.78
CA SER A 419 41.16 -2.26 -34.80
C SER A 419 40.69 -2.69 -36.19
N SER A 420 40.72 -3.99 -36.44
CA SER A 420 40.00 -4.63 -37.56
C SER A 420 38.84 -5.50 -37.08
N GLU A 421 38.51 -5.43 -35.79
CA GLU A 421 37.38 -6.11 -35.17
C GLU A 421 36.13 -5.24 -35.26
N THR A 422 34.98 -5.87 -35.47
CA THR A 422 33.67 -5.23 -35.52
C THR A 422 32.80 -5.76 -34.39
N LEU A 423 32.23 -4.87 -33.57
CA LEU A 423 31.14 -5.23 -32.67
C LEU A 423 29.82 -5.15 -33.45
N SER A 424 28.97 -6.15 -33.23
CA SER A 424 27.54 -6.12 -33.54
C SER A 424 26.83 -6.62 -32.30
N VAL A 425 25.72 -5.99 -31.96
CA VAL A 425 24.78 -6.48 -30.94
C VAL A 425 23.47 -6.90 -31.61
N ASP A 426 22.70 -7.71 -30.91
CA ASP A 426 21.33 -8.11 -31.20
C ASP A 426 20.58 -7.91 -29.87
N ALA A 427 19.54 -7.07 -29.86
CA ALA A 427 18.77 -6.77 -28.65
C ALA A 427 17.70 -7.84 -28.34
N GLY A 428 17.48 -8.80 -29.24
CA GLY A 428 16.46 -9.83 -29.13
C GLY A 428 15.23 -9.54 -30.00
N GLN A 429 14.12 -10.20 -29.66
CA GLN A 429 12.83 -10.02 -30.31
C GLN A 429 11.96 -9.00 -29.55
N ASP A 430 10.93 -8.49 -30.21
CA ASP A 430 9.87 -7.72 -29.55
C ASP A 430 9.03 -8.62 -28.63
N TYR A 431 8.48 -8.06 -27.55
CA TYR A 431 7.68 -8.81 -26.56
C TYR A 431 6.33 -8.15 -26.28
N ILE A 432 5.33 -8.98 -25.96
CA ILE A 432 4.06 -8.55 -25.37
C ILE A 432 4.02 -9.07 -23.93
N ILE A 433 3.79 -8.18 -22.98
CA ILE A 433 3.80 -8.47 -21.54
C ILE A 433 2.45 -8.11 -20.89
N PRO A 434 2.04 -8.77 -19.79
CA PRO A 434 0.94 -8.30 -18.97
C PRO A 434 1.24 -6.94 -18.31
N ILE A 435 0.21 -6.15 -18.04
CA ILE A 435 0.32 -4.95 -17.19
C ILE A 435 0.66 -5.31 -15.73
N GLY A 436 1.16 -4.33 -14.97
CA GLY A 436 1.41 -4.46 -13.52
C GLY A 436 2.43 -5.54 -13.13
N THR A 437 3.30 -5.96 -14.06
CA THR A 437 4.18 -7.13 -13.90
C THR A 437 5.63 -6.77 -14.23
N PRO A 438 6.63 -7.13 -13.40
CA PRO A 438 8.02 -6.82 -13.67
C PRO A 438 8.61 -7.67 -14.81
N TYR A 439 9.63 -7.14 -15.48
CA TYR A 439 10.29 -7.79 -16.62
C TYR A 439 11.81 -7.63 -16.63
N GLU A 440 12.51 -8.57 -17.29
CA GLU A 440 13.98 -8.60 -17.41
C GLU A 440 14.42 -8.36 -18.85
N LEU A 441 15.08 -7.23 -19.11
CA LEU A 441 15.81 -6.94 -20.35
C LEU A 441 17.15 -7.68 -20.32
N LYS A 442 17.45 -8.48 -21.35
CA LYS A 442 18.59 -9.42 -21.34
C LYS A 442 19.17 -9.69 -22.72
N VAL A 443 20.49 -9.64 -22.84
CA VAL A 443 21.22 -10.07 -24.06
C VAL A 443 21.54 -11.57 -24.01
N ASP A 444 21.29 -12.31 -25.10
CA ASP A 444 21.76 -13.71 -25.20
C ASP A 444 23.26 -13.78 -25.51
N LEU A 445 24.03 -14.13 -24.47
CA LEU A 445 25.48 -14.29 -24.54
C LEU A 445 25.94 -15.62 -25.18
N SER A 446 25.03 -16.47 -25.67
CA SER A 446 25.36 -17.74 -26.34
C SER A 446 26.27 -17.56 -27.57
N THR A 447 26.32 -16.35 -28.13
CA THR A 447 27.00 -15.98 -29.39
C THR A 447 28.46 -15.51 -29.22
N ASN A 448 29.26 -16.20 -28.39
CA ASN A 448 30.71 -15.99 -28.22
C ASN A 448 31.16 -14.61 -27.66
N LEU A 449 30.37 -14.00 -26.78
CA LEU A 449 30.83 -12.85 -26.00
C LEU A 449 31.54 -13.34 -24.72
N GLU A 450 32.88 -13.50 -24.77
CA GLU A 450 33.68 -13.75 -23.56
C GLU A 450 33.47 -12.63 -22.53
N THR A 451 33.22 -12.96 -21.27
CA THR A 451 32.72 -12.00 -20.26
C THR A 451 33.74 -10.95 -19.79
N GLU A 452 35.00 -11.00 -20.21
CA GLU A 452 35.98 -9.94 -19.91
C GLU A 452 35.86 -8.76 -20.92
N ASN A 453 35.69 -7.54 -20.39
CA ASN A 453 35.77 -6.23 -21.08
C ASN A 453 34.53 -5.72 -21.86
N TYR A 454 33.33 -6.24 -21.61
CA TYR A 454 32.07 -5.64 -22.10
C TYR A 454 31.37 -4.82 -21.01
N THR A 455 30.62 -3.78 -21.41
CA THR A 455 29.56 -3.14 -20.63
C THR A 455 28.33 -2.85 -21.49
N TYR A 456 27.17 -2.72 -20.84
CA TYR A 456 25.84 -2.63 -21.42
C TYR A 456 25.08 -1.46 -20.76
N CYS A 457 24.31 -0.70 -21.54
CA CYS A 457 23.21 0.14 -21.07
C CYS A 457 21.92 -0.38 -21.71
N TRP A 458 20.86 -0.48 -20.91
CA TRP A 458 19.48 -0.61 -21.38
C TRP A 458 18.77 0.70 -21.04
N GLU A 459 18.25 1.38 -22.06
CA GLU A 459 17.82 2.79 -22.02
C GLU A 459 16.44 2.89 -22.68
N GLN A 460 15.47 3.59 -22.06
CA GLN A 460 14.16 3.78 -22.68
C GLN A 460 14.23 4.89 -23.74
N LEU A 461 13.52 4.73 -24.85
CA LEU A 461 13.64 5.57 -26.06
C LEU A 461 12.35 6.29 -26.44
N ASP A 462 11.28 6.14 -25.65
CA ASP A 462 9.99 6.79 -25.86
C ASP A 462 10.08 8.25 -25.41
N SER A 463 9.77 9.18 -26.31
CA SER A 463 9.95 10.61 -26.06
C SER A 463 8.61 11.31 -25.77
N ALA A 464 8.59 12.13 -24.71
CA ALA A 464 7.50 13.02 -24.32
C ALA A 464 7.98 14.00 -23.22
N GLU A 465 7.10 14.86 -22.72
CA GLU A 465 7.33 15.59 -21.47
C GLU A 465 6.98 14.71 -20.27
N ILE A 466 7.96 14.42 -19.41
CA ILE A 466 7.85 13.61 -18.20
C ILE A 466 8.48 14.36 -17.02
N THR A 467 7.64 14.95 -16.18
CA THR A 467 7.98 15.64 -14.92
C THR A 467 7.86 14.70 -13.72
N SER A 468 8.30 15.13 -12.54
CA SER A 468 7.99 14.47 -11.27
C SER A 468 6.47 14.34 -11.07
N SER A 469 5.74 15.44 -11.25
CA SER A 469 4.28 15.50 -11.03
C SER A 469 3.47 14.64 -12.00
N ASN A 470 3.99 14.37 -13.21
CA ASN A 470 3.29 13.54 -14.20
C ASN A 470 3.80 12.09 -14.25
N PHE A 471 4.99 11.77 -13.72
CA PHE A 471 5.58 10.42 -13.78
C PHE A 471 4.70 9.38 -13.08
N GLY A 472 4.33 8.32 -13.80
CA GLY A 472 3.52 7.24 -13.24
C GLY A 472 3.26 6.04 -14.16
N PRO A 473 2.64 4.97 -13.65
CA PRO A 473 2.34 3.74 -14.38
C PRO A 473 1.21 3.91 -15.41
N TYR A 474 0.52 5.06 -15.42
CA TYR A 474 -0.60 5.37 -16.30
C TYR A 474 -0.21 6.27 -17.49
N ASN A 475 1.08 6.56 -17.68
CA ASN A 475 1.56 7.47 -18.72
C ASN A 475 1.55 6.75 -20.08
N PRO A 476 0.83 7.21 -21.11
CA PRO A 476 0.72 6.51 -22.39
C PRO A 476 1.99 6.64 -23.25
N ILE A 477 2.69 7.77 -23.13
CA ILE A 477 3.90 8.12 -23.86
C ILE A 477 5.08 8.39 -22.90
N GLY A 478 6.25 8.75 -23.43
CA GLY A 478 7.44 9.10 -22.64
C GLY A 478 8.04 7.94 -21.82
N SER A 479 9.07 8.27 -21.04
CA SER A 479 9.85 7.33 -20.25
C SER A 479 9.25 7.04 -18.86
N MET A 480 9.21 5.76 -18.51
CA MET A 480 8.81 5.24 -17.19
C MET A 480 10.01 4.65 -16.43
N ALA A 481 11.22 4.80 -16.97
CA ALA A 481 12.45 4.32 -16.37
C ALA A 481 13.63 5.24 -16.71
N ARG A 482 14.37 5.66 -15.69
CA ARG A 482 15.58 6.48 -15.85
C ARG A 482 16.68 5.80 -16.65
N SER A 483 17.61 6.59 -17.20
CA SER A 483 18.88 6.05 -17.69
C SER A 483 19.79 5.63 -16.52
N LEU A 484 20.68 4.66 -16.77
CA LEU A 484 21.65 4.14 -15.79
C LEU A 484 23.05 3.93 -16.42
N PRO A 485 24.15 4.17 -15.67
CA PRO A 485 25.52 4.03 -16.16
C PRO A 485 25.87 2.64 -16.74
N PRO A 486 26.88 2.54 -17.65
CA PRO A 486 27.25 1.29 -18.30
C PRO A 486 27.77 0.21 -17.33
N ASN A 487 27.00 -0.87 -17.16
CA ASN A 487 27.26 -1.97 -16.23
C ASN A 487 27.86 -3.19 -16.96
N ARG A 488 28.60 -4.09 -16.28
CA ARG A 488 28.97 -5.40 -16.85
C ARG A 488 27.81 -6.39 -16.95
N SER A 489 26.76 -6.20 -16.15
CA SER A 489 25.52 -6.96 -16.28
C SER A 489 24.92 -6.74 -17.67
N SER A 490 24.60 -7.82 -18.38
CA SER A 490 23.77 -7.80 -19.59
C SER A 490 22.27 -7.78 -19.29
N GLN A 491 21.90 -7.73 -18.00
CA GLN A 491 20.54 -7.84 -17.45
C GLN A 491 20.15 -6.56 -16.71
N ARG A 492 18.95 -6.03 -17.01
CA ARG A 492 18.27 -4.97 -16.24
C ARG A 492 16.83 -5.43 -15.98
N THR A 493 16.38 -5.41 -14.73
CA THR A 493 14.95 -5.59 -14.42
C THR A 493 14.24 -4.23 -14.41
N ILE A 494 12.95 -4.21 -14.72
CA ILE A 494 12.09 -3.04 -14.55
C ILE A 494 10.93 -3.40 -13.60
N PRO A 495 10.79 -2.69 -12.45
CA PRO A 495 11.79 -1.80 -11.87
C PRO A 495 13.06 -2.57 -11.44
N ASN A 496 14.06 -1.87 -10.92
CA ASN A 496 15.24 -2.52 -10.34
C ASN A 496 14.87 -3.52 -9.24
N ILE A 497 15.72 -4.56 -9.10
CA ILE A 497 15.42 -5.74 -8.30
C ILE A 497 15.09 -5.41 -6.83
N ARG A 498 15.66 -4.35 -6.24
CA ARG A 498 15.35 -3.94 -4.86
C ARG A 498 13.85 -3.66 -4.71
N ARG A 499 13.28 -2.79 -5.55
CA ARG A 499 11.84 -2.48 -5.54
C ARG A 499 10.97 -3.72 -5.69
N ILE A 500 11.36 -4.65 -6.57
CA ILE A 500 10.62 -5.91 -6.78
C ILE A 500 10.60 -6.75 -5.49
N LEU A 501 11.74 -6.86 -4.78
CA LEU A 501 11.85 -7.60 -3.53
C LEU A 501 11.16 -6.90 -2.34
N GLU A 502 10.99 -5.58 -2.42
CA GLU A 502 10.21 -4.75 -1.48
C GLU A 502 8.71 -4.74 -1.83
N ASN A 503 8.31 -5.30 -2.98
CA ASN A 503 6.96 -5.33 -3.58
C ASN A 503 6.48 -4.00 -4.19
N GLU A 504 7.38 -3.03 -4.40
CA GLU A 504 7.10 -1.68 -4.90
C GLU A 504 7.20 -1.59 -6.43
N LEU A 505 6.39 -2.39 -7.15
CA LEU A 505 6.45 -2.52 -8.62
C LEU A 505 6.19 -1.21 -9.40
N THR A 506 5.50 -0.26 -8.78
CA THR A 506 5.14 1.03 -9.38
C THR A 506 5.68 2.22 -8.58
N GLU A 507 5.84 3.34 -9.25
CA GLU A 507 6.30 4.61 -8.67
C GLU A 507 5.52 5.79 -9.29
N GLN A 508 5.22 6.81 -8.49
CA GLN A 508 4.50 8.02 -8.89
C GLN A 508 5.00 9.20 -8.06
N ASN A 509 5.04 10.41 -8.63
CA ASN A 509 5.55 11.62 -7.98
C ASN A 509 6.97 11.45 -7.35
N PRO A 510 7.94 10.85 -8.06
CA PRO A 510 9.28 10.58 -7.51
C PRO A 510 10.04 11.88 -7.22
N SER A 511 10.84 11.86 -6.15
CA SER A 511 11.69 12.97 -5.73
C SER A 511 13.16 12.73 -6.10
N ILE A 512 14.01 13.70 -5.77
CA ILE A 512 15.45 13.60 -6.02
C ILE A 512 16.10 12.43 -5.26
N GLY A 513 16.78 11.57 -6.02
CA GLY A 513 17.50 10.42 -5.48
C GLY A 513 16.71 9.12 -5.40
N ASP A 514 15.39 9.14 -5.68
CA ASP A 514 14.52 7.96 -5.83
C ASP A 514 14.88 7.14 -7.10
N ASP A 515 14.16 6.06 -7.36
CA ASP A 515 14.49 5.12 -8.44
C ASP A 515 14.15 5.65 -9.84
N TRP A 516 13.05 6.40 -9.97
CA TRP A 516 12.45 6.81 -11.25
C TRP A 516 12.24 5.62 -12.19
N GLU A 517 11.59 4.57 -11.68
CA GLU A 517 11.28 3.32 -12.41
C GLU A 517 9.90 2.74 -12.01
N THR A 518 9.01 2.55 -13.00
CA THR A 518 7.68 1.95 -12.80
C THR A 518 7.29 0.98 -13.92
N VAL A 519 6.51 -0.06 -13.62
CA VAL A 519 5.81 -0.86 -14.65
C VAL A 519 4.56 -0.11 -15.15
N PRO A 520 4.12 -0.32 -16.41
CA PRO A 520 2.84 0.19 -16.89
C PRO A 520 1.66 -0.56 -16.27
N LEU A 521 0.61 0.17 -15.91
CA LEU A 521 -0.73 -0.34 -15.58
C LEU A 521 -1.73 -0.18 -16.72
N ILE A 522 -1.28 0.31 -17.89
CA ILE A 522 -2.12 0.56 -19.08
C ILE A 522 -1.58 -0.13 -20.34
N GLY A 523 -2.41 -0.19 -21.38
CA GLY A 523 -2.01 -0.67 -22.71
C GLY A 523 -1.17 0.37 -23.46
N ARG A 524 0.15 0.17 -23.54
CA ARG A 524 1.07 1.04 -24.28
C ARG A 524 2.24 0.29 -24.92
N LYS A 525 2.94 0.98 -25.81
CA LYS A 525 4.27 0.56 -26.31
C LYS A 525 5.37 1.22 -25.49
N MET A 526 6.49 0.52 -25.38
CA MET A 526 7.74 0.99 -24.80
C MET A 526 8.88 0.55 -25.69
N LYS A 527 9.76 1.47 -26.08
CA LYS A 527 10.92 1.17 -26.93
C LYS A 527 12.19 1.17 -26.08
N TRP A 528 12.92 0.07 -26.11
CA TRP A 528 14.13 -0.13 -25.32
C TRP A 528 15.37 -0.22 -26.22
N GLY A 529 16.29 0.72 -26.02
CA GLY A 529 17.60 0.77 -26.65
C GLY A 529 18.64 0.01 -25.84
N LEU A 530 19.52 -0.68 -26.55
CA LEU A 530 20.66 -1.40 -25.99
C LEU A 530 21.96 -0.78 -26.53
N THR A 531 22.78 -0.21 -25.65
CA THR A 531 24.11 0.30 -26.00
C THR A 531 25.21 -0.59 -25.41
N VAL A 532 25.92 -1.33 -26.25
CA VAL A 532 27.02 -2.22 -25.83
C VAL A 532 28.38 -1.64 -26.21
N ARG A 533 29.30 -1.67 -25.24
CA ARG A 533 30.66 -1.15 -25.32
C ARG A 533 31.64 -2.29 -25.03
N LYS A 534 32.63 -2.51 -25.91
CA LYS A 534 33.72 -3.48 -25.73
C LYS A 534 35.06 -2.76 -25.65
N GLN A 535 35.71 -2.80 -24.49
CA GLN A 535 37.00 -2.14 -24.30
C GLN A 535 38.14 -3.01 -24.82
N THR A 536 38.77 -2.61 -25.93
CA THR A 536 40.03 -3.22 -26.39
C THR A 536 41.25 -2.47 -25.82
N PRO A 537 42.49 -2.98 -25.94
CA PRO A 537 43.68 -2.25 -25.47
C PRO A 537 43.90 -0.88 -26.13
N SER A 538 43.37 -0.66 -27.34
CA SER A 538 43.66 0.51 -28.18
C SER A 538 42.45 1.43 -28.43
N VAL A 539 41.23 0.88 -28.48
CA VAL A 539 40.00 1.59 -28.87
C VAL A 539 38.78 0.96 -28.18
N SER A 540 37.70 1.71 -27.98
CA SER A 540 36.39 1.14 -27.61
C SER A 540 35.67 0.67 -28.87
N LEU A 541 34.97 -0.46 -28.85
CA LEU A 541 34.01 -0.81 -29.91
C LEU A 541 32.61 -0.63 -29.35
N VAL A 542 31.81 0.22 -29.99
CA VAL A 542 30.42 0.49 -29.60
C VAL A 542 29.49 -0.11 -30.63
N SER A 543 28.32 -0.59 -30.19
CA SER A 543 27.24 -1.06 -31.05
C SER A 543 25.91 -0.82 -30.36
N GLN A 544 24.86 -0.55 -31.14
CA GLN A 544 23.51 -0.28 -30.63
C GLN A 544 22.47 -1.03 -31.46
N ASP A 545 21.39 -1.44 -30.79
CA ASP A 545 20.18 -2.04 -31.36
C ASP A 545 19.00 -1.76 -30.41
N SER A 546 17.76 -2.12 -30.77
CA SER A 546 16.57 -1.84 -29.93
C SER A 546 15.41 -2.81 -30.14
N ILE A 547 14.64 -3.08 -29.09
CA ILE A 547 13.39 -3.86 -29.11
C ILE A 547 12.17 -2.98 -28.77
N GLU A 548 10.99 -3.43 -29.16
CA GLU A 548 9.69 -2.93 -28.68
C GLU A 548 9.09 -3.90 -27.65
N ILE A 549 8.56 -3.35 -26.56
CA ILE A 549 7.78 -4.07 -25.55
C ILE A 549 6.39 -3.44 -25.51
N THR A 550 5.35 -4.24 -25.74
CA THR A 550 3.95 -3.81 -25.60
C THR A 550 3.38 -4.34 -24.28
N SER A 551 2.88 -3.46 -23.41
CA SER A 551 2.02 -3.86 -22.30
C SER A 551 0.59 -4.08 -22.81
N TYR A 552 -0.02 -5.21 -22.45
CA TYR A 552 -1.34 -5.60 -22.92
C TYR A 552 -2.37 -5.45 -21.80
N VAL A 553 -3.26 -4.45 -21.93
CA VAL A 553 -4.22 -4.05 -20.89
C VAL A 553 -5.10 -5.20 -20.39
N ASN A 554 -5.53 -6.09 -21.29
CA ASN A 554 -6.46 -7.17 -20.95
C ASN A 554 -5.81 -8.36 -20.21
N ALA A 555 -4.54 -8.30 -19.80
CA ALA A 555 -3.84 -9.37 -19.07
C ALA A 555 -2.85 -8.84 -18.02
N GLY A 556 -2.76 -9.54 -16.88
CA GLY A 556 -1.97 -9.12 -15.71
C GLY A 556 -2.83 -8.77 -14.48
N PRO A 557 -2.20 -8.51 -13.32
CA PRO A 557 -0.77 -8.71 -13.04
C PRO A 557 -0.44 -10.18 -12.77
N PHE A 558 0.66 -10.68 -13.34
CA PHE A 558 1.14 -12.05 -13.10
C PHE A 558 1.87 -12.11 -11.75
N LYS A 559 1.39 -12.93 -10.80
CA LYS A 559 1.81 -12.89 -9.39
C LYS A 559 1.87 -14.27 -8.73
N ILE A 560 2.81 -14.48 -7.80
CA ILE A 560 2.87 -15.70 -6.97
C ILE A 560 1.97 -15.52 -5.74
N ASN A 561 1.09 -16.50 -5.50
CA ASN A 561 0.12 -16.49 -4.40
C ASN A 561 0.53 -17.41 -3.22
N SER A 562 1.55 -18.25 -3.38
CA SER A 562 2.05 -19.20 -2.37
C SER A 562 3.41 -18.80 -1.78
N GLN A 563 3.79 -19.39 -0.64
CA GLN A 563 5.02 -19.07 0.11
C GLN A 563 5.15 -17.57 0.49
N ASN A 564 4.02 -16.88 0.64
CA ASN A 564 3.91 -15.47 1.06
C ASN A 564 3.59 -15.32 2.58
N GLU A 565 3.80 -16.37 3.38
CA GLU A 565 3.50 -16.38 4.82
C GLU A 565 4.74 -16.01 5.65
N LEU A 566 4.61 -14.96 6.46
CA LEU A 566 5.67 -14.48 7.35
C LEU A 566 6.10 -15.54 8.37
N GLY A 567 7.35 -16.00 8.27
CA GLY A 567 7.92 -17.00 9.18
C GLY A 567 7.70 -18.45 8.75
N LEU A 568 7.20 -18.69 7.52
CA LEU A 568 7.14 -20.01 6.92
C LEU A 568 8.51 -20.70 6.93
N SER A 569 8.54 -21.98 7.33
CA SER A 569 9.78 -22.76 7.43
C SER A 569 9.61 -24.14 6.82
N LEU A 570 10.11 -24.29 5.58
CA LEU A 570 10.13 -25.52 4.81
C LEU A 570 11.36 -26.38 5.18
N LYS A 571 11.40 -27.62 4.69
CA LYS A 571 12.45 -28.59 4.99
C LYS A 571 13.04 -29.18 3.72
N GLY A 572 14.34 -29.46 3.73
CA GLY A 572 14.96 -30.22 2.66
C GLY A 572 14.23 -31.55 2.39
N GLY A 573 13.92 -31.81 1.12
CA GLY A 573 13.17 -33.00 0.69
C GLY A 573 11.68 -33.01 1.02
N SER A 574 11.05 -31.89 1.38
CA SER A 574 9.57 -31.79 1.36
C SER A 574 9.03 -31.62 -0.07
N LEU A 575 7.78 -32.03 -0.27
CA LEU A 575 6.98 -31.73 -1.45
C LEU A 575 6.11 -30.51 -1.13
N GLU A 576 6.17 -29.49 -1.98
CA GLU A 576 5.52 -28.19 -1.77
C GLU A 576 4.58 -27.85 -2.93
N ASN A 577 3.43 -27.25 -2.61
CA ASN A 577 2.52 -26.68 -3.60
C ASN A 577 2.94 -25.24 -3.91
N ILE A 578 3.12 -24.92 -5.19
CA ILE A 578 3.37 -23.58 -5.71
C ILE A 578 2.14 -23.13 -6.48
N ILE A 579 1.63 -21.93 -6.18
CA ILE A 579 0.38 -21.37 -6.72
C ILE A 579 0.64 -19.95 -7.22
N TRP A 580 0.17 -19.64 -8.43
CA TRP A 580 0.30 -18.31 -9.03
C TRP A 580 -0.95 -17.94 -9.82
N ASP A 581 -1.11 -16.64 -10.07
CA ASP A 581 -2.14 -16.13 -10.96
C ASP A 581 -1.64 -16.21 -12.41
N VAL A 582 -2.37 -16.91 -13.27
CA VAL A 582 -2.07 -16.98 -14.71
C VAL A 582 -2.37 -15.64 -15.39
N ALA A 583 -3.30 -14.86 -14.86
CA ALA A 583 -3.63 -13.50 -15.30
C ALA A 583 -3.85 -13.36 -16.82
N LYS A 584 -4.48 -14.38 -17.45
CA LYS A 584 -4.70 -14.53 -18.91
C LYS A 584 -3.42 -14.58 -19.77
N THR A 585 -2.23 -14.70 -19.17
CA THR A 585 -0.94 -14.68 -19.90
C THR A 585 -0.69 -15.91 -20.78
N ASP A 586 -1.38 -17.01 -20.51
CA ASP A 586 -1.37 -18.22 -21.32
C ASP A 586 -2.09 -18.07 -22.68
N GLN A 587 -2.82 -16.97 -22.87
CA GLN A 587 -3.67 -16.69 -24.03
C GLN A 587 -3.02 -15.70 -25.00
N ASN A 588 -3.49 -15.72 -26.26
CA ASN A 588 -3.07 -14.78 -27.29
C ASN A 588 -3.48 -13.34 -26.89
N PRO A 589 -2.62 -12.32 -27.04
CA PRO A 589 -1.37 -12.30 -27.81
C PRO A 589 -0.08 -12.55 -27.01
N ILE A 590 -0.16 -12.92 -25.72
CA ILE A 590 1.03 -13.17 -24.88
C ILE A 590 1.54 -14.61 -25.06
N ASP A 591 0.64 -15.58 -25.21
CA ASP A 591 0.91 -17.00 -25.50
C ASP A 591 1.98 -17.65 -24.59
N ALA A 592 2.05 -17.22 -23.31
CA ALA A 592 3.01 -17.71 -22.31
C ALA A 592 2.57 -19.07 -21.73
N SER A 593 2.37 -20.07 -22.59
CA SER A 593 1.79 -21.38 -22.26
C SER A 593 2.60 -22.24 -21.28
N HIS A 594 3.89 -21.95 -21.07
CA HIS A 594 4.78 -22.73 -20.20
C HIS A 594 5.75 -21.86 -19.40
N VAL A 595 5.96 -22.21 -18.13
CA VAL A 595 6.78 -21.49 -17.15
C VAL A 595 7.86 -22.39 -16.51
N ASN A 596 8.86 -21.74 -15.91
CA ASN A 596 9.87 -22.33 -15.05
C ASN A 596 9.68 -21.79 -13.62
N ILE A 597 10.01 -22.61 -12.63
CA ILE A 597 10.04 -22.25 -11.20
C ILE A 597 11.49 -22.35 -10.72
N THR A 598 12.05 -21.23 -10.27
CA THR A 598 13.41 -21.13 -9.73
C THR A 598 13.41 -20.61 -8.30
N LEU A 599 14.49 -20.88 -7.58
CA LEU A 599 14.64 -20.63 -6.16
C LEU A 599 15.95 -19.88 -5.89
N SER A 600 15.83 -18.82 -5.11
CA SER A 600 16.90 -18.03 -4.48
C SER A 600 17.19 -18.56 -3.07
N THR A 601 18.43 -18.35 -2.62
CA THR A 601 18.84 -18.59 -1.22
C THR A 601 19.46 -17.36 -0.56
N ASP A 602 19.36 -16.21 -1.23
CA ASP A 602 20.09 -14.95 -1.00
C ASP A 602 19.13 -13.74 -0.96
N GLY A 603 17.88 -13.94 -0.52
CA GLY A 603 16.86 -12.90 -0.39
C GLY A 603 16.28 -12.40 -1.72
N GLY A 604 16.66 -13.04 -2.84
CA GLY A 604 16.26 -12.70 -4.20
C GLY A 604 17.33 -11.97 -5.03
N GLU A 605 18.58 -11.88 -4.54
CA GLU A 605 19.69 -11.37 -5.37
C GLU A 605 19.96 -12.26 -6.59
N SER A 606 19.80 -13.59 -6.47
CA SER A 606 19.93 -14.52 -7.59
C SER A 606 19.05 -15.76 -7.46
N PHE A 607 18.61 -16.31 -8.60
CA PHE A 607 17.72 -17.50 -8.66
C PHE A 607 18.39 -18.69 -9.39
N PRO A 608 19.50 -19.24 -8.88
CA PRO A 608 20.30 -20.24 -9.59
C PRO A 608 19.78 -21.68 -9.47
N ILE A 609 18.77 -21.93 -8.63
CA ILE A 609 18.26 -23.28 -8.34
C ILE A 609 16.97 -23.53 -9.12
N GLU A 610 17.00 -24.45 -10.08
CA GLU A 610 15.82 -24.88 -10.83
C GLU A 610 15.00 -25.90 -10.01
N LEU A 611 13.71 -25.61 -9.79
CA LEU A 611 12.76 -26.52 -9.11
C LEU A 611 11.82 -27.21 -10.11
N ALA A 612 11.39 -26.48 -11.16
CA ALA A 612 10.60 -27.02 -12.26
C ALA A 612 10.88 -26.23 -13.55
N ASN A 613 10.75 -26.88 -14.71
CA ASN A 613 11.17 -26.34 -16.00
C ASN A 613 10.24 -26.85 -17.11
N GLY A 614 9.75 -25.95 -17.97
CA GLY A 614 8.82 -26.28 -19.06
C GLY A 614 7.48 -26.86 -18.59
N ILE A 615 7.02 -26.49 -17.39
CA ILE A 615 5.68 -26.86 -16.90
C ILE A 615 4.61 -25.96 -17.52
N LYS A 616 3.35 -26.41 -17.57
CA LYS A 616 2.25 -25.59 -18.11
C LYS A 616 2.02 -24.34 -17.24
N ASN A 617 1.60 -23.25 -17.87
CA ASN A 617 1.14 -22.05 -17.18
C ASN A 617 -0.34 -22.19 -16.79
N ASN A 618 -0.63 -22.98 -15.75
CA ASN A 618 -1.99 -23.28 -15.28
C ASN A 618 -2.22 -22.90 -13.80
N GLY A 619 -1.36 -22.05 -13.23
CA GLY A 619 -1.51 -21.51 -11.88
C GLY A 619 -1.12 -22.44 -10.74
N PHE A 620 -0.71 -23.69 -11.02
CA PHE A 620 -0.40 -24.68 -9.99
C PHE A 620 0.75 -25.63 -10.38
N SER A 621 1.65 -25.90 -9.45
CA SER A 621 2.66 -26.97 -9.56
C SER A 621 3.02 -27.57 -8.21
N ARG A 622 3.49 -28.82 -8.21
CA ARG A 622 4.12 -29.50 -7.06
C ARG A 622 5.64 -29.55 -7.30
N VAL A 623 6.45 -29.12 -6.33
CA VAL A 623 7.93 -29.12 -6.42
C VAL A 623 8.56 -29.80 -5.21
N ILE A 624 9.79 -30.30 -5.33
CA ILE A 624 10.56 -30.87 -4.21
C ILE A 624 11.69 -29.90 -3.83
N ILE A 625 11.79 -29.53 -2.56
CA ILE A 625 12.84 -28.63 -2.08
C ILE A 625 14.18 -29.38 -1.96
N PRO A 626 15.28 -28.93 -2.61
CA PRO A 626 16.59 -29.56 -2.46
C PRO A 626 17.12 -29.51 -1.01
N ASN A 627 17.82 -30.56 -0.57
CA ASN A 627 18.27 -30.69 0.82
C ASN A 627 19.62 -30.03 1.09
N GLU A 628 20.34 -29.74 0.02
CA GLU A 628 21.63 -29.08 0.01
C GLU A 628 21.51 -27.58 0.37
N ILE A 629 20.28 -27.09 0.52
CA ILE A 629 19.91 -25.72 0.88
C ILE A 629 19.69 -25.60 2.39
N ASN A 630 20.25 -24.53 2.98
CA ASN A 630 19.94 -24.11 4.34
C ASN A 630 20.05 -22.57 4.41
N THR A 631 18.92 -21.87 4.53
CA THR A 631 18.82 -20.40 4.48
C THR A 631 17.54 -19.93 5.18
N ASP A 632 17.56 -18.72 5.73
CA ASP A 632 16.39 -17.96 6.20
C ASP A 632 15.97 -16.82 5.24
N GLN A 633 16.57 -16.78 4.04
CA GLN A 633 16.31 -15.80 2.98
C GLN A 633 15.96 -16.49 1.65
N ALA A 634 15.01 -17.43 1.65
CA ALA A 634 14.57 -18.08 0.42
C ALA A 634 13.48 -17.28 -0.29
N ARG A 635 13.60 -17.15 -1.63
CA ARG A 635 12.54 -16.64 -2.51
C ARG A 635 12.34 -17.53 -3.72
N LEU A 636 11.10 -17.57 -4.21
CA LEU A 636 10.70 -18.25 -5.45
C LEU A 636 10.49 -17.22 -6.55
N MET A 637 10.90 -17.58 -7.78
CA MET A 637 10.56 -16.86 -9.00
C MET A 637 9.81 -17.81 -9.95
N ILE A 638 8.80 -17.28 -10.65
CA ILE A 638 8.15 -17.95 -11.78
C ILE A 638 8.31 -17.08 -13.02
N LYS A 639 8.83 -17.66 -14.10
CA LYS A 639 9.12 -16.97 -15.36
C LYS A 639 8.71 -17.82 -16.57
N PRO A 640 8.03 -17.27 -17.60
CA PRO A 640 7.72 -17.99 -18.83
C PRO A 640 8.97 -18.43 -19.60
N THR A 641 8.85 -19.55 -20.31
CA THR A 641 9.90 -20.09 -21.18
C THR A 641 10.17 -19.26 -22.45
N ASN A 642 9.21 -18.42 -22.84
CA ASN A 642 9.19 -17.68 -24.11
C ASN A 642 9.02 -16.15 -23.96
N ASN A 643 9.05 -15.62 -22.74
CA ASN A 643 8.75 -14.21 -22.45
C ASN A 643 9.65 -13.64 -21.33
N ILE A 644 9.70 -12.32 -21.22
CA ILE A 644 10.64 -11.58 -20.34
C ILE A 644 10.06 -11.22 -18.96
N PHE A 645 8.73 -11.16 -18.83
CA PHE A 645 8.05 -10.89 -17.56
C PHE A 645 8.24 -12.05 -16.56
N PHE A 646 8.09 -11.76 -15.26
CA PHE A 646 8.18 -12.77 -14.20
C PHE A 646 7.41 -12.33 -12.95
N ALA A 647 7.32 -13.22 -11.97
CA ALA A 647 6.85 -12.91 -10.62
C ALA A 647 7.82 -13.48 -9.56
N ILE A 648 7.90 -12.82 -8.41
CA ILE A 648 8.64 -13.26 -7.21
C ILE A 648 7.64 -13.34 -6.03
N ASN A 649 7.88 -14.20 -5.05
CA ASN A 649 7.05 -14.31 -3.84
C ASN A 649 7.36 -13.17 -2.83
N SER A 650 6.36 -12.69 -2.10
CA SER A 650 6.40 -11.37 -1.44
C SER A 650 7.14 -11.33 -0.08
N THR A 651 7.48 -12.47 0.50
CA THR A 651 8.09 -12.58 1.85
C THR A 651 9.19 -13.62 1.90
N ASP A 652 10.21 -13.44 2.74
CA ASP A 652 11.24 -14.48 2.93
C ASP A 652 10.66 -15.67 3.69
N PHE A 653 10.99 -16.87 3.23
CA PHE A 653 10.74 -18.11 3.96
C PHE A 653 12.06 -18.83 4.26
N LYS A 654 12.02 -19.71 5.26
CA LYS A 654 13.16 -20.51 5.68
C LYS A 654 13.15 -21.87 4.99
N ILE A 655 14.34 -22.38 4.65
CA ILE A 655 14.57 -23.77 4.27
C ILE A 655 15.62 -24.35 5.21
N GLU A 656 15.30 -25.43 5.92
CA GLU A 656 16.28 -26.14 6.76
C GLU A 656 16.65 -27.51 6.17
N SER A 657 17.95 -27.71 5.91
CA SER A 657 18.52 -29.00 5.49
C SER A 657 18.36 -30.09 6.56
N ARG A 658 18.08 -31.32 6.14
CA ARG A 658 17.96 -32.50 7.01
C ARG A 658 19.20 -33.41 6.97
N ASP A 659 19.51 -34.02 8.11
CA ASP A 659 20.56 -35.05 8.23
C ASP A 659 20.14 -36.41 7.65
N LEU A 660 18.84 -36.68 7.58
CA LEU A 660 18.24 -37.89 7.03
C LEU A 660 17.13 -37.50 6.04
N ILE A 661 17.12 -38.12 4.86
CA ILE A 661 16.02 -38.04 3.90
C ILE A 661 15.57 -39.43 3.47
N LEU A 662 14.25 -39.58 3.37
CA LEU A 662 13.59 -40.68 2.65
C LEU A 662 13.05 -40.10 1.35
N ASN A 663 13.76 -40.35 0.25
CA ASN A 663 13.35 -39.91 -1.08
C ASN A 663 12.49 -41.00 -1.72
N LEU A 664 11.17 -40.83 -1.69
CA LEU A 664 10.19 -41.83 -2.19
C LEU A 664 10.25 -41.94 -3.72
N ASP A 665 9.83 -43.09 -4.29
CA ASP A 665 9.65 -43.23 -5.75
C ASP A 665 8.55 -42.33 -6.30
N THR A 666 7.58 -42.00 -5.46
CA THR A 666 6.68 -40.86 -5.62
C THR A 666 6.12 -40.43 -4.26
N PHE A 667 5.91 -39.14 -4.09
CA PHE A 667 5.24 -38.54 -2.93
C PHE A 667 3.71 -38.48 -3.10
N VAL A 668 3.19 -38.87 -4.27
CA VAL A 668 1.76 -38.98 -4.58
C VAL A 668 1.53 -40.31 -5.28
N LYS A 669 0.68 -41.17 -4.72
CA LYS A 669 0.43 -42.52 -5.23
C LYS A 669 -1.06 -42.72 -5.50
N GLU A 670 -1.42 -42.75 -6.77
CA GLU A 670 -2.73 -43.20 -7.23
C GLU A 670 -2.93 -44.68 -6.89
N ASN A 671 -4.11 -45.04 -6.37
CA ASN A 671 -4.49 -46.44 -6.16
C ASN A 671 -5.89 -46.75 -6.72
N CYS A 672 -5.91 -47.35 -7.91
CA CYS A 672 -7.10 -47.91 -8.54
C CYS A 672 -7.48 -49.27 -7.93
N GLY A 673 -8.11 -49.26 -6.75
CA GLY A 673 -8.69 -50.44 -6.11
C GLY A 673 -7.73 -51.57 -5.72
N SER A 674 -6.40 -51.41 -5.81
CA SER A 674 -5.46 -52.46 -5.40
C SER A 674 -5.42 -52.59 -3.88
N ASP A 675 -5.72 -53.78 -3.36
CA ASP A 675 -5.67 -54.11 -1.93
C ASP A 675 -4.27 -53.96 -1.32
N VAL A 676 -3.22 -53.98 -2.15
CA VAL A 676 -1.82 -53.82 -1.76
C VAL A 676 -1.18 -52.71 -2.58
N GLN A 677 -0.54 -51.76 -1.91
CA GLN A 677 0.31 -50.73 -2.53
C GLN A 677 1.66 -50.66 -1.85
N ARG A 678 2.71 -50.40 -2.63
CA ARG A 678 4.08 -50.32 -2.15
C ARG A 678 4.73 -49.00 -2.56
N PHE A 679 5.30 -48.34 -1.58
CA PHE A 679 6.19 -47.20 -1.71
C PHE A 679 7.62 -47.68 -1.44
N THR A 680 8.55 -47.30 -2.30
CA THR A 680 9.99 -47.53 -2.17
C THR A 680 10.68 -46.21 -1.93
N PHE A 681 11.81 -46.20 -1.21
CA PHE A 681 12.53 -44.96 -0.92
C PHE A 681 14.04 -45.18 -0.87
N GLU A 682 14.77 -44.18 -1.36
CA GLU A 682 16.20 -44.03 -1.15
C GLU A 682 16.48 -43.35 0.19
N ILE A 683 17.40 -43.92 0.96
CA ILE A 683 17.81 -43.41 2.27
C ILE A 683 19.06 -42.56 2.08
N LYS A 684 18.87 -41.25 1.94
CA LYS A 684 19.98 -40.29 1.86
C LYS A 684 20.37 -39.83 3.27
N LYS A 685 21.67 -39.80 3.55
CA LYS A 685 22.25 -39.46 4.86
C LYS A 685 23.32 -38.40 4.68
N TYR A 686 23.15 -37.28 5.37
CA TYR A 686 24.03 -36.12 5.31
C TYR A 686 24.79 -35.97 6.65
N ASN A 687 25.75 -35.04 6.73
CA ASN A 687 26.50 -34.67 7.95
C ASN A 687 27.15 -35.79 8.79
N ASN A 688 27.31 -37.00 8.23
CA ASN A 688 27.68 -38.24 8.92
C ASN A 688 26.61 -38.77 9.90
N PHE A 689 25.33 -38.65 9.55
CA PHE A 689 24.24 -39.32 10.24
C PHE A 689 24.45 -40.85 10.28
N LYS A 690 24.58 -41.39 11.50
CA LYS A 690 24.91 -42.79 11.79
C LYS A 690 23.92 -43.48 12.73
N GLU A 691 22.92 -42.74 13.22
CA GLU A 691 21.95 -43.31 14.14
C GLU A 691 21.08 -44.36 13.44
N PRO A 692 20.78 -45.49 14.10
CA PRO A 692 19.76 -46.40 13.62
C PRO A 692 18.38 -45.75 13.81
N PHE A 693 17.53 -45.81 12.79
CA PHE A 693 16.18 -45.28 12.85
C PHE A 693 15.12 -46.38 12.67
N THR A 694 13.91 -46.09 13.10
CA THR A 694 12.70 -46.90 12.88
C THR A 694 11.67 -46.06 12.12
N LEU A 695 10.83 -46.70 11.31
CA LEU A 695 9.76 -46.01 10.60
C LEU A 695 8.41 -46.23 11.29
N GLN A 696 7.62 -45.18 11.38
CA GLN A 696 6.20 -45.22 11.75
C GLN A 696 5.39 -44.36 10.77
N LEU A 697 4.06 -44.54 10.78
CA LEU A 697 3.14 -43.83 9.90
C LEU A 697 2.14 -43.02 10.74
N ASN A 698 1.93 -41.76 10.40
CA ASN A 698 1.07 -40.85 11.13
C ASN A 698 0.16 -40.06 10.15
N PRO A 699 -1.18 -40.15 10.25
CA PRO A 699 -1.94 -41.06 11.11
C PRO A 699 -1.67 -42.52 10.73
N GLN A 700 -1.79 -43.45 11.69
CA GLN A 700 -1.86 -44.87 11.36
C GLN A 700 -3.30 -45.21 10.92
N PRO A 701 -3.53 -45.63 9.66
CA PRO A 701 -4.88 -45.89 9.17
C PRO A 701 -5.52 -47.10 9.89
N PRO A 702 -6.79 -46.98 10.33
CA PRO A 702 -7.49 -48.07 11.01
C PRO A 702 -7.76 -49.24 10.06
N ASN A 703 -7.59 -50.47 10.56
CA ASN A 703 -7.79 -51.74 9.83
C ASN A 703 -6.84 -52.00 8.63
N ILE A 704 -5.95 -51.08 8.28
CA ILE A 704 -4.95 -51.27 7.22
C ILE A 704 -3.61 -51.75 7.82
N ASP A 705 -3.09 -52.88 7.35
CA ASP A 705 -1.80 -53.42 7.80
C ASP A 705 -0.65 -52.74 7.03
N VAL A 706 0.20 -52.02 7.75
CA VAL A 706 1.39 -51.32 7.21
C VAL A 706 2.67 -52.09 7.56
N LYS A 707 3.46 -52.43 6.55
CA LYS A 707 4.64 -53.28 6.69
C LYS A 707 5.89 -52.66 6.09
N PHE A 708 6.85 -52.33 6.96
CA PHE A 708 8.17 -51.84 6.57
C PHE A 708 9.11 -52.98 6.15
N SER A 709 10.02 -52.70 5.21
CA SER A 709 11.01 -53.66 4.71
C SER A 709 12.00 -54.14 5.78
N LYS A 710 12.16 -53.38 6.87
CA LYS A 710 12.98 -53.68 8.05
C LYS A 710 12.31 -53.11 9.30
N ALA A 711 12.57 -53.73 10.45
CA ALA A 711 12.15 -53.20 11.75
C ALA A 711 13.00 -52.00 12.22
N SER A 712 14.22 -51.84 11.69
CA SER A 712 15.08 -50.67 11.86
C SER A 712 16.09 -50.63 10.70
N PHE A 713 16.52 -49.42 10.34
CA PHE A 713 17.49 -49.14 9.29
C PHE A 713 18.80 -48.64 9.92
N ILE A 714 19.93 -49.11 9.40
CA ILE A 714 21.27 -48.85 9.97
C ILE A 714 22.16 -48.06 9.00
N GLU A 715 23.37 -47.68 9.43
CA GLU A 715 24.33 -46.88 8.65
C GLU A 715 24.52 -47.41 7.22
N SER A 716 24.67 -48.73 7.04
CA SER A 716 24.91 -49.38 5.74
C SER A 716 23.71 -49.45 4.78
N ASP A 717 22.52 -48.98 5.20
CA ASP A 717 21.29 -49.12 4.41
C ASP A 717 21.04 -47.89 3.54
N SER A 718 20.88 -48.10 2.22
CA SER A 718 20.61 -47.05 1.23
C SER A 718 19.21 -47.10 0.60
N LEU A 719 18.46 -48.20 0.79
CA LEU A 719 17.14 -48.41 0.21
C LEU A 719 16.20 -49.04 1.23
N GLY A 720 14.92 -48.69 1.15
CA GLY A 720 13.83 -49.34 1.88
C GLY A 720 12.52 -49.34 1.10
N TYR A 721 11.51 -49.97 1.68
CA TYR A 721 10.13 -49.86 1.22
C TYR A 721 9.15 -49.97 2.39
N PHE A 722 7.94 -49.46 2.18
CA PHE A 722 6.78 -49.76 3.01
C PHE A 722 5.61 -50.20 2.12
N GLU A 723 4.80 -51.08 2.66
CA GLU A 723 3.74 -51.80 1.95
C GLU A 723 2.46 -51.72 2.77
N PHE A 724 1.41 -51.14 2.19
CA PHE A 724 0.05 -51.17 2.71
C PHE A 724 -0.63 -52.47 2.24
N SER A 725 -1.49 -53.04 3.08
CA SER A 725 -2.33 -54.19 2.75
C SER A 725 -3.68 -54.10 3.46
N GLY A 726 -4.76 -54.53 2.81
CA GLY A 726 -6.13 -54.29 3.27
C GLY A 726 -6.77 -53.03 2.68
N LEU A 727 -6.13 -52.38 1.69
CA LEU A 727 -6.63 -51.13 1.09
C LEU A 727 -7.99 -51.28 0.40
N SER A 728 -8.44 -52.50 0.08
CA SER A 728 -9.82 -52.71 -0.41
C SER A 728 -10.90 -52.51 0.66
N SER A 729 -10.51 -52.12 1.88
CA SER A 729 -11.41 -51.72 2.98
C SER A 729 -11.26 -50.25 3.38
N LEU A 730 -10.47 -49.49 2.62
CA LEU A 730 -10.37 -48.03 2.73
C LEU A 730 -11.39 -47.40 1.77
N ASP A 731 -12.13 -46.40 2.23
CA ASP A 731 -13.02 -45.61 1.39
C ASP A 731 -12.22 -44.82 0.33
N THR A 732 -12.89 -44.28 -0.67
CA THR A 732 -12.25 -43.42 -1.69
C THR A 732 -11.90 -42.05 -1.09
N GLY A 733 -10.75 -41.49 -1.47
CA GLY A 733 -10.29 -40.18 -1.01
C GLY A 733 -8.78 -39.99 -0.92
N ASP A 734 -8.38 -38.79 -0.51
CA ASP A 734 -6.97 -38.40 -0.42
C ASP A 734 -6.43 -38.55 1.00
N TYR A 735 -5.66 -39.62 1.18
CA TYR A 735 -5.07 -39.96 2.46
C TYR A 735 -3.69 -39.33 2.59
N ASN A 736 -3.68 -38.13 3.14
CA ASN A 736 -2.48 -37.42 3.58
C ASN A 736 -1.83 -38.18 4.75
N PHE A 737 -0.66 -38.77 4.49
CA PHE A 737 0.12 -39.52 5.47
C PHE A 737 1.51 -38.91 5.66
N THR A 738 2.03 -38.99 6.88
CA THR A 738 3.41 -38.68 7.21
C THR A 738 4.16 -39.97 7.52
N LEU A 739 5.16 -40.30 6.71
CA LEU A 739 6.17 -41.29 7.06
C LEU A 739 7.17 -40.64 8.02
N GLU A 740 7.24 -41.12 9.25
CA GLU A 740 8.12 -40.56 10.28
C GLU A 740 9.30 -41.51 10.58
N ALA A 741 10.52 -41.00 10.43
CA ALA A 741 11.74 -41.68 10.81
C ALA A 741 12.16 -41.25 12.22
N VAL A 742 12.03 -42.16 13.19
CA VAL A 742 12.37 -41.93 14.60
C VAL A 742 13.75 -42.51 14.91
N PHE A 743 14.61 -41.72 15.53
CA PHE A 743 15.96 -42.08 15.98
C PHE A 743 16.20 -41.57 17.42
N SER A 744 17.42 -41.63 17.95
CA SER A 744 17.65 -41.35 19.38
C SER A 744 17.83 -39.87 19.72
N SER A 745 18.19 -39.03 18.74
CA SER A 745 18.24 -37.57 18.88
C SER A 745 16.95 -36.83 18.46
N GLY A 746 16.03 -37.46 17.74
CA GLY A 746 14.77 -36.85 17.29
C GLY A 746 13.99 -37.71 16.29
N SER A 747 13.11 -37.06 15.51
CA SER A 747 12.46 -37.66 14.35
C SER A 747 12.40 -36.70 13.16
N GLU A 748 12.28 -37.26 11.96
CA GLU A 748 12.08 -36.53 10.71
C GLU A 748 10.83 -37.01 9.98
N GLN A 749 10.11 -36.09 9.35
CA GLN A 749 8.75 -36.31 8.84
C GLN A 749 8.64 -36.04 7.33
N PHE A 750 8.20 -37.07 6.60
CA PHE A 750 8.09 -37.07 5.14
C PHE A 750 6.61 -37.22 4.76
N PRO A 751 5.89 -36.12 4.49
CA PRO A 751 4.50 -36.17 4.04
C PRO A 751 4.41 -36.75 2.63
N PHE A 752 3.36 -37.53 2.37
CA PHE A 752 3.00 -38.08 1.06
C PHE A 752 1.49 -38.33 0.99
N ILE A 753 0.96 -38.48 -0.22
CA ILE A 753 -0.47 -38.67 -0.47
C ILE A 753 -0.70 -40.07 -1.06
N LEU A 754 -1.69 -40.79 -0.54
CA LEU A 754 -2.31 -41.94 -1.21
C LEU A 754 -3.66 -41.48 -1.74
N GLU A 755 -3.76 -41.33 -3.06
CA GLU A 755 -4.99 -40.94 -3.77
C GLU A 755 -5.78 -42.24 -4.03
N GLN A 756 -6.65 -42.61 -3.08
CA GLN A 756 -7.42 -43.86 -3.12
C GLN A 756 -8.65 -43.68 -3.99
N ARG A 757 -8.78 -44.52 -5.03
CA ARG A 757 -9.81 -44.47 -6.07
C ARG A 757 -10.35 -45.87 -6.38
N ASN A 758 -11.45 -45.95 -7.12
CA ASN A 758 -11.97 -47.18 -7.71
C ASN A 758 -12.49 -46.92 -9.15
N ASP A 759 -12.98 -47.96 -9.82
CA ASP A 759 -13.55 -47.96 -11.16
C ASP A 759 -15.09 -47.79 -11.19
N GLU A 760 -15.76 -47.70 -10.02
CA GLU A 760 -17.20 -47.47 -9.87
C GLU A 760 -17.48 -45.96 -9.65
N ILE A 761 -17.52 -45.21 -10.75
CA ILE A 761 -17.85 -43.76 -10.74
C ILE A 761 -19.36 -43.58 -10.89
N GLU A 762 -19.99 -42.94 -9.89
CA GLU A 762 -21.38 -42.48 -9.98
C GLU A 762 -21.48 -41.17 -10.80
N THR A 763 -22.66 -40.90 -11.36
CA THR A 763 -22.92 -39.66 -12.10
C THR A 763 -23.15 -38.50 -11.14
N ALA A 764 -22.42 -37.40 -11.30
CA ALA A 764 -22.59 -36.22 -10.45
C ALA A 764 -24.03 -35.67 -10.50
N ASP A 765 -24.61 -35.42 -9.32
CA ASP A 765 -25.85 -34.68 -9.17
C ASP A 765 -25.60 -33.19 -9.44
N ILE A 766 -26.40 -32.58 -10.31
CA ILE A 766 -26.30 -31.15 -10.63
C ILE A 766 -27.10 -30.33 -9.61
N LEU A 767 -26.45 -29.31 -9.05
CA LEU A 767 -26.99 -28.48 -7.97
C LEU A 767 -27.56 -27.14 -8.48
N ALA A 768 -26.82 -26.41 -9.31
CA ALA A 768 -27.27 -25.14 -9.88
C ALA A 768 -26.63 -24.85 -11.25
N PRO A 769 -27.32 -24.14 -12.16
CA PRO A 769 -28.73 -23.72 -12.10
C PRO A 769 -29.71 -24.90 -12.12
N GLU A 770 -30.90 -24.74 -11.53
CA GLU A 770 -31.95 -25.77 -11.55
C GLU A 770 -32.40 -26.10 -12.99
N ASN A 771 -32.82 -27.35 -13.24
CA ASN A 771 -33.16 -27.78 -14.59
C ASN A 771 -34.43 -27.10 -15.12
N ASN A 772 -34.34 -26.47 -16.30
CA ASN A 772 -35.36 -25.62 -16.93
C ASN A 772 -35.59 -24.29 -16.19
N SER A 773 -34.59 -23.81 -15.44
CA SER A 773 -34.58 -22.43 -14.91
C SER A 773 -34.56 -21.41 -16.05
N ASN A 774 -35.21 -20.26 -15.81
CA ASN A 774 -35.28 -19.13 -16.73
C ASN A 774 -34.74 -17.90 -15.97
N ASN A 775 -34.39 -16.83 -16.68
CA ASN A 775 -33.83 -15.62 -16.09
C ASN A 775 -32.56 -15.90 -15.26
N VAL A 776 -31.75 -16.86 -15.71
CA VAL A 776 -30.44 -17.18 -15.12
C VAL A 776 -29.41 -16.16 -15.59
N SER A 777 -28.45 -15.81 -14.74
CA SER A 777 -27.39 -14.87 -15.10
C SER A 777 -26.63 -15.31 -16.37
N LEU A 778 -26.07 -14.33 -17.09
CA LEU A 778 -25.13 -14.50 -18.20
C LEU A 778 -23.74 -14.95 -17.71
N ASN A 779 -23.48 -14.77 -16.41
CA ASN A 779 -22.28 -15.23 -15.72
C ASN A 779 -22.67 -16.22 -14.58
N PRO A 780 -23.32 -17.36 -14.88
CA PRO A 780 -23.80 -18.26 -13.83
C PRO A 780 -22.68 -19.13 -13.27
N VAL A 781 -22.71 -19.39 -11.96
CA VAL A 781 -21.95 -20.49 -11.37
C VAL A 781 -22.68 -21.78 -11.69
N LEU A 782 -22.06 -22.64 -12.51
CA LEU A 782 -22.48 -24.04 -12.63
C LEU A 782 -21.90 -24.81 -11.45
N SER A 783 -22.72 -25.59 -10.75
CA SER A 783 -22.28 -26.39 -9.61
C SER A 783 -22.94 -27.78 -9.58
N TRP A 784 -22.17 -28.76 -9.11
CA TRP A 784 -22.55 -30.16 -9.01
C TRP A 784 -21.90 -30.77 -7.75
N ASP A 785 -22.41 -31.89 -7.25
CA ASP A 785 -21.73 -32.61 -6.19
C ASP A 785 -20.51 -33.37 -6.73
N ILE A 786 -19.42 -33.36 -5.94
CA ILE A 786 -18.22 -34.16 -6.20
C ILE A 786 -17.94 -35.04 -4.98
N ASP A 787 -17.76 -36.34 -5.21
CA ASP A 787 -17.38 -37.29 -4.17
C ASP A 787 -15.86 -37.53 -4.16
N SER A 788 -15.37 -38.18 -3.12
CA SER A 788 -13.94 -38.40 -2.88
C SER A 788 -13.27 -39.43 -3.81
N ASN A 789 -14.02 -40.04 -4.73
CA ASN A 789 -13.51 -40.89 -5.81
C ASN A 789 -13.15 -40.11 -7.09
N ILE A 790 -13.44 -38.81 -7.17
CA ILE A 790 -13.35 -38.03 -8.42
C ILE A 790 -12.15 -37.08 -8.38
N ASP A 791 -11.21 -37.23 -9.32
CA ASP A 791 -10.05 -36.34 -9.44
C ASP A 791 -10.39 -35.05 -10.21
N ASN A 792 -11.33 -35.13 -11.14
CA ASN A 792 -11.78 -34.01 -11.94
C ASN A 792 -13.10 -34.31 -12.65
N SER A 793 -13.81 -33.26 -13.02
CA SER A 793 -15.08 -33.30 -13.74
C SER A 793 -14.91 -32.65 -15.11
N ARG A 794 -15.28 -33.38 -16.17
CA ARG A 794 -15.36 -32.83 -17.52
C ARG A 794 -16.75 -32.23 -17.73
N ILE A 795 -16.79 -30.92 -17.95
CA ILE A 795 -18.03 -30.19 -18.22
C ILE A 795 -18.20 -29.95 -19.72
N GLN A 796 -19.41 -30.21 -20.22
CA GLN A 796 -19.82 -29.83 -21.57
C GLN A 796 -21.05 -28.92 -21.50
N ILE A 797 -21.02 -27.84 -22.28
CA ILE A 797 -22.12 -26.88 -22.45
C ILE A 797 -22.35 -26.68 -23.94
N ALA A 798 -23.61 -26.73 -24.40
CA ALA A 798 -24.02 -26.59 -25.79
C ALA A 798 -25.29 -25.75 -25.94
N THR A 799 -25.55 -25.22 -27.13
CA THR A 799 -26.83 -24.55 -27.48
C THR A 799 -27.89 -25.51 -28.05
N ASP A 800 -27.66 -26.83 -27.97
CA ASP A 800 -28.62 -27.87 -28.34
C ASP A 800 -28.51 -29.10 -27.41
N PRO A 801 -29.61 -29.83 -27.14
CA PRO A 801 -29.62 -30.95 -26.20
C PRO A 801 -28.90 -32.21 -26.70
N ASP A 802 -28.59 -32.28 -28.00
CA ASP A 802 -27.84 -33.38 -28.62
C ASP A 802 -26.32 -33.14 -28.58
N PHE A 803 -25.87 -32.01 -28.00
CA PHE A 803 -24.47 -31.58 -27.88
C PHE A 803 -23.71 -31.58 -29.22
N GLN A 804 -24.37 -31.13 -30.29
CA GLN A 804 -23.74 -30.94 -31.60
C GLN A 804 -23.02 -29.59 -31.70
N SER A 805 -23.54 -28.57 -31.01
CA SER A 805 -23.08 -27.18 -30.99
C SER A 805 -22.46 -26.84 -29.63
N ILE A 806 -21.36 -27.53 -29.31
CA ILE A 806 -20.64 -27.35 -28.04
C ILE A 806 -19.99 -25.96 -28.00
N VAL A 807 -20.24 -25.24 -26.91
CA VAL A 807 -19.70 -23.90 -26.62
C VAL A 807 -18.47 -24.02 -25.72
N ILE A 808 -18.51 -24.92 -24.74
CA ILE A 808 -17.40 -25.21 -23.81
C ILE A 808 -17.29 -26.73 -23.62
N ASP A 809 -16.05 -27.22 -23.68
CA ASP A 809 -15.63 -28.58 -23.31
C ASP A 809 -14.32 -28.45 -22.53
N THR A 810 -14.36 -28.65 -21.21
CA THR A 810 -13.18 -28.49 -20.35
C THR A 810 -13.21 -29.44 -19.16
N THR A 811 -12.08 -29.61 -18.49
CA THR A 811 -11.89 -30.51 -17.35
C THR A 811 -11.37 -29.71 -16.16
N LEU A 812 -12.05 -29.86 -15.02
CA LEU A 812 -11.85 -29.04 -13.81
C LEU A 812 -11.67 -29.95 -12.59
N ALA A 813 -10.76 -29.61 -11.69
CA ALA A 813 -10.61 -30.29 -10.39
C ALA A 813 -11.58 -29.76 -9.31
N THR A 814 -12.43 -28.79 -9.65
CA THR A 814 -13.44 -28.18 -8.79
C THR A 814 -14.84 -28.72 -9.10
N SER A 815 -15.73 -28.67 -8.11
CA SER A 815 -17.18 -28.96 -8.23
C SER A 815 -18.02 -27.77 -8.70
N GLN A 816 -17.35 -26.67 -9.05
CA GLN A 816 -17.97 -25.41 -9.47
C GLN A 816 -17.20 -24.83 -10.65
N PHE A 817 -17.93 -24.16 -11.55
CA PHE A 817 -17.39 -23.43 -12.68
C PHE A 817 -18.15 -22.12 -12.88
N GLN A 818 -17.47 -21.01 -12.63
CA GLN A 818 -17.96 -19.67 -12.96
C GLN A 818 -17.91 -19.50 -14.48
N LEU A 819 -19.07 -19.36 -15.12
CA LEU A 819 -19.15 -18.99 -16.53
C LEU A 819 -19.06 -17.47 -16.71
N GLY A 820 -18.64 -17.06 -17.91
CA GLY A 820 -18.53 -15.65 -18.28
C GLY A 820 -19.03 -15.41 -19.71
N LYS A 821 -19.71 -14.28 -19.91
CA LYS A 821 -20.17 -13.76 -21.21
C LYS A 821 -20.96 -14.79 -22.05
N LEU A 822 -21.94 -15.47 -21.42
CA LEU A 822 -22.97 -16.19 -22.17
C LEU A 822 -23.84 -15.21 -22.98
N LYS A 823 -24.53 -15.72 -24.01
CA LYS A 823 -25.49 -14.94 -24.79
C LYS A 823 -26.80 -14.81 -24.03
N SER A 824 -27.46 -13.66 -24.16
CA SER A 824 -28.77 -13.37 -23.59
C SER A 824 -29.91 -14.12 -24.28
N GLU A 825 -31.03 -14.28 -23.55
CA GLU A 825 -32.25 -15.00 -23.92
C GLU A 825 -32.00 -16.43 -24.47
N THR A 826 -30.81 -17.01 -24.25
CA THR A 826 -30.34 -18.20 -24.95
C THR A 826 -30.51 -19.43 -24.07
N ASN A 827 -31.06 -20.49 -24.66
CA ASN A 827 -31.18 -21.78 -24.00
C ASN A 827 -29.85 -22.53 -24.09
N TYR A 828 -29.28 -22.84 -22.93
CA TYR A 828 -28.07 -23.64 -22.79
C TYR A 828 -28.40 -25.01 -22.20
N TYR A 829 -27.71 -26.03 -22.69
CA TYR A 829 -27.80 -27.42 -22.23
C TYR A 829 -26.42 -27.84 -21.72
N TRP A 830 -26.35 -28.43 -20.54
CA TRP A 830 -25.08 -28.80 -19.92
C TRP A 830 -25.16 -30.13 -19.17
N ARG A 831 -23.98 -30.74 -19.00
CA ARG A 831 -23.80 -32.03 -18.34
C ARG A 831 -22.37 -32.20 -17.82
N ILE A 832 -22.23 -33.02 -16.78
CA ILE A 832 -20.95 -33.34 -16.13
C ILE A 832 -20.58 -34.80 -16.39
N GLN A 833 -19.33 -35.05 -16.75
CA GLN A 833 -18.71 -36.37 -16.79
C GLN A 833 -17.62 -36.41 -15.72
N SER A 834 -17.95 -36.99 -14.57
CA SER A 834 -17.00 -37.27 -13.48
C SER A 834 -15.94 -38.26 -13.96
N GLN A 835 -14.67 -38.04 -13.62
CA GLN A 835 -13.57 -38.93 -13.98
C GLN A 835 -12.47 -38.94 -12.92
N ASN A 836 -11.72 -40.03 -12.87
CA ASN A 836 -10.55 -40.17 -12.01
C ASN A 836 -9.39 -40.79 -12.80
N ASN A 837 -8.23 -40.93 -12.18
CA ASN A 837 -7.02 -41.48 -12.81
C ASN A 837 -7.15 -42.98 -13.17
N CYS A 838 -8.29 -43.63 -12.84
CA CYS A 838 -8.55 -45.05 -13.04
C CYS A 838 -9.59 -45.34 -14.13
N GLU A 839 -10.67 -44.54 -14.21
CA GLU A 839 -11.76 -44.71 -15.17
C GLU A 839 -12.45 -43.36 -15.47
N ILE A 840 -13.15 -43.28 -16.61
CA ILE A 840 -13.96 -42.12 -17.00
C ILE A 840 -15.45 -42.50 -16.86
N GLY A 841 -16.16 -41.78 -16.01
CA GLY A 841 -17.58 -42.02 -15.73
C GLY A 841 -18.52 -41.70 -16.89
N ASN A 842 -19.80 -42.00 -16.68
CA ASN A 842 -20.86 -41.56 -17.60
C ASN A 842 -21.14 -40.06 -17.42
N PHE A 843 -21.78 -39.45 -18.41
CA PHE A 843 -22.37 -38.13 -18.24
C PHE A 843 -23.59 -38.20 -17.30
N SER A 844 -23.79 -37.13 -16.52
CA SER A 844 -25.01 -36.82 -15.76
C SER A 844 -26.25 -36.74 -16.65
N GLU A 845 -27.42 -36.58 -16.03
CA GLU A 845 -28.57 -36.04 -16.77
C GLU A 845 -28.24 -34.66 -17.36
N VAL A 846 -28.90 -34.33 -18.47
CA VAL A 846 -28.74 -33.03 -19.14
C VAL A 846 -29.63 -32.02 -18.46
N PHE A 847 -29.02 -31.02 -17.82
CA PHE A 847 -29.73 -29.86 -17.30
C PHE A 847 -29.77 -28.76 -18.35
N SER A 848 -30.81 -27.93 -18.29
CA SER A 848 -30.98 -26.77 -19.16
C SER A 848 -31.29 -25.52 -18.37
N PHE A 849 -30.92 -24.36 -18.91
CA PHE A 849 -31.36 -23.06 -18.41
C PHE A 849 -31.47 -22.05 -19.56
N GLN A 850 -32.34 -21.05 -19.40
CA GLN A 850 -32.38 -19.87 -20.27
C GLN A 850 -31.78 -18.67 -19.54
N THR A 851 -30.83 -18.00 -20.20
CA THR A 851 -30.21 -16.78 -19.69
C THR A 851 -31.17 -15.58 -19.71
N ASN A 852 -30.87 -14.60 -18.86
CA ASN A 852 -31.54 -13.30 -18.81
C ASN A 852 -31.54 -12.56 -20.15
N SER A 853 -32.49 -11.63 -20.29
CA SER A 853 -32.40 -10.53 -21.25
C SER A 853 -31.25 -9.59 -20.89
N ILE A 854 -30.80 -8.80 -21.86
CA ILE A 854 -30.01 -7.60 -21.61
C ILE A 854 -30.90 -6.43 -21.98
N SER A 855 -31.00 -5.45 -21.08
CA SER A 855 -31.55 -4.14 -21.38
C SER A 855 -30.40 -3.15 -21.44
N CYS A 856 -30.39 -2.29 -22.47
CA CYS A 856 -29.41 -1.20 -22.58
C CYS A 856 -30.13 0.14 -22.69
N GLU A 857 -29.64 1.17 -22.00
CA GLU A 857 -30.24 2.50 -21.95
C GLU A 857 -29.20 3.61 -22.06
N ASP A 858 -29.50 4.60 -22.91
CA ASP A 858 -28.67 5.79 -23.19
C ASP A 858 -29.01 6.93 -22.20
N ILE A 859 -28.31 7.00 -21.08
CA ILE A 859 -28.48 8.09 -20.12
C ILE A 859 -27.58 9.26 -20.52
N ASN A 860 -28.13 10.46 -20.62
CA ASN A 860 -27.43 11.67 -21.08
C ASN A 860 -27.36 12.69 -19.94
N SER A 861 -26.31 13.51 -19.89
CA SER A 861 -26.29 14.63 -18.95
C SER A 861 -27.22 15.76 -19.37
N ASP A 862 -27.99 16.28 -18.42
CA ASP A 862 -28.84 17.47 -18.57
C ASP A 862 -28.07 18.80 -18.32
N ASP A 863 -26.79 18.75 -17.94
CA ASP A 863 -25.99 19.94 -17.58
C ASP A 863 -25.17 20.56 -18.74
N LEU A 864 -25.33 20.04 -19.96
CA LEU A 864 -24.50 20.39 -21.14
C LEU A 864 -25.23 21.26 -22.20
N PRO A 865 -24.48 22.00 -23.05
CA PRO A 865 -23.01 22.07 -23.12
C PRO A 865 -22.39 23.02 -22.08
N ASN A 866 -21.18 22.68 -21.64
CA ASN A 866 -20.36 23.50 -20.74
C ASN A 866 -19.05 23.92 -21.43
N ASP A 867 -18.64 25.17 -21.22
CA ASP A 867 -17.31 25.64 -21.60
C ASP A 867 -16.24 24.88 -20.78
N ILE A 868 -15.09 24.58 -21.37
CA ILE A 868 -13.95 23.98 -20.67
C ILE A 868 -13.18 25.08 -19.94
N GLU A 869 -12.94 24.89 -18.64
CA GLU A 869 -12.10 25.77 -17.82
C GLU A 869 -10.61 25.55 -18.18
N ASP A 870 -9.93 26.60 -18.64
CA ASP A 870 -8.49 26.70 -19.02
C ASP A 870 -7.58 26.69 -17.77
N ALA A 871 -6.37 26.11 -17.83
CA ALA A 871 -5.55 25.96 -16.63
C ALA A 871 -4.91 27.27 -16.15
N THR A 872 -4.57 27.30 -14.86
CA THR A 872 -3.98 28.48 -14.21
C THR A 872 -2.46 28.38 -14.07
N GLU A 873 -1.80 29.38 -13.48
CA GLU A 873 -0.35 29.30 -13.19
C GLU A 873 0.04 28.21 -12.18
N ASN A 874 -0.91 27.61 -11.43
CA ASN A 874 -0.60 26.69 -10.31
C ASN A 874 -1.58 25.51 -10.16
N GLU A 875 -2.70 25.50 -10.89
CA GLU A 875 -3.82 24.57 -10.73
C GLU A 875 -4.43 24.29 -12.12
N ASP A 876 -4.61 23.00 -12.47
CA ASP A 876 -5.32 22.49 -13.65
C ASP A 876 -6.77 23.03 -13.71
N GLY A 877 -7.33 23.16 -14.92
CA GLY A 877 -8.71 23.54 -15.13
C GLY A 877 -9.65 22.33 -15.03
N GLU A 878 -10.44 22.20 -13.95
CA GLU A 878 -11.37 21.07 -13.77
C GLU A 878 -12.80 21.42 -14.25
N THR A 879 -13.23 20.77 -15.34
CA THR A 879 -14.60 20.84 -15.88
C THR A 879 -15.35 19.55 -15.54
N LEU A 880 -16.59 19.68 -15.06
CA LEU A 880 -17.42 18.57 -14.59
C LEU A 880 -18.77 18.50 -15.33
N SER A 881 -19.22 17.29 -15.62
CA SER A 881 -20.59 17.00 -16.09
C SER A 881 -21.11 15.73 -15.42
N SER A 882 -22.36 15.74 -14.96
CA SER A 882 -22.92 14.67 -14.11
C SER A 882 -24.13 13.97 -14.74
N ILE A 883 -24.29 12.70 -14.41
CA ILE A 883 -25.45 11.86 -14.75
C ILE A 883 -25.93 11.18 -13.46
N GLU A 884 -27.21 11.33 -13.13
CA GLU A 884 -27.86 10.55 -12.07
C GLU A 884 -28.50 9.30 -12.68
N VAL A 885 -28.35 8.15 -12.00
CA VAL A 885 -28.92 6.87 -12.43
C VAL A 885 -29.86 6.34 -11.35
N ASP A 886 -31.16 6.31 -11.65
CA ASP A 886 -32.27 5.98 -10.74
C ASP A 886 -32.64 4.49 -10.70
N PHE A 887 -31.83 3.63 -11.32
CA PHE A 887 -31.99 2.18 -11.27
C PHE A 887 -30.74 1.47 -10.77
N ASN A 888 -30.95 0.49 -9.89
CA ASN A 888 -29.91 -0.34 -9.30
C ASN A 888 -29.88 -1.71 -9.99
N SER A 889 -29.03 -1.86 -11.01
CA SER A 889 -28.89 -3.09 -11.77
C SER A 889 -27.41 -3.44 -11.99
N THR A 890 -27.13 -4.73 -12.20
CA THR A 890 -25.76 -5.21 -12.40
C THR A 890 -25.26 -4.86 -13.80
N ILE A 891 -24.17 -4.08 -13.86
CA ILE A 891 -23.50 -3.71 -15.11
C ILE A 891 -22.89 -4.95 -15.77
N ILE A 892 -23.23 -5.18 -17.04
CA ILE A 892 -22.58 -6.18 -17.91
C ILE A 892 -21.60 -5.50 -18.86
N ASP A 893 -22.00 -4.34 -19.39
CA ASP A 893 -21.21 -3.48 -20.27
C ASP A 893 -21.52 -2.00 -19.99
N LEU A 894 -20.56 -1.12 -20.25
CA LEU A 894 -20.69 0.32 -20.07
C LEU A 894 -19.88 1.07 -21.13
N ASP A 895 -20.59 1.78 -22.00
CA ASP A 895 -20.02 2.66 -23.02
C ASP A 895 -20.12 4.12 -22.59
N VAL A 896 -18.98 4.80 -22.56
CA VAL A 896 -18.89 6.23 -22.21
C VAL A 896 -18.74 7.05 -23.48
N LEU A 897 -19.80 7.72 -23.91
CA LEU A 897 -19.77 8.62 -25.07
C LEU A 897 -19.43 10.05 -24.62
N VAL A 898 -18.44 10.64 -25.30
CA VAL A 898 -17.99 12.02 -25.14
C VAL A 898 -17.95 12.68 -26.52
N ASP A 899 -18.61 13.85 -26.63
CA ASP A 899 -18.45 14.77 -27.75
C ASP A 899 -17.96 16.11 -27.19
N LEU A 900 -16.81 16.58 -27.66
CA LEU A 900 -16.07 17.70 -27.07
C LEU A 900 -15.23 18.41 -28.14
N GLU A 901 -15.40 19.73 -28.25
CA GLU A 901 -14.56 20.59 -29.07
C GLU A 901 -13.39 21.14 -28.22
N HIS A 902 -12.15 20.94 -28.67
CA HIS A 902 -10.94 21.57 -28.11
C HIS A 902 -9.84 21.62 -29.18
N THR A 903 -9.02 22.67 -29.18
CA THR A 903 -8.00 22.92 -30.21
C THR A 903 -6.72 22.10 -30.08
N TYR A 904 -6.43 21.57 -28.89
CA TYR A 904 -5.35 20.60 -28.62
C TYR A 904 -5.86 19.49 -27.70
N THR A 905 -5.91 18.23 -28.15
CA THR A 905 -6.34 17.12 -27.27
C THR A 905 -5.24 16.57 -26.37
N ASP A 906 -3.98 16.96 -26.59
CA ASP A 906 -2.84 16.65 -25.71
C ASP A 906 -2.91 17.39 -24.35
N ASP A 907 -3.64 18.51 -24.27
CA ASP A 907 -3.80 19.24 -23.00
C ASP A 907 -4.76 18.52 -22.03
N LEU A 908 -5.60 17.61 -22.55
CA LEU A 908 -6.76 17.09 -21.85
C LEU A 908 -6.53 15.73 -21.17
N THR A 909 -7.07 15.61 -19.96
CA THR A 909 -7.22 14.35 -19.23
C THR A 909 -8.69 14.09 -18.90
N LEU A 910 -9.22 12.95 -19.32
CA LEU A 910 -10.62 12.55 -19.16
C LEU A 910 -10.73 11.40 -18.16
N TYR A 911 -11.52 11.59 -17.09
CA TYR A 911 -11.88 10.54 -16.13
C TYR A 911 -13.39 10.31 -16.10
N LEU A 912 -13.79 9.04 -15.90
CA LEU A 912 -15.12 8.69 -15.38
C LEU A 912 -15.00 8.54 -13.85
N GLU A 913 -15.72 9.34 -13.08
CA GLU A 913 -15.87 9.17 -11.63
C GLU A 913 -17.16 8.40 -11.34
N THR A 914 -17.04 7.27 -10.64
CA THR A 914 -18.19 6.42 -10.26
C THR A 914 -18.95 6.99 -9.05
N PRO A 915 -20.17 6.51 -8.74
CA PRO A 915 -20.91 6.90 -7.54
C PRO A 915 -20.20 6.60 -6.21
N ASN A 916 -19.15 5.76 -6.21
CA ASN A 916 -18.35 5.47 -5.02
C ASN A 916 -17.16 6.45 -4.81
N GLY A 917 -16.84 7.29 -5.82
CA GLY A 917 -15.71 8.23 -5.83
C GLY A 917 -14.43 7.74 -6.53
N GLU A 918 -14.42 6.52 -7.05
CA GLU A 918 -13.33 5.95 -7.87
C GLU A 918 -13.27 6.63 -9.25
N ARG A 919 -12.07 7.06 -9.68
CA ARG A 919 -11.83 7.71 -10.97
C ARG A 919 -11.13 6.74 -11.92
N ILE A 920 -11.77 6.42 -13.05
CA ILE A 920 -11.22 5.58 -14.13
C ILE A 920 -10.73 6.49 -15.26
N LEU A 921 -9.47 6.31 -15.67
CA LEU A 921 -8.83 7.10 -16.70
C LEU A 921 -9.25 6.65 -18.11
N LEU A 922 -10.00 7.50 -18.81
CA LEU A 922 -10.46 7.27 -20.18
C LEU A 922 -9.38 7.64 -21.20
N SER A 923 -8.84 8.87 -21.09
CA SER A 923 -7.81 9.42 -21.96
C SER A 923 -6.93 10.42 -21.20
N ARG A 924 -5.67 10.61 -21.62
CA ARG A 924 -4.72 11.56 -21.03
C ARG A 924 -3.63 11.90 -22.05
N ALA A 925 -3.46 13.18 -22.38
CA ALA A 925 -2.37 13.65 -23.24
C ALA A 925 -2.18 12.79 -24.50
N LEU A 926 -3.23 12.78 -25.35
CA LEU A 926 -3.28 12.04 -26.59
C LEU A 926 -3.79 12.91 -27.74
N GLY A 927 -3.00 12.96 -28.81
CA GLY A 927 -3.41 13.47 -30.12
C GLY A 927 -2.44 14.41 -30.82
N ASP A 928 -1.33 14.78 -30.18
CA ASP A 928 -0.39 15.78 -30.70
C ASP A 928 -1.10 17.15 -30.92
N GLU A 929 -0.73 17.91 -31.96
CA GLU A 929 -1.32 19.20 -32.35
C GLU A 929 -2.74 19.09 -32.97
N GLY A 930 -3.62 18.24 -32.42
CA GLY A 930 -4.87 17.83 -33.07
C GLY A 930 -6.15 18.12 -32.30
N ASP A 931 -7.19 18.53 -33.04
CA ASP A 931 -8.46 19.01 -32.51
C ASP A 931 -9.47 17.89 -32.16
N ASN A 932 -10.18 18.05 -31.03
CA ASN A 932 -11.47 17.44 -30.66
C ASN A 932 -11.55 15.92 -30.35
N TYR A 933 -12.54 15.59 -29.52
CA TYR A 933 -13.12 14.24 -29.37
C TYR A 933 -14.53 14.28 -30.00
N THR A 934 -14.69 13.79 -31.24
CA THR A 934 -15.93 13.93 -32.03
C THR A 934 -16.72 12.62 -32.06
N GLN A 935 -17.76 12.52 -31.23
CA GLN A 935 -18.50 11.27 -30.95
C GLN A 935 -17.52 10.13 -30.61
N THR A 936 -16.64 10.37 -29.63
CA THR A 936 -15.80 9.32 -29.05
C THR A 936 -16.64 8.44 -28.14
N THR A 937 -16.48 7.13 -28.22
CA THR A 937 -17.07 6.18 -27.27
C THR A 937 -15.94 5.35 -26.66
N PHE A 938 -15.72 5.49 -25.35
CA PHE A 938 -14.84 4.59 -24.62
C PHE A 938 -15.62 3.30 -24.31
N ASN A 939 -15.14 2.19 -24.84
CA ASN A 939 -15.79 0.87 -24.88
C ASN A 939 -14.69 -0.20 -24.71
N GLN A 940 -14.80 -1.11 -23.74
CA GLN A 940 -13.73 -2.08 -23.44
C GLN A 940 -13.60 -3.18 -24.52
N GLU A 941 -14.69 -3.45 -25.23
CA GLU A 941 -14.84 -4.41 -26.31
C GLU A 941 -14.30 -3.90 -27.67
N ALA A 942 -13.84 -2.64 -27.73
CA ALA A 942 -13.41 -1.97 -28.94
C ALA A 942 -12.12 -2.57 -29.54
N THR A 943 -11.93 -2.37 -30.85
CA THR A 943 -10.80 -2.96 -31.60
C THR A 943 -9.57 -2.05 -31.73
N LEU A 944 -9.67 -0.81 -31.28
CA LEU A 944 -8.61 0.21 -31.34
C LEU A 944 -8.39 0.78 -29.94
N ASN A 945 -7.15 0.86 -29.48
CA ASN A 945 -6.83 1.59 -28.25
C ASN A 945 -6.83 3.10 -28.51
N ILE A 946 -7.33 3.90 -27.58
CA ILE A 946 -7.25 5.37 -27.69
C ILE A 946 -5.78 5.83 -27.81
N SER A 947 -4.88 5.21 -27.05
CA SER A 947 -3.42 5.43 -27.06
C SER A 947 -2.69 5.05 -28.36
N GLN A 948 -3.41 4.50 -29.35
CA GLN A 948 -2.89 4.12 -30.67
C GLN A 948 -3.65 4.79 -31.81
N SER A 949 -4.52 5.76 -31.47
CA SER A 949 -5.40 6.50 -32.36
C SER A 949 -4.98 7.97 -32.42
N GLN A 950 -5.65 8.77 -33.26
CA GLN A 950 -5.31 10.17 -33.51
C GLN A 950 -6.60 11.00 -33.68
N PRO A 951 -6.57 12.29 -33.30
CA PRO A 951 -7.72 13.19 -33.38
C PRO A 951 -8.11 13.57 -34.83
N PRO A 952 -9.35 14.06 -35.05
CA PRO A 952 -10.45 14.10 -34.10
C PRO A 952 -10.90 12.69 -33.72
N PHE A 953 -10.91 12.37 -32.42
CA PHE A 953 -11.17 11.00 -31.98
C PHE A 953 -12.63 10.66 -32.31
N THR A 954 -12.84 9.73 -33.23
CA THR A 954 -14.15 9.49 -33.85
C THR A 954 -14.51 8.01 -33.81
N GLY A 955 -15.58 7.67 -33.08
CA GLY A 955 -16.04 6.30 -32.89
C GLY A 955 -15.52 5.64 -31.62
N SER A 956 -15.46 4.31 -31.64
CA SER A 956 -15.29 3.46 -30.46
C SER A 956 -13.83 3.04 -30.23
N PHE A 957 -13.33 3.25 -29.00
CA PHE A 957 -11.95 2.98 -28.58
C PHE A 957 -11.87 2.36 -27.19
N VAL A 958 -10.86 1.52 -26.95
CA VAL A 958 -10.51 1.03 -25.61
C VAL A 958 -9.86 2.19 -24.83
N PRO A 959 -10.36 2.54 -23.62
CA PRO A 959 -9.77 3.56 -22.76
C PRO A 959 -8.38 3.17 -22.22
N LEU A 960 -7.70 4.11 -21.55
CA LEU A 960 -6.38 3.88 -20.97
C LEU A 960 -6.42 2.87 -19.81
N GLN A 961 -7.39 2.98 -18.91
CA GLN A 961 -7.69 2.00 -17.87
C GLN A 961 -8.88 1.11 -18.26
N ASP A 962 -8.88 -0.13 -17.79
CA ASP A 962 -9.88 -1.16 -18.13
C ASP A 962 -11.26 -0.85 -17.50
N LEU A 963 -12.27 -0.56 -18.33
CA LEU A 963 -13.65 -0.32 -17.85
C LEU A 963 -14.32 -1.59 -17.30
N SER A 964 -13.84 -2.79 -17.64
CA SER A 964 -14.45 -4.05 -17.18
C SER A 964 -14.30 -4.32 -15.67
N ILE A 965 -13.54 -3.50 -14.95
CA ILE A 965 -13.53 -3.48 -13.47
C ILE A 965 -14.90 -3.10 -12.89
N LEU A 966 -15.75 -2.40 -13.66
CA LEU A 966 -17.12 -2.06 -13.29
C LEU A 966 -18.12 -3.20 -13.56
N TYR A 967 -17.77 -4.22 -14.34
CA TYR A 967 -18.71 -5.29 -14.68
C TYR A 967 -18.97 -6.16 -13.45
N GLY A 968 -20.25 -6.38 -13.13
CA GLY A 968 -20.67 -6.97 -11.85
C GLY A 968 -20.94 -5.97 -10.72
N THR A 969 -20.63 -4.68 -10.91
CA THR A 969 -21.01 -3.61 -9.96
C THR A 969 -22.41 -3.05 -10.25
N SER A 970 -22.87 -2.09 -9.45
CA SER A 970 -24.17 -1.44 -9.60
C SER A 970 -24.10 -0.20 -10.50
N SER A 971 -25.13 0.00 -11.32
CA SER A 971 -25.37 1.22 -12.09
C SER A 971 -25.77 2.44 -11.27
N TYR A 972 -26.29 2.27 -10.05
CA TYR A 972 -27.05 3.30 -9.32
C TYR A 972 -26.19 4.47 -8.77
N GLY A 973 -26.72 5.69 -8.88
CA GLY A 973 -26.20 6.92 -8.26
C GLY A 973 -25.52 7.89 -9.25
N THR A 974 -24.80 8.88 -8.71
CA THR A 974 -24.19 9.97 -9.48
C THR A 974 -22.87 9.57 -10.15
N TRP A 975 -22.88 9.42 -11.47
CA TRP A 975 -21.68 9.30 -12.30
C TRP A 975 -21.23 10.67 -12.80
N LYS A 976 -19.93 10.89 -12.98
CA LYS A 976 -19.40 12.15 -13.54
C LYS A 976 -18.36 11.92 -14.62
N LEU A 977 -18.41 12.72 -15.67
CA LEU A 977 -17.26 12.97 -16.53
C LEU A 977 -16.47 14.14 -15.95
N ILE A 978 -15.16 13.95 -15.84
CA ILE A 978 -14.21 14.96 -15.42
C ILE A 978 -13.26 15.20 -16.57
N VAL A 979 -13.22 16.43 -17.06
CA VAL A 979 -12.25 16.90 -18.06
C VAL A 979 -11.31 17.85 -17.34
N LEU A 980 -10.03 17.48 -17.24
CA LEU A 980 -8.97 18.38 -16.79
C LEU A 980 -8.25 18.94 -18.01
N ASP A 981 -8.11 20.26 -18.08
CA ASP A 981 -7.11 20.92 -18.91
C ASP A 981 -5.84 21.15 -18.08
N GLN A 982 -4.68 20.68 -18.58
CA GLN A 982 -3.40 20.77 -17.89
C GLN A 982 -2.50 21.94 -18.39
N TYR A 983 -2.89 22.64 -19.46
CA TYR A 983 -2.09 23.71 -20.09
C TYR A 983 -2.92 24.99 -20.30
N LYS A 984 -2.40 25.96 -21.07
CA LYS A 984 -2.92 27.35 -21.06
C LYS A 984 -3.27 27.88 -22.45
N ASN A 985 -4.21 28.82 -22.46
CA ASN A 985 -4.60 29.74 -23.55
C ASN A 985 -5.51 29.13 -24.63
N ASP A 986 -5.63 27.81 -24.67
CA ASP A 986 -6.63 27.12 -25.47
C ASP A 986 -7.92 26.95 -24.66
N THR A 987 -9.05 26.79 -25.35
CA THR A 987 -10.38 26.74 -24.73
C THR A 987 -11.32 25.94 -25.62
N GLY A 988 -12.35 25.35 -25.03
CA GLY A 988 -13.29 24.51 -25.76
C GLY A 988 -14.64 24.36 -25.08
N THR A 989 -15.39 23.35 -25.50
CA THR A 989 -16.74 23.08 -25.01
C THR A 989 -17.00 21.59 -24.98
N LEU A 990 -17.38 21.07 -23.81
CA LEU A 990 -17.96 19.74 -23.67
C LEU A 990 -19.39 19.78 -24.20
N LEU A 991 -19.64 19.08 -25.32
CA LEU A 991 -20.91 19.11 -26.06
C LEU A 991 -21.87 17.99 -25.64
N GLN A 992 -21.36 16.79 -25.39
CA GLN A 992 -22.13 15.64 -24.94
C GLN A 992 -21.35 14.76 -23.97
N PHE A 993 -22.02 14.33 -22.91
CA PHE A 993 -21.65 13.22 -22.04
C PHE A 993 -22.86 12.28 -21.96
N GLN A 994 -22.64 11.02 -22.28
CA GLN A 994 -23.65 9.97 -22.27
C GLN A 994 -23.04 8.66 -21.77
N LEU A 995 -23.81 7.92 -20.98
CA LEU A 995 -23.50 6.56 -20.54
C LEU A 995 -24.53 5.62 -21.15
N ASN A 996 -24.09 4.67 -21.98
CA ASN A 996 -24.90 3.52 -22.36
C ASN A 996 -24.60 2.39 -21.38
N PHE A 997 -25.52 2.14 -20.45
CA PHE A 997 -25.44 0.98 -19.55
C PHE A 997 -26.14 -0.20 -20.21
N CYS A 998 -25.46 -1.34 -20.37
CA CYS A 998 -26.13 -2.62 -20.61
C CYS A 998 -26.14 -3.45 -19.33
N VAL A 999 -27.33 -3.75 -18.82
CA VAL A 999 -27.56 -4.41 -17.53
C VAL A 999 -28.33 -5.72 -17.65
N GLU A 1000 -28.18 -6.57 -16.64
CA GLU A 1000 -28.81 -7.89 -16.59
C GLU A 1000 -30.31 -7.81 -16.23
N GLY A 1001 -31.18 -8.28 -17.13
CA GLY A 1001 -32.63 -8.31 -16.94
C GLY A 1001 -33.37 -7.18 -17.65
N ASN A 1002 -34.23 -6.48 -16.89
CA ASN A 1002 -35.01 -5.32 -17.30
C ASN A 1002 -34.69 -4.15 -16.37
N ILE A 1003 -34.67 -2.93 -16.89
CA ILE A 1003 -34.55 -1.71 -16.09
C ILE A 1003 -35.91 -1.40 -15.46
N GLU A 1004 -35.95 -1.16 -14.16
CA GLU A 1004 -37.11 -0.69 -13.39
C GLU A 1004 -36.67 0.51 -12.54
N ASN A 1005 -37.41 1.63 -12.61
CA ASN A 1005 -37.13 2.85 -11.85
C ASN A 1005 -37.30 2.64 -10.34
N ASN A 1006 -36.54 3.39 -9.55
CA ASN A 1006 -36.68 3.51 -8.11
C ASN A 1006 -36.54 4.99 -7.72
N SER A 1007 -37.67 5.63 -7.44
CA SER A 1007 -37.80 7.08 -7.25
C SER A 1007 -37.45 7.56 -5.82
N ASP A 1008 -37.25 6.66 -4.85
CA ASP A 1008 -36.92 7.03 -3.46
C ASP A 1008 -35.71 6.31 -2.84
N ASN A 1009 -35.20 5.29 -3.54
CA ASN A 1009 -33.96 4.56 -3.30
C ASN A 1009 -34.00 3.55 -2.13
N ASP A 1010 -35.15 2.92 -1.85
CA ASP A 1010 -35.27 1.71 -1.00
C ASP A 1010 -34.98 0.39 -1.76
N SER A 1011 -35.16 -0.79 -1.16
CA SER A 1011 -34.90 -2.09 -1.82
C SER A 1011 -35.91 -2.50 -2.92
N PHE A 1012 -36.95 -1.73 -3.20
CA PHE A 1012 -38.03 -2.04 -4.13
C PHE A 1012 -38.07 -1.07 -5.32
N SER A 1013 -38.67 -1.47 -6.45
CA SER A 1013 -38.88 -0.58 -7.60
C SER A 1013 -40.24 0.13 -7.48
N ASP A 1014 -40.43 1.24 -8.19
CA ASP A 1014 -41.68 2.03 -8.24
C ASP A 1014 -42.94 1.19 -8.58
N SER A 1015 -42.74 0.00 -9.15
CA SER A 1015 -43.81 -0.93 -9.53
C SER A 1015 -44.16 -1.97 -8.46
N GLN A 1016 -43.32 -2.10 -7.42
CA GLN A 1016 -43.39 -3.09 -6.35
C GLN A 1016 -43.54 -2.43 -4.96
N ASP A 1017 -43.10 -1.19 -4.82
CA ASP A 1017 -43.17 -0.35 -3.63
C ASP A 1017 -44.58 0.23 -3.36
N ASN A 1018 -44.93 0.40 -2.08
CA ASN A 1018 -46.15 1.05 -1.59
C ASN A 1018 -45.97 2.49 -1.04
N CYS A 1019 -44.75 3.04 -1.01
CA CYS A 1019 -44.49 4.48 -0.87
C CYS A 1019 -43.45 5.05 -1.88
N PRO A 1020 -43.62 5.00 -3.23
CA PRO A 1020 -42.62 5.36 -4.28
C PRO A 1020 -41.91 6.73 -4.28
N PHE A 1021 -42.01 7.52 -3.22
CA PHE A 1021 -41.34 8.80 -3.03
C PHE A 1021 -40.88 9.02 -1.56
N VAL A 1022 -40.94 7.99 -0.68
CA VAL A 1022 -40.65 8.05 0.78
C VAL A 1022 -40.17 6.70 1.33
N THR A 1023 -38.84 6.47 1.26
CA THR A 1023 -38.11 5.22 1.53
C THR A 1023 -38.67 4.37 2.68
N ASN A 1024 -39.15 3.14 2.41
CA ASN A 1024 -39.76 2.27 3.42
C ASN A 1024 -39.45 0.76 3.29
N GLU A 1025 -38.20 0.39 3.50
CA GLU A 1025 -37.62 -0.97 3.46
C GLU A 1025 -38.42 -2.12 4.12
N ASP A 1026 -39.33 -1.83 5.06
CA ASP A 1026 -40.19 -2.84 5.70
C ASP A 1026 -41.53 -3.07 4.98
N GLN A 1027 -41.86 -2.23 4.00
CA GLN A 1027 -43.08 -2.17 3.20
C GLN A 1027 -44.36 -2.27 4.04
N SER A 1028 -44.33 -1.75 5.28
CA SER A 1028 -45.46 -1.83 6.23
C SER A 1028 -46.69 -1.09 5.73
N ASP A 1029 -47.79 -1.82 5.53
CA ASP A 1029 -49.15 -1.27 5.34
C ASP A 1029 -50.10 -1.91 6.38
N ILE A 1030 -50.45 -1.16 7.43
CA ILE A 1030 -51.20 -1.66 8.59
C ILE A 1030 -52.72 -1.75 8.38
N ASP A 1031 -53.28 -1.10 7.37
CA ASP A 1031 -54.72 -1.22 7.03
C ASP A 1031 -55.03 -1.79 5.64
N ASN A 1032 -53.98 -2.18 4.91
CA ASN A 1032 -53.98 -2.97 3.66
C ASN A 1032 -54.69 -2.21 2.53
N ASN A 1033 -54.37 -0.92 2.39
CA ASN A 1033 -54.96 -0.03 1.39
C ASN A 1033 -54.08 0.15 0.13
N GLY A 1034 -52.82 -0.27 0.17
CA GLY A 1034 -51.85 -0.15 -0.93
C GLY A 1034 -50.99 1.11 -0.86
N VAL A 1035 -50.93 1.77 0.30
CA VAL A 1035 -50.06 2.91 0.61
C VAL A 1035 -49.40 2.63 1.96
N GLY A 1036 -48.07 2.75 2.04
CA GLY A 1036 -47.32 2.39 3.25
C GLY A 1036 -47.51 3.34 4.43
N ASP A 1037 -47.29 2.82 5.63
CA ASP A 1037 -47.46 3.48 6.93
C ASP A 1037 -46.69 4.81 7.07
N ILE A 1038 -45.57 4.97 6.36
CA ILE A 1038 -44.72 6.18 6.42
C ILE A 1038 -45.25 7.31 5.51
N CYS A 1039 -46.00 6.99 4.46
CA CYS A 1039 -46.56 7.98 3.53
C CYS A 1039 -48.09 8.15 3.66
N ASP A 1040 -48.83 7.20 4.23
CA ASP A 1040 -50.27 7.36 4.51
C ASP A 1040 -50.56 8.26 5.72
N LEU A 1041 -50.54 9.57 5.45
CA LEU A 1041 -51.01 10.61 6.37
C LEU A 1041 -52.43 10.32 6.90
N PHE A 1042 -53.32 9.75 6.09
CA PHE A 1042 -54.76 9.68 6.36
C PHE A 1042 -55.21 8.40 7.08
N SER A 1043 -54.34 7.38 7.21
CA SER A 1043 -54.64 6.18 7.98
C SER A 1043 -55.17 6.50 9.38
N THR A 1044 -56.24 5.81 9.77
CA THR A 1044 -56.83 5.94 11.11
C THR A 1044 -55.90 5.43 12.24
N GLN A 1045 -54.79 4.80 11.89
CA GLN A 1045 -53.77 4.27 12.82
C GLN A 1045 -52.49 5.11 12.89
N ASN A 1046 -52.39 6.20 12.11
CA ASN A 1046 -51.24 7.10 12.07
C ASN A 1046 -50.97 7.74 13.44
N ILE A 1047 -51.91 8.52 13.99
CA ILE A 1047 -51.72 9.26 15.25
C ILE A 1047 -52.15 8.45 16.47
N SER A 1048 -51.23 8.27 17.43
CA SER A 1048 -51.51 7.65 18.74
C SER A 1048 -51.15 8.55 19.91
N ILE A 1049 -51.98 8.53 20.96
CA ILE A 1049 -51.77 9.31 22.20
C ILE A 1049 -51.87 8.36 23.40
N ILE A 1050 -50.75 8.17 24.10
CA ILE A 1050 -50.64 7.34 25.31
C ILE A 1050 -50.68 8.26 26.54
N LYS A 1051 -51.27 7.81 27.66
CA LYS A 1051 -51.36 8.59 28.91
C LYS A 1051 -50.78 7.85 30.12
N ASN A 1052 -50.20 8.60 31.05
CA ASN A 1052 -49.88 8.12 32.40
C ASN A 1052 -50.66 8.93 33.45
N ASP A 1053 -51.30 8.24 34.38
CA ASP A 1053 -52.04 8.85 35.50
C ASP A 1053 -51.11 9.26 36.66
N ALA A 1054 -51.50 10.28 37.43
CA ALA A 1054 -50.66 10.86 38.47
C ALA A 1054 -50.41 9.90 39.66
N THR A 1055 -49.22 9.98 40.25
CA THR A 1055 -48.74 8.94 41.19
C THR A 1055 -49.42 8.98 42.56
N CYS A 1056 -49.85 10.15 43.02
CA CYS A 1056 -50.51 10.42 44.30
C CYS A 1056 -51.63 11.48 44.13
N PRO A 1057 -52.56 11.62 45.10
CA PRO A 1057 -53.82 12.36 44.89
C PRO A 1057 -53.69 13.87 44.67
N ASP A 1058 -52.58 14.45 45.14
CA ASP A 1058 -52.31 15.88 45.17
C ASP A 1058 -51.03 16.24 44.39
N GLU A 1059 -50.55 15.35 43.51
CA GLU A 1059 -49.35 15.50 42.68
C GLU A 1059 -49.68 15.82 41.22
N ASP A 1060 -48.87 16.70 40.61
CA ASP A 1060 -49.10 17.26 39.27
C ASP A 1060 -48.23 16.59 38.20
N ASN A 1061 -48.17 15.25 38.19
CA ASN A 1061 -47.16 14.48 37.44
C ASN A 1061 -47.70 13.44 36.44
N GLY A 1062 -48.93 13.61 35.95
CA GLY A 1062 -49.41 12.83 34.80
C GLY A 1062 -48.70 13.23 33.50
N THR A 1063 -48.74 12.36 32.49
CA THR A 1063 -48.13 12.65 31.17
C THR A 1063 -49.04 12.24 30.01
N LEU A 1064 -48.85 12.88 28.85
CA LEU A 1064 -49.35 12.44 27.54
C LEU A 1064 -48.15 12.29 26.59
N PHE A 1065 -48.09 11.19 25.84
CA PHE A 1065 -47.06 10.90 24.85
C PHE A 1065 -47.70 10.73 23.47
N PHE A 1066 -47.13 11.40 22.47
CA PHE A 1066 -47.64 11.51 21.11
C PHE A 1066 -46.73 10.75 20.16
N ASN A 1067 -47.29 9.99 19.23
CA ASN A 1067 -46.56 9.37 18.11
C ASN A 1067 -47.36 9.51 16.81
N ALA A 1068 -46.65 9.52 15.69
CA ALA A 1068 -47.18 9.38 14.34
C ALA A 1068 -46.55 8.14 13.67
N ARG A 1069 -47.12 7.68 12.56
CA ARG A 1069 -46.52 6.69 11.65
C ARG A 1069 -45.99 7.36 10.38
N ALA A 1070 -46.81 8.22 9.77
CA ALA A 1070 -46.44 8.89 8.54
C ALA A 1070 -45.55 10.10 8.80
N ASP A 1071 -44.49 10.30 8.01
CA ASP A 1071 -43.50 11.34 8.28
C ASP A 1071 -43.92 12.73 7.82
N PHE A 1072 -44.62 13.41 8.72
CA PHE A 1072 -45.05 14.79 8.56
C PHE A 1072 -44.79 15.56 9.86
N ILE A 1073 -44.78 16.90 9.76
CA ILE A 1073 -44.74 17.79 10.93
C ILE A 1073 -46.17 18.07 11.38
N TYR A 1074 -46.51 17.59 12.57
CA TYR A 1074 -47.84 17.66 13.16
C TYR A 1074 -47.93 18.75 14.23
N THR A 1075 -48.79 19.75 14.03
CA THR A 1075 -49.06 20.81 15.02
C THR A 1075 -50.18 20.37 15.98
N THR A 1076 -49.90 20.36 17.29
CA THR A 1076 -50.84 19.97 18.35
C THR A 1076 -51.33 21.16 19.15
N GLU A 1077 -52.61 21.16 19.51
CA GLU A 1077 -53.30 22.12 20.39
C GLU A 1077 -53.98 21.38 21.55
N ILE A 1078 -53.66 21.74 22.80
CA ILE A 1078 -54.17 21.06 24.01
C ILE A 1078 -54.85 22.06 24.94
N ASN A 1079 -56.09 21.75 25.31
CA ASN A 1079 -56.93 22.49 26.24
C ASN A 1079 -57.23 21.61 27.47
N GLY A 1080 -57.06 22.13 28.69
CA GLY A 1080 -57.12 21.34 29.93
C GLY A 1080 -57.76 22.03 31.14
N PRO A 1081 -57.67 21.43 32.34
CA PRO A 1081 -58.32 21.92 33.54
C PRO A 1081 -57.78 23.30 33.97
N ASN A 1082 -58.61 24.09 34.65
CA ASN A 1082 -58.24 25.39 35.21
C ASN A 1082 -57.67 26.42 34.20
N GLY A 1083 -57.94 26.24 32.90
CA GLY A 1083 -57.42 27.12 31.84
C GLY A 1083 -56.03 26.75 31.33
N PHE A 1084 -55.59 25.50 31.54
CA PHE A 1084 -54.38 24.97 30.91
C PHE A 1084 -54.51 25.00 29.38
N TYR A 1085 -53.50 25.54 28.70
CA TYR A 1085 -53.38 25.58 27.25
C TYR A 1085 -51.91 25.38 26.85
N LYS A 1086 -51.62 24.50 25.88
CA LYS A 1086 -50.28 24.34 25.25
C LYS A 1086 -50.46 24.05 23.76
N THR A 1087 -49.57 24.61 22.94
CA THR A 1087 -49.34 24.21 21.55
C THR A 1087 -47.88 23.80 21.35
N PHE A 1088 -47.62 22.84 20.47
CA PHE A 1088 -46.28 22.37 20.10
C PHE A 1088 -46.37 21.59 18.77
N GLU A 1089 -45.23 21.20 18.21
CA GLU A 1089 -45.14 20.38 16.99
C GLU A 1089 -44.36 19.09 17.27
N PHE A 1090 -44.66 18.01 16.54
CA PHE A 1090 -43.99 16.70 16.65
C PHE A 1090 -43.97 15.97 15.28
N SER A 1091 -43.16 14.93 15.15
CA SER A 1091 -43.09 14.03 13.98
C SER A 1091 -43.14 12.56 14.43
N ILE A 1092 -42.71 11.62 13.57
CA ILE A 1092 -42.60 10.17 13.90
C ILE A 1092 -41.72 9.87 15.11
N LEU A 1093 -40.80 10.78 15.49
CA LEU A 1093 -39.98 10.68 16.71
C LEU A 1093 -40.79 10.84 18.01
N GLY A 1094 -42.02 11.35 17.91
CA GLY A 1094 -42.93 11.59 19.03
C GLY A 1094 -42.57 12.80 19.91
N GLU A 1095 -43.40 13.07 20.92
CA GLU A 1095 -43.22 14.17 21.89
C GLU A 1095 -43.93 13.87 23.21
N VAL A 1096 -43.35 14.28 24.35
CA VAL A 1096 -43.90 14.04 25.69
C VAL A 1096 -44.38 15.34 26.34
N LEU A 1097 -45.68 15.44 26.62
CA LEU A 1097 -46.22 16.46 27.52
C LEU A 1097 -46.30 15.94 28.96
N GLU A 1098 -45.34 16.36 29.77
CA GLU A 1098 -45.27 16.05 31.21
C GLU A 1098 -46.00 17.06 32.11
N ASN A 1099 -46.00 16.77 33.42
CA ASN A 1099 -46.45 17.64 34.52
C ASN A 1099 -47.95 18.03 34.44
N LEU A 1100 -48.79 17.07 34.04
CA LEU A 1100 -50.23 17.24 33.92
C LEU A 1100 -50.95 16.96 35.24
N LYS A 1101 -51.92 17.83 35.55
CA LYS A 1101 -52.76 17.76 36.74
C LYS A 1101 -53.84 16.68 36.53
N PRO A 1102 -54.31 15.98 37.58
CA PRO A 1102 -55.51 15.15 37.48
C PRO A 1102 -56.71 15.97 36.97
N GLY A 1103 -57.34 15.48 35.88
CA GLY A 1103 -58.41 16.20 35.18
C GLY A 1103 -58.49 15.85 33.68
N ARG A 1104 -59.45 16.48 32.98
CA ARG A 1104 -59.73 16.23 31.55
C ARG A 1104 -58.98 17.17 30.63
N TYR A 1105 -58.52 16.63 29.51
CA TYR A 1105 -57.81 17.33 28.45
C TYR A 1105 -58.47 17.01 27.10
N ASN A 1106 -58.61 18.02 26.24
CA ASN A 1106 -59.01 17.89 24.85
C ASN A 1106 -57.80 18.28 23.99
N VAL A 1107 -57.44 17.42 23.03
CA VAL A 1107 -56.22 17.52 22.22
C VAL A 1107 -56.59 17.45 20.75
N CYS A 1108 -56.17 18.43 19.95
CA CYS A 1108 -56.35 18.42 18.50
C CYS A 1108 -54.99 18.45 17.77
N VAL A 1109 -54.84 17.64 16.73
CA VAL A 1109 -53.63 17.51 15.90
C VAL A 1109 -53.98 17.91 14.45
N ARG A 1110 -53.07 18.60 13.76
CA ARG A 1110 -53.19 19.10 12.37
C ARG A 1110 -51.85 18.97 11.62
N VAL A 1111 -51.86 19.06 10.28
CA VAL A 1111 -50.65 19.23 9.45
C VAL A 1111 -50.83 20.48 8.57
N ASN A 1112 -49.87 21.40 8.59
CA ASN A 1112 -50.03 22.73 7.98
C ASN A 1112 -50.19 22.70 6.44
N ASN A 1113 -49.62 21.71 5.75
CA ASN A 1113 -49.74 21.56 4.29
C ASN A 1113 -51.06 20.86 3.86
N TYR A 1114 -51.76 20.20 4.79
CA TYR A 1114 -52.98 19.42 4.53
C TYR A 1114 -54.15 19.97 5.39
N PRO A 1115 -54.82 21.05 4.97
CA PRO A 1115 -55.78 21.79 5.80
C PRO A 1115 -57.03 20.99 6.20
N ASP A 1116 -57.34 19.90 5.49
CA ASP A 1116 -58.43 18.99 5.82
C ASP A 1116 -58.05 17.93 6.88
N PHE A 1117 -56.76 17.78 7.22
CA PHE A 1117 -56.28 16.87 8.26
C PHE A 1117 -56.42 17.52 9.65
N GLN A 1118 -57.47 17.14 10.40
CA GLN A 1118 -57.59 17.45 11.82
C GLN A 1118 -58.25 16.30 12.61
N TYR A 1119 -57.54 15.75 13.59
CA TYR A 1119 -58.07 14.79 14.56
C TYR A 1119 -58.12 15.40 15.96
N CYS A 1120 -59.18 15.15 16.73
CA CYS A 1120 -59.33 15.62 18.12
C CYS A 1120 -59.76 14.50 19.08
N TYR A 1121 -59.17 14.51 20.28
CA TYR A 1121 -59.26 13.43 21.28
C TYR A 1121 -59.55 14.02 22.67
N GLU A 1122 -60.53 13.45 23.40
CA GLU A 1122 -60.71 13.72 24.84
C GLU A 1122 -60.04 12.63 25.69
N THR A 1123 -59.29 13.03 26.70
CA THR A 1123 -58.59 12.15 27.64
C THR A 1123 -58.68 12.68 29.09
N GLN A 1124 -58.39 11.83 30.08
CA GLN A 1124 -58.44 12.19 31.50
C GLN A 1124 -57.27 11.59 32.28
N ILE A 1125 -56.50 12.45 32.94
CA ILE A 1125 -55.48 12.09 33.93
C ILE A 1125 -56.19 11.84 35.27
N ASN A 1126 -55.94 10.69 35.90
CA ASN A 1126 -56.51 10.29 37.19
C ASN A 1126 -55.45 10.32 38.32
N ALA A 1127 -55.87 10.02 39.54
CA ALA A 1127 -55.00 9.86 40.71
C ALA A 1127 -55.61 8.84 41.72
N PRO A 1128 -54.83 8.23 42.63
CA PRO A 1128 -55.33 7.18 43.54
C PRO A 1128 -56.19 7.70 44.72
N GLU A 1129 -56.83 6.79 45.45
CA GLU A 1129 -57.61 7.08 46.66
C GLU A 1129 -56.74 7.25 47.93
N LYS A 1130 -57.35 7.58 49.08
CA LYS A 1130 -56.69 7.76 50.40
C LYS A 1130 -57.15 6.70 51.41
N LEU A 1131 -56.30 6.31 52.36
CA LEU A 1131 -56.55 5.24 53.34
C LEU A 1131 -57.77 5.53 54.23
N SER A 1132 -58.59 4.52 54.47
CA SER A 1132 -59.70 4.57 55.43
C SER A 1132 -59.82 3.26 56.22
N VAL A 1133 -60.07 3.36 57.54
CA VAL A 1133 -60.00 2.26 58.51
C VAL A 1133 -61.12 2.36 59.54
N GLN A 1134 -61.74 1.24 59.90
CA GLN A 1134 -62.61 1.07 61.06
C GLN A 1134 -62.14 -0.11 61.92
N ALA A 1135 -62.26 -0.05 63.25
CA ALA A 1135 -61.79 -1.13 64.13
C ALA A 1135 -62.59 -1.26 65.46
N GLU A 1136 -63.12 -2.45 65.75
CA GLU A 1136 -64.01 -2.75 66.89
C GLU A 1136 -63.65 -4.06 67.62
N TYR A 1137 -63.69 -4.06 68.96
CA TYR A 1137 -63.29 -5.21 69.79
C TYR A 1137 -64.48 -6.07 70.25
N ASN A 1138 -64.40 -7.38 70.04
CA ASN A 1138 -65.39 -8.36 70.47
C ASN A 1138 -64.91 -9.12 71.73
N PRO A 1139 -65.46 -8.83 72.92
CA PRO A 1139 -65.02 -9.44 74.19
C PRO A 1139 -65.49 -10.89 74.40
N PHE A 1140 -66.38 -11.43 73.57
CA PHE A 1140 -66.80 -12.84 73.66
C PHE A 1140 -65.86 -13.81 72.95
N LEU A 1141 -65.10 -13.31 71.97
CA LEU A 1141 -64.14 -14.08 71.17
C LEU A 1141 -62.69 -13.62 71.40
N SER A 1142 -62.48 -12.53 72.13
CA SER A 1142 -61.18 -11.86 72.31
C SER A 1142 -60.50 -11.51 70.97
N VAL A 1143 -61.25 -10.93 70.03
CA VAL A 1143 -60.73 -10.49 68.72
C VAL A 1143 -61.07 -9.03 68.43
N LEU A 1144 -60.21 -8.36 67.67
CA LEU A 1144 -60.40 -7.04 67.09
C LEU A 1144 -60.76 -7.21 65.61
N ASN A 1145 -61.96 -6.79 65.23
CA ASN A 1145 -62.43 -6.69 63.84
C ASN A 1145 -61.90 -5.39 63.24
N ILE A 1146 -61.46 -5.42 61.98
CA ILE A 1146 -60.84 -4.30 61.27
C ILE A 1146 -61.36 -4.29 59.83
N ASP A 1147 -61.87 -3.16 59.35
CA ASP A 1147 -62.35 -2.96 57.98
C ASP A 1147 -61.53 -1.84 57.30
N LEU A 1148 -61.08 -2.07 56.05
CA LEU A 1148 -60.08 -1.28 55.33
C LEU A 1148 -60.53 -0.89 53.91
N SER A 1149 -60.07 0.27 53.43
CA SER A 1149 -60.20 0.72 52.03
C SER A 1149 -59.14 1.77 51.67
N GLY A 1150 -58.96 2.08 50.39
CA GLY A 1150 -58.02 3.11 49.90
C GLY A 1150 -56.58 2.66 49.69
N GLY A 1151 -56.29 1.35 49.67
CA GLY A 1151 -54.99 0.77 49.33
C GLY A 1151 -55.14 -0.66 48.79
N LYS A 1152 -54.08 -1.22 48.18
CA LYS A 1152 -54.09 -2.61 47.67
C LYS A 1152 -53.40 -3.59 48.62
N TYR A 1153 -52.36 -3.11 49.30
CA TYR A 1153 -51.66 -3.81 50.37
C TYR A 1153 -51.76 -2.98 51.66
N TYR A 1154 -51.79 -3.66 52.80
CA TYR A 1154 -51.89 -3.06 54.11
C TYR A 1154 -50.88 -3.68 55.07
N ASP A 1155 -50.15 -2.82 55.77
CA ASP A 1155 -49.23 -3.19 56.84
C ASP A 1155 -49.88 -2.86 58.18
N ILE A 1156 -50.18 -3.90 58.96
CA ILE A 1156 -50.87 -3.80 60.25
C ILE A 1156 -49.91 -4.27 61.35
N ILE A 1157 -49.86 -3.55 62.47
CA ILE A 1157 -49.06 -3.92 63.65
C ILE A 1157 -50.01 -4.00 64.84
N LEU A 1158 -50.06 -5.15 65.54
CA LEU A 1158 -50.80 -5.31 66.81
C LEU A 1158 -49.82 -5.82 67.86
N ASN A 1159 -49.61 -5.04 68.93
CA ASN A 1159 -48.65 -5.31 70.02
C ASN A 1159 -47.26 -5.71 69.48
N ASP A 1160 -46.65 -4.81 68.71
CA ASP A 1160 -45.34 -4.96 68.05
C ASP A 1160 -45.20 -6.15 67.07
N LYS A 1161 -46.26 -6.93 66.85
CA LYS A 1161 -46.33 -7.99 65.86
C LYS A 1161 -47.01 -7.53 64.58
N SER A 1162 -46.30 -7.62 63.46
CA SER A 1162 -46.80 -7.22 62.14
C SER A 1162 -47.59 -8.32 61.42
N TYR A 1163 -48.51 -7.86 60.57
CA TYR A 1163 -49.37 -8.63 59.67
C TYR A 1163 -49.44 -7.86 58.35
N LYS A 1164 -48.91 -8.43 57.26
CA LYS A 1164 -49.08 -7.89 55.90
C LYS A 1164 -50.31 -8.54 55.26
N VAL A 1165 -51.18 -7.74 54.66
CA VAL A 1165 -52.44 -8.20 54.06
C VAL A 1165 -52.61 -7.57 52.67
N SER A 1166 -53.08 -8.36 51.70
CA SER A 1166 -53.29 -7.94 50.32
C SER A 1166 -54.68 -8.35 49.83
N ASN A 1167 -55.38 -7.44 49.15
CA ASN A 1167 -56.73 -7.68 48.60
C ASN A 1167 -57.77 -8.23 49.61
N GLN A 1168 -57.59 -8.02 50.92
CA GLN A 1168 -58.58 -8.35 51.95
C GLN A 1168 -58.89 -7.10 52.78
N ASN A 1169 -60.15 -6.67 52.73
CA ASN A 1169 -60.58 -5.45 53.39
C ASN A 1169 -60.99 -5.69 54.86
N ASN A 1170 -61.51 -6.87 55.18
CA ASN A 1170 -62.05 -7.18 56.51
C ASN A 1170 -61.18 -8.26 57.20
N ILE A 1171 -60.68 -7.96 58.40
CA ILE A 1171 -59.63 -8.72 59.10
C ILE A 1171 -60.04 -8.90 60.57
N GLN A 1172 -59.69 -10.03 61.18
CA GLN A 1172 -59.89 -10.29 62.61
C GLN A 1172 -58.57 -10.71 63.26
N LEU A 1173 -58.12 -9.97 64.28
CA LEU A 1173 -56.87 -10.25 65.00
C LEU A 1173 -57.14 -10.58 66.47
N PRO A 1174 -56.50 -11.63 67.05
CA PRO A 1174 -56.71 -12.01 68.45
C PRO A 1174 -56.02 -11.03 69.42
N VAL A 1175 -56.73 -10.71 70.50
CA VAL A 1175 -56.39 -9.68 71.49
C VAL A 1175 -56.10 -10.39 72.82
N ASN A 1176 -54.81 -10.68 73.05
CA ASN A 1176 -54.39 -11.66 74.06
C ASN A 1176 -53.86 -11.02 75.36
N GLU A 1177 -53.47 -9.75 75.32
CA GLU A 1177 -52.85 -9.06 76.44
C GLU A 1177 -53.85 -8.20 77.22
N LYS A 1178 -53.47 -7.82 78.44
CA LYS A 1178 -54.33 -6.96 79.29
C LYS A 1178 -54.46 -5.54 78.74
N ILE A 1179 -53.46 -5.06 78.01
CA ILE A 1179 -53.45 -3.79 77.26
C ILE A 1179 -52.92 -4.10 75.85
N ASN A 1180 -53.45 -3.44 74.81
CA ASN A 1180 -53.10 -3.73 73.41
C ASN A 1180 -53.03 -2.43 72.58
N ARG A 1181 -52.17 -2.37 71.54
CA ARG A 1181 -51.97 -1.26 70.57
C ARG A 1181 -52.09 -1.78 69.14
N ILE A 1182 -52.82 -1.09 68.27
CA ILE A 1182 -52.84 -1.35 66.81
C ILE A 1182 -52.40 -0.12 65.99
N GLU A 1183 -51.63 -0.32 64.91
CA GLU A 1183 -51.24 0.66 63.89
C GLU A 1183 -51.46 0.08 62.47
N ILE A 1184 -51.87 0.88 61.47
CA ILE A 1184 -52.14 0.44 60.07
C ILE A 1184 -51.64 1.45 59.03
N ARG A 1185 -51.04 0.96 57.93
CA ARG A 1185 -50.53 1.71 56.75
C ARG A 1185 -50.86 1.00 55.42
N THR A 1186 -50.58 1.64 54.27
CA THR A 1186 -50.69 1.06 52.90
C THR A 1186 -49.32 0.85 52.24
N ASP A 1187 -49.31 0.38 50.98
CA ASP A 1187 -48.13 0.37 50.09
C ASP A 1187 -47.69 1.76 49.56
N LYS A 1188 -48.46 2.83 49.79
CA LYS A 1188 -48.10 4.20 49.41
C LYS A 1188 -48.15 5.15 50.60
N ASP A 1189 -47.00 5.68 51.03
CA ASP A 1189 -46.92 6.64 52.14
C ASP A 1189 -47.85 7.86 51.99
N CYS A 1190 -48.12 8.31 50.75
CA CYS A 1190 -49.03 9.42 50.47
C CYS A 1190 -50.52 9.14 50.78
N GLN A 1191 -50.89 7.90 51.14
CA GLN A 1191 -52.30 7.54 51.41
C GLN A 1191 -52.70 7.61 52.90
N GLY A 1192 -51.76 7.57 53.87
CA GLY A 1192 -52.02 7.82 55.29
C GLY A 1192 -51.74 6.65 56.28
N ILE A 1193 -52.00 6.89 57.57
CA ILE A 1193 -51.69 6.01 58.72
C ILE A 1193 -52.83 6.07 59.78
N PHE A 1194 -53.08 4.99 60.52
CA PHE A 1194 -54.11 4.87 61.59
C PHE A 1194 -53.55 4.20 62.87
N GLU A 1195 -54.01 4.57 64.09
CA GLU A 1195 -53.58 3.94 65.39
C GLU A 1195 -54.69 3.90 66.48
N LYS A 1196 -54.71 2.90 67.39
CA LYS A 1196 -55.66 2.75 68.54
C LYS A 1196 -55.16 1.85 69.69
N TRP A 1197 -55.71 1.97 70.92
CA TRP A 1197 -55.36 1.18 72.13
C TRP A 1197 -56.57 0.58 72.91
N LEU A 1198 -56.37 -0.44 73.77
CA LEU A 1198 -57.40 -1.22 74.54
C LEU A 1198 -56.93 -1.65 75.96
N ASN A 1199 -57.83 -1.90 76.95
CA ASN A 1199 -57.57 -2.43 78.33
C ASN A 1199 -58.78 -3.21 78.93
N LEU A 1200 -58.64 -4.07 79.97
CA LEU A 1200 -59.60 -5.16 80.27
C LEU A 1200 -60.12 -5.49 81.71
N THR A 1201 -59.40 -5.40 82.85
CA THR A 1201 -59.78 -6.23 84.06
C THR A 1201 -59.67 -5.65 85.51
N GLU A 1202 -60.76 -5.63 86.30
CA GLU A 1202 -60.83 -5.75 87.81
C GLU A 1202 -62.29 -5.75 88.36
N LYS A 1203 -62.64 -6.49 89.45
CA LYS A 1203 -63.97 -6.54 90.17
C LYS A 1203 -63.93 -7.21 91.58
N ALA A 1204 -64.96 -7.01 92.42
CA ALA A 1204 -65.08 -7.55 93.80
C ALA A 1204 -65.73 -8.96 93.93
N ARG A 1205 -65.73 -9.54 95.14
CA ARG A 1205 -66.31 -10.87 95.46
C ARG A 1205 -67.06 -10.92 96.80
N VAL A 1206 -68.16 -11.67 96.88
CA VAL A 1206 -69.05 -11.70 98.06
C VAL A 1206 -69.48 -13.14 98.41
N TYR A 1207 -69.35 -13.58 99.66
CA TYR A 1207 -69.66 -14.95 100.12
C TYR A 1207 -69.85 -15.06 101.65
N PRO A 1208 -70.60 -16.05 102.18
CA PRO A 1208 -71.48 -16.98 101.48
C PRO A 1208 -72.79 -16.31 101.04
N ASN A 1209 -73.37 -16.83 99.96
CA ASN A 1209 -74.69 -16.42 99.48
C ASN A 1209 -75.39 -17.66 98.88
N PRO A 1210 -76.51 -18.16 99.43
CA PRO A 1210 -77.26 -17.62 100.56
C PRO A 1210 -76.48 -17.57 101.89
N VAL A 1211 -76.75 -16.53 102.68
CA VAL A 1211 -76.17 -16.28 104.00
C VAL A 1211 -77.12 -16.71 105.12
N SER A 1212 -76.57 -17.21 106.24
CA SER A 1212 -77.27 -17.24 107.52
C SER A 1212 -76.93 -15.98 108.33
N ASP A 1213 -75.76 -15.91 108.96
CA ASP A 1213 -75.54 -15.01 110.10
C ASP A 1213 -74.52 -13.90 109.83
N LEU A 1214 -73.60 -14.13 108.89
CA LEU A 1214 -72.51 -13.24 108.53
C LEU A 1214 -72.16 -13.41 107.05
N ILE A 1215 -72.03 -12.31 106.31
CA ILE A 1215 -71.50 -12.33 104.94
C ILE A 1215 -70.18 -11.57 104.86
N LYS A 1216 -69.25 -12.06 104.02
CA LYS A 1216 -67.93 -11.50 103.78
C LYS A 1216 -67.82 -10.94 102.36
N ILE A 1217 -67.13 -9.82 102.23
CA ILE A 1217 -66.86 -9.13 100.97
C ILE A 1217 -65.34 -9.01 100.85
N VAL A 1218 -64.78 -9.50 99.75
CA VAL A 1218 -63.39 -9.27 99.37
C VAL A 1218 -63.35 -8.18 98.32
N LEU A 1219 -62.69 -7.08 98.66
CA LEU A 1219 -62.52 -5.90 97.81
C LEU A 1219 -61.23 -5.99 96.99
N PRO A 1220 -61.16 -5.32 95.82
CA PRO A 1220 -59.90 -5.04 95.13
C PRO A 1220 -58.91 -4.35 96.07
N LYS A 1221 -57.62 -4.65 95.92
CA LYS A 1221 -56.58 -4.11 96.78
C LYS A 1221 -56.43 -2.60 96.56
N ASP A 1222 -56.08 -1.89 97.62
CA ASP A 1222 -55.82 -0.44 97.61
C ASP A 1222 -57.03 0.42 97.13
N SER A 1223 -58.26 -0.12 97.29
CA SER A 1223 -59.51 0.57 97.00
C SER A 1223 -60.20 1.11 98.28
N THR A 1224 -61.04 2.13 98.15
CA THR A 1224 -61.72 2.79 99.28
C THR A 1224 -63.23 3.01 99.08
N PRO A 1225 -64.02 1.99 98.69
CA PRO A 1225 -65.44 2.16 98.32
C PRO A 1225 -66.35 2.47 99.50
N ASP A 1226 -67.54 3.01 99.19
CA ASP A 1226 -68.69 2.97 100.10
C ASP A 1226 -69.51 1.70 99.87
N ILE A 1227 -70.05 1.10 100.93
CA ILE A 1227 -70.84 -0.14 100.87
C ILE A 1227 -72.20 0.09 101.54
N TYR A 1228 -73.28 -0.41 100.91
CA TYR A 1228 -74.66 -0.25 101.36
C TYR A 1228 -75.43 -1.57 101.20
N LEU A 1229 -76.29 -1.90 102.17
CA LEU A 1229 -77.17 -3.07 102.15
C LEU A 1229 -78.63 -2.65 102.28
N PHE A 1230 -79.45 -2.98 101.28
CA PHE A 1230 -80.86 -2.65 101.18
C PHE A 1230 -81.77 -3.88 101.30
N SER A 1231 -83.01 -3.66 101.74
CA SER A 1231 -84.11 -4.62 101.64
C SER A 1231 -84.44 -4.92 100.17
N GLY A 1232 -85.14 -6.03 99.92
CA GLY A 1232 -85.73 -6.31 98.59
C GLY A 1232 -86.74 -5.27 98.09
N ASN A 1233 -87.21 -4.37 98.97
CA ASN A 1233 -88.09 -3.24 98.65
C ASN A 1233 -87.35 -1.89 98.56
N GLY A 1234 -86.04 -1.85 98.85
CA GLY A 1234 -85.20 -0.66 98.76
C GLY A 1234 -84.86 0.05 100.08
N ASP A 1235 -85.29 -0.46 101.24
CA ASP A 1235 -85.01 0.16 102.54
C ASP A 1235 -83.56 -0.06 102.98
N LEU A 1236 -82.80 0.98 103.31
CA LEU A 1236 -81.40 0.84 103.74
C LEU A 1236 -81.31 0.24 105.16
N PHE A 1237 -80.68 -0.93 105.30
CA PHE A 1237 -80.48 -1.64 106.57
C PHE A 1237 -79.08 -1.45 107.18
N TRP A 1238 -78.04 -1.33 106.36
CA TRP A 1238 -76.66 -1.18 106.82
C TRP A 1238 -75.82 -0.41 105.79
N SER A 1239 -74.84 0.35 106.24
CA SER A 1239 -73.86 0.98 105.34
C SER A 1239 -72.55 1.29 106.06
N GLN A 1240 -71.44 1.26 105.32
CA GLN A 1240 -70.13 1.70 105.77
C GLN A 1240 -69.44 2.46 104.64
N LYS A 1241 -69.00 3.70 104.93
CA LYS A 1241 -68.35 4.58 103.95
C LYS A 1241 -66.83 4.46 103.99
N SER A 1242 -66.19 4.72 102.85
CA SER A 1242 -64.74 4.89 102.66
C SER A 1242 -63.92 3.74 103.26
N VAL A 1243 -64.25 2.51 102.88
CA VAL A 1243 -63.71 1.28 103.48
C VAL A 1243 -62.27 1.05 103.03
N ASN A 1244 -61.31 1.53 103.81
CA ASN A 1244 -59.89 1.57 103.46
C ASN A 1244 -59.24 0.16 103.52
N SER A 1245 -58.97 -0.43 102.35
CA SER A 1245 -58.88 -1.89 102.18
C SER A 1245 -57.52 -2.54 102.46
N PHE A 1246 -56.76 -2.09 103.47
CA PHE A 1246 -55.37 -2.60 103.70
C PHE A 1246 -55.28 -4.12 103.98
N TYR A 1247 -56.38 -4.75 104.39
CA TYR A 1247 -56.53 -6.22 104.52
C TYR A 1247 -57.66 -6.82 103.65
N GLY A 1248 -58.24 -6.03 102.73
CA GLY A 1248 -59.12 -6.49 101.66
C GLY A 1248 -60.47 -7.15 102.03
N LEU A 1249 -60.83 -7.26 103.32
CA LEU A 1249 -62.02 -8.01 103.78
C LEU A 1249 -62.98 -7.14 104.60
N VAL A 1250 -64.28 -7.24 104.32
CA VAL A 1250 -65.38 -6.59 105.07
C VAL A 1250 -66.40 -7.64 105.47
N GLU A 1251 -66.96 -7.55 106.67
CA GLU A 1251 -67.95 -8.52 107.17
C GLU A 1251 -69.23 -7.81 107.65
N ILE A 1252 -70.40 -8.25 107.16
CA ILE A 1252 -71.71 -7.66 107.49
C ILE A 1252 -72.54 -8.70 108.28
N PRO A 1253 -73.01 -8.36 109.50
CA PRO A 1253 -73.83 -9.26 110.32
C PRO A 1253 -75.27 -9.31 109.80
N MET A 1254 -75.69 -10.50 109.35
CA MET A 1254 -77.02 -10.79 108.80
C MET A 1254 -77.95 -11.49 109.80
N GLN A 1255 -77.44 -11.88 110.98
CA GLN A 1255 -78.17 -12.67 111.98
C GLN A 1255 -79.51 -12.07 112.45
N PHE A 1256 -79.62 -10.74 112.51
CA PHE A 1256 -80.83 -10.04 112.97
C PHE A 1256 -81.87 -9.76 111.86
N LEU A 1257 -81.55 -10.06 110.61
CA LEU A 1257 -82.41 -9.79 109.45
C LEU A 1257 -83.32 -11.00 109.16
N PRO A 1258 -84.60 -10.80 108.81
CA PRO A 1258 -85.51 -11.88 108.45
C PRO A 1258 -85.11 -12.58 107.13
N ALA A 1259 -85.57 -13.81 106.95
CA ALA A 1259 -85.39 -14.57 105.70
C ALA A 1259 -85.97 -13.80 104.51
N GLY A 1260 -85.17 -13.62 103.45
CA GLY A 1260 -85.54 -12.73 102.35
C GLY A 1260 -84.40 -12.39 101.39
N ILE A 1261 -84.70 -11.51 100.43
CA ILE A 1261 -83.75 -10.98 99.44
C ILE A 1261 -83.28 -9.60 99.89
N TYR A 1262 -81.98 -9.37 99.74
CA TYR A 1262 -81.30 -8.12 100.03
C TYR A 1262 -80.43 -7.70 98.83
N ILE A 1263 -80.12 -6.40 98.71
CA ILE A 1263 -79.23 -5.88 97.66
C ILE A 1263 -78.03 -5.21 98.34
N LEU A 1264 -76.83 -5.69 98.04
CA LEU A 1264 -75.57 -5.10 98.46
C LEU A 1264 -75.03 -4.24 97.31
N LYS A 1265 -74.94 -2.93 97.50
CA LYS A 1265 -74.25 -2.00 96.59
C LYS A 1265 -72.83 -1.75 97.09
N ILE A 1266 -71.86 -1.76 96.19
CA ILE A 1266 -70.48 -1.32 96.41
C ILE A 1266 -70.22 -0.17 95.42
N ASP A 1267 -69.74 0.96 95.93
CA ASP A 1267 -69.68 2.26 95.26
C ASP A 1267 -68.22 2.71 95.21
N TYR A 1268 -67.58 2.62 94.04
CA TYR A 1268 -66.22 3.11 93.79
C TYR A 1268 -66.29 4.53 93.18
N ASN A 1269 -65.15 5.23 93.18
CA ASN A 1269 -65.08 6.61 92.65
C ASN A 1269 -65.36 6.71 91.14
N ASP A 1270 -65.24 5.59 90.41
CA ASP A 1270 -65.33 5.46 88.96
C ASP A 1270 -66.52 4.57 88.50
N HIS A 1271 -66.92 3.58 89.28
CA HIS A 1271 -67.98 2.63 88.92
C HIS A 1271 -68.75 2.04 90.13
N ILE A 1272 -69.88 1.38 89.85
CA ILE A 1272 -70.77 0.80 90.87
C ILE A 1272 -70.97 -0.70 90.61
N GLU A 1273 -70.83 -1.51 91.65
CA GLU A 1273 -71.26 -2.91 91.67
C GLU A 1273 -72.54 -3.11 92.50
N ASN A 1274 -73.36 -4.08 92.10
CA ASN A 1274 -74.55 -4.50 92.86
C ASN A 1274 -74.62 -6.03 92.92
N HIS A 1275 -74.78 -6.58 94.13
CA HIS A 1275 -74.83 -8.01 94.41
C HIS A 1275 -76.15 -8.37 95.11
N LYS A 1276 -76.90 -9.31 94.53
CA LYS A 1276 -78.17 -9.80 95.10
C LYS A 1276 -77.89 -10.88 96.15
N LEU A 1277 -78.28 -10.63 97.39
CA LEU A 1277 -78.08 -11.53 98.52
C LEU A 1277 -79.38 -12.23 98.93
N ILE A 1278 -79.27 -13.45 99.46
CA ILE A 1278 -80.39 -14.25 99.98
C ILE A 1278 -80.08 -14.61 101.43
N LYS A 1279 -80.87 -14.10 102.38
CA LYS A 1279 -80.84 -14.52 103.79
C LYS A 1279 -81.78 -15.72 103.95
N LYS A 1280 -81.26 -16.82 104.52
CA LYS A 1280 -82.04 -18.01 104.90
C LYS A 1280 -82.72 -17.83 106.26
#